data_AF-A0A8C8JM00-F1
#
_entry.id   AF-A0A8C8JM00-F1
#
_cell.length_a   1.000
_cell.length_b   1.000
_cell.length_c   1.000
_cell.angle_alpha   90.00
_cell.angle_beta   90.00
_cell.angle_gamma   90.00
#
_symmetry.space_group_name_H-M   'P 1'
#
loop_
_entity.id
_entity.type
_entity.pdbx_description
1 polymer ?
#
loop_
_entity_poly.entity_id
_entity_poly.type
_entity_poly.pdbx_seq_one_letter_code
_entity_poly.pdbx_strand_id
1 'polypeptide(L)'
;MLSQNHLHVSLLYIVLLTGTKYGCGGGGCGACTVMVSKYDQLNNRVLHYTVNACLQPICTLHGAAVVTVEGIGSTKTKLHPVQERIAKAHGSQCGFCTPGMVMSMYTLLRNKPHPTMEDIREALGGNLCRCTGYRPIIDGFKTFCDVSNGCCQNGESGGKCCIENGTKQHKYSDLFHMDNVLPLDPSQDLIFPPELMIMGKKRACGSLCFQGDRLKLISPVDLTNLLELKTEYPEAPVVVGNTTIGPNMQVKGVHHPLTIYLFVIYLLCVYVHAGVSMGAVCTLSSLKDEMERAVREMEAERTRGYQALLQTLRCLAGKQIRNMATIGGNILSANPKYDLNSVLAALDCTLQVMSKENGTRAITLNEELFTGFGKTALRPDEVLLSIDIPYSKPWEFVSAFRQAQRREFAFSIVNAGMKVLFREGTNIVESLNIYYGGVGPTLVKVGRTCQKLVGRSWGEELLADACRLLEEEVELSDSAHGGKVEYRKTLTTSFFFKFYMQVLQELRERYLSALKPFKNELVSNAQSSQDPVGHPMMHQAAFHQATGEAQYYDDIPAVQGELFVYMVTSTRAHAKIINIDPSEALGMTGVVTFLSAGDVPGQNRRMLFNNPEELFAEEEVSCVGQIIGAVVAESREQARRAAQMVKVTYQDLLPVFFTIEEAIQHQSFFDPKRKLERGDVGKAFETVDQILEDEIYLGGQEHFYMETQGLIAVPKGENGELELFVASQHSAYTQEVVGITLGIDSNKITCHVRRLGGAFGGKVMKIASLSAITATAAVKTGRPVRCVLERGDDMLITSGRHPFLGKYKVGYNNDGTIMAADITYYSNGGCTLNESLAIMEKALLHMDNGYKIPNLRGRGLVCKTYLPSYTAFRGFGGPQGLMVMESVLHEVAVKCGLPPQKVREINMYREEECYTHHKQLFSPRDMLRCWDECLDKAGYHDRLQAIQQFNTSNRWKKRGISAVPMKFGVGFSKGFFNQGAALVNIYKDGSVLVAHGGTEMGQGINTKALQIASRILKVPMSSIHIKETCTGNVPNAAPSAASFGTDAVGMAVKDACEKLMRRLKPFMENHPKYTWQQWVINKHPPGYKKVNIMMGPHTDMDWENSEGPAYYYFTFGACCSEVEIDCLTGDHKNLRTDIVMDVGRSLNPALDIGQIEGGFVQGIGLYTIEELQFSLEGVLMTRGPSQYKIPALCDVPPQFLRIHFLSGEPPVFLASTIFFAIKEAVAAARRERGLGDSFPLSSPATAERIRMACEDQFTEMAPSPKKGTFKPWSINI
;
A
#
# COMPACT_ATOMS: atom_id res chain seq x y z
N MET A 1 5.10 2.66 33.90
CA MET A 1 5.03 1.68 32.77
C MET A 1 3.62 1.39 32.22
N LEU A 2 2.61 1.00 33.01
CA LEU A 2 1.37 0.39 32.45
C LEU A 2 0.46 1.31 31.62
N SER A 3 0.46 2.63 31.83
CA SER A 3 -0.63 3.50 31.37
C SER A 3 -0.56 4.01 29.91
N GLN A 4 0.41 3.58 29.09
CA GLN A 4 0.41 3.86 27.64
C GLN A 4 0.78 2.64 26.78
N ASN A 5 0.82 1.44 27.38
CA ASN A 5 1.16 0.22 26.64
C ASN A 5 -0.02 -0.27 25.81
N HIS A 6 0.12 -0.16 24.49
CA HIS A 6 -0.76 -0.81 23.53
C HIS A 6 -0.39 -2.29 23.39
N LEU A 7 -1.38 -3.13 23.09
CA LEU A 7 -1.24 -4.59 23.04
C LEU A 7 -0.06 -5.04 22.17
N HIS A 8 0.17 -4.41 21.02
CA HIS A 8 1.33 -4.70 20.17
C HIS A 8 2.67 -4.55 20.91
N VAL A 9 2.88 -3.45 21.64
CA VAL A 9 4.14 -3.17 22.36
C VAL A 9 4.36 -4.20 23.47
N SER A 10 3.29 -4.58 24.17
CA SER A 10 3.35 -5.63 25.20
C SER A 10 3.61 -7.03 24.61
N LEU A 11 2.97 -7.40 23.49
CA LEU A 11 3.25 -8.66 22.81
C LEU A 11 4.72 -8.75 22.40
N LEU A 12 5.25 -7.69 21.75
CA LEU A 12 6.61 -7.66 21.23
C LEU A 12 7.69 -7.64 22.32
N TYR A 13 7.63 -6.70 23.27
CA TYR A 13 8.74 -6.45 24.22
C TYR A 13 8.53 -7.02 25.63
N ILE A 14 7.34 -7.50 26.00
CA ILE A 14 7.05 -8.05 27.34
C ILE A 14 6.74 -9.55 27.27
N VAL A 15 5.86 -9.97 26.36
CA VAL A 15 5.46 -11.39 26.20
C VAL A 15 6.39 -12.13 25.21
N LEU A 16 7.16 -11.39 24.40
CA LEU A 16 8.07 -11.90 23.36
C LEU A 16 7.35 -12.73 22.27
N LEU A 17 6.08 -12.41 22.01
CA LEU A 17 5.28 -12.90 20.88
C LEU A 17 5.41 -11.93 19.71
N THR A 18 6.47 -12.13 18.93
CA THR A 18 6.91 -11.20 17.89
C THR A 18 6.11 -11.34 16.58
N GLY A 19 5.30 -12.37 16.39
CA GLY A 19 4.56 -12.65 15.16
C GLY A 19 3.55 -11.57 14.77
N THR A 20 3.02 -10.81 15.73
CA THR A 20 2.13 -9.67 15.48
C THR A 20 2.96 -8.43 15.15
N LYS A 21 2.83 -7.85 13.94
CA LYS A 21 3.78 -6.86 13.40
C LYS A 21 3.30 -5.40 13.39
N TYR A 22 4.20 -4.45 13.64
CA TYR A 22 3.95 -3.01 13.46
C TYR A 22 4.16 -2.61 11.99
N GLY A 23 3.10 -2.11 11.34
CA GLY A 23 3.21 -1.52 9.98
C GLY A 23 2.94 -0.02 9.90
N CYS A 24 2.18 0.57 10.84
CA CYS A 24 1.77 1.98 10.76
C CYS A 24 1.29 2.70 12.05
N GLY A 25 1.00 2.00 13.15
CA GLY A 25 0.40 2.61 14.36
C GLY A 25 -1.08 2.99 14.25
N GLY A 26 -1.48 3.69 13.18
CA GLY A 26 -2.84 4.24 13.02
C GLY A 26 -3.96 3.24 12.63
N GLY A 27 -3.77 1.93 12.80
CA GLY A 27 -4.77 0.90 12.44
C GLY A 27 -5.08 0.72 10.94
N GLY A 28 -4.39 1.45 10.06
CA GLY A 28 -4.68 1.51 8.62
C GLY A 28 -4.02 0.45 7.74
N CYS A 29 -3.42 -0.62 8.30
CA CYS A 29 -2.71 -1.64 7.52
C CYS A 29 -3.02 -3.11 7.86
N GLY A 30 -3.66 -3.40 9.00
CA GLY A 30 -4.00 -4.77 9.42
C GLY A 30 -2.83 -5.71 9.76
N ALA A 31 -1.55 -5.31 9.62
CA ALA A 31 -0.39 -6.14 9.96
C ALA A 31 -0.36 -6.61 11.43
N CYS A 32 -0.94 -5.84 12.34
CA CYS A 32 -1.09 -6.15 13.77
C CYS A 32 -2.48 -6.74 14.11
N THR A 33 -3.16 -7.40 13.16
CA THR A 33 -4.47 -8.01 13.44
C THR A 33 -4.31 -9.18 14.39
N VAL A 34 -5.10 -9.19 15.46
CA VAL A 34 -5.23 -10.31 16.41
C VAL A 34 -6.72 -10.61 16.65
N MET A 35 -7.02 -11.82 17.13
CA MET A 35 -8.37 -12.16 17.57
C MET A 35 -8.51 -11.86 19.06
N VAL A 36 -9.59 -11.16 19.44
CA VAL A 36 -10.02 -11.04 20.83
C VAL A 36 -11.28 -11.87 21.02
N SER A 37 -11.33 -12.61 22.12
CA SER A 37 -12.51 -13.37 22.54
C SER A 37 -12.99 -12.89 23.90
N LYS A 38 -14.30 -12.71 24.05
CA LYS A 38 -14.97 -12.38 25.32
C LYS A 38 -16.20 -13.24 25.51
N TYR A 39 -16.53 -13.58 26.75
CA TYR A 39 -17.79 -14.23 27.10
C TYR A 39 -18.90 -13.18 27.23
N ASP A 40 -19.95 -13.34 26.44
CA ASP A 40 -21.15 -12.52 26.44
C ASP A 40 -22.19 -13.15 27.38
N GLN A 41 -22.39 -12.51 28.53
CA GLN A 41 -23.34 -12.93 29.57
C GLN A 41 -24.78 -12.97 29.05
N LEU A 42 -25.17 -11.99 28.23
CA LEU A 42 -26.57 -11.80 27.79
C LEU A 42 -27.03 -12.96 26.90
N ASN A 43 -26.16 -13.35 25.96
CA ASN A 43 -26.44 -14.41 24.99
C ASN A 43 -25.80 -15.76 25.37
N ASN A 44 -25.21 -15.86 26.57
CA ASN A 44 -24.52 -17.06 27.10
C ASN A 44 -23.56 -17.72 26.08
N ARG A 45 -22.76 -16.91 25.37
CA ARG A 45 -21.89 -17.36 24.27
C ARG A 45 -20.52 -16.68 24.30
N VAL A 46 -19.56 -17.24 23.58
CA VAL A 46 -18.27 -16.58 23.34
C VAL A 46 -18.36 -15.80 22.03
N LEU A 47 -17.93 -14.54 22.06
CA LEU A 47 -17.80 -13.70 20.87
C LEU A 47 -16.34 -13.70 20.42
N HIS A 48 -16.10 -13.82 19.12
CA HIS A 48 -14.78 -13.80 18.49
C HIS A 48 -14.70 -12.66 17.47
N TYR A 49 -13.79 -11.70 17.65
CA TYR A 49 -13.67 -10.55 16.74
C TYR A 49 -12.22 -10.11 16.54
N THR A 50 -11.93 -9.54 15.36
CA THR A 50 -10.60 -9.01 15.05
C THR A 50 -10.43 -7.60 15.60
N VAL A 51 -9.24 -7.28 16.09
CA VAL A 51 -8.84 -5.92 16.49
C VAL A 51 -7.45 -5.59 15.94
N ASN A 52 -7.13 -4.30 15.86
CA ASN A 52 -5.77 -3.82 15.58
C ASN A 52 -4.99 -3.66 16.91
N ALA A 53 -4.02 -4.54 17.18
CA ALA A 53 -3.25 -4.53 18.43
C ALA A 53 -2.45 -3.23 18.68
N CYS A 54 -2.16 -2.44 17.63
CA CYS A 54 -1.53 -1.12 17.78
C CYS A 54 -2.45 -0.05 18.40
N LEU A 55 -3.78 -0.19 18.31
CA LEU A 55 -4.75 0.75 18.87
C LEU A 55 -5.38 0.24 20.18
N GLN A 56 -5.36 -1.07 20.43
CA GLN A 56 -5.91 -1.70 21.62
C GLN A 56 -5.05 -1.43 22.87
N PRO A 57 -5.52 -0.69 23.89
CA PRO A 57 -4.78 -0.53 25.15
C PRO A 57 -4.92 -1.79 26.02
N ILE A 58 -3.86 -2.25 26.69
CA ILE A 58 -3.93 -3.53 27.43
C ILE A 58 -4.95 -3.54 28.58
N CYS A 59 -5.17 -2.40 29.24
CA CYS A 59 -6.13 -2.26 30.35
C CYS A 59 -7.58 -2.59 29.96
N THR A 60 -7.92 -2.53 28.67
CA THR A 60 -9.28 -2.79 28.15
C THR A 60 -9.58 -4.28 27.93
N LEU A 61 -8.55 -5.12 28.06
CA LEU A 61 -8.57 -6.56 27.79
C LEU A 61 -8.76 -7.42 29.04
N HIS A 62 -9.06 -6.80 30.19
CA HIS A 62 -9.51 -7.54 31.37
C HIS A 62 -10.67 -8.49 30.99
N GLY A 63 -10.70 -9.70 31.58
CA GLY A 63 -11.71 -10.72 31.26
C GLY A 63 -11.71 -11.24 29.80
N ALA A 64 -10.75 -10.88 28.96
CA ALA A 64 -10.67 -11.28 27.56
C ALA A 64 -9.54 -12.27 27.28
N ALA A 65 -9.68 -13.08 26.24
CA ALA A 65 -8.59 -13.88 25.68
C ALA A 65 -8.10 -13.24 24.38
N VAL A 66 -6.78 -13.07 24.24
CA VAL A 66 -6.12 -12.66 23.00
C VAL A 66 -5.53 -13.90 22.33
N VAL A 67 -5.74 -14.05 21.03
CA VAL A 67 -5.08 -15.08 20.21
C VAL A 67 -4.29 -14.38 19.11
N THR A 68 -3.00 -14.69 19.04
CA THR A 68 -2.07 -14.22 18.00
C THR A 68 -1.77 -15.33 16.99
N VAL A 69 -0.93 -15.04 15.98
CA VAL A 69 -0.59 -15.98 14.92
C VAL A 69 0.12 -17.25 15.43
N GLU A 70 0.93 -17.11 16.49
CA GLU A 70 1.63 -18.21 17.14
C GLU A 70 0.68 -19.13 17.90
N GLY A 71 -0.43 -18.58 18.42
CA GLY A 71 -1.39 -19.30 19.24
C GLY A 71 -2.22 -20.33 18.47
N ILE A 72 -2.47 -20.10 17.17
CA ILE A 72 -3.29 -21.02 16.35
C ILE A 72 -2.50 -22.21 15.79
N GLY A 73 -1.17 -22.13 15.77
CA GLY A 73 -0.31 -23.17 15.19
C GLY A 73 1.12 -22.69 14.91
N SER A 74 2.07 -23.62 14.86
CA SER A 74 3.49 -23.34 14.60
C SER A 74 4.18 -24.48 13.84
N THR A 75 5.36 -24.22 13.27
CA THR A 75 6.19 -25.27 12.66
C THR A 75 6.72 -26.28 13.69
N LYS A 76 6.77 -25.92 14.98
CA LYS A 76 7.18 -26.78 16.11
C LYS A 76 6.06 -27.67 16.66
N THR A 77 4.80 -27.38 16.32
CA THR A 77 3.62 -28.11 16.80
C THR A 77 2.83 -28.67 15.62
N LYS A 78 1.75 -28.01 15.22
CA LYS A 78 0.95 -28.31 14.04
C LYS A 78 0.57 -26.97 13.40
N LEU A 79 0.66 -26.90 12.08
CA LEU A 79 0.16 -25.75 11.32
C LEU A 79 -1.37 -25.73 11.34
N HIS A 80 -1.96 -24.56 11.54
CA HIS A 80 -3.37 -24.36 11.28
C HIS A 80 -3.64 -24.40 9.77
N PRO A 81 -4.76 -24.96 9.26
CA PRO A 81 -5.08 -24.96 7.83
C PRO A 81 -4.97 -23.59 7.16
N VAL A 82 -5.30 -22.50 7.87
CA VAL A 82 -5.14 -21.12 7.35
C VAL A 82 -3.67 -20.79 7.07
N GLN A 83 -2.76 -21.16 7.98
CA GLN A 83 -1.32 -20.93 7.85
C GLN A 83 -0.72 -21.79 6.72
N GLU A 84 -1.14 -23.06 6.65
CA GLU A 84 -0.70 -23.98 5.61
C GLU A 84 -1.13 -23.51 4.22
N ARG A 85 -2.41 -23.14 4.04
CA ARG A 85 -2.97 -22.80 2.72
C ARG A 85 -2.46 -21.47 2.18
N ILE A 86 -2.31 -20.43 3.01
CA ILE A 86 -1.70 -19.16 2.53
C ILE A 86 -0.24 -19.35 2.11
N ALA A 87 0.50 -20.23 2.82
CA ALA A 87 1.89 -20.54 2.46
C ALA A 87 1.97 -21.36 1.17
N LYS A 88 1.27 -22.50 1.09
CA LYS A 88 1.26 -23.39 -0.09
C LYS A 88 0.72 -22.71 -1.34
N ALA A 89 -0.26 -21.81 -1.23
CA ALA A 89 -0.79 -21.04 -2.36
C ALA A 89 0.08 -19.85 -2.79
N HIS A 90 1.31 -19.70 -2.24
CA HIS A 90 2.24 -18.61 -2.51
C HIS A 90 1.74 -17.22 -2.12
N GLY A 91 0.80 -17.16 -1.15
CA GLY A 91 0.22 -15.93 -0.59
C GLY A 91 1.17 -15.14 0.34
N SER A 92 2.45 -15.53 0.43
CA SER A 92 3.46 -14.89 1.26
C SER A 92 4.77 -14.71 0.50
N GLN A 93 5.19 -13.46 0.31
CA GLN A 93 6.48 -13.08 -0.27
C GLN A 93 7.44 -12.59 0.83
N CYS A 94 7.46 -11.29 1.14
CA CYS A 94 8.31 -10.76 2.22
C CYS A 94 7.90 -11.34 3.58
N GLY A 95 6.60 -11.57 3.77
CA GLY A 95 6.00 -12.25 4.92
C GLY A 95 5.47 -11.35 6.03
N PHE A 96 5.73 -10.05 5.98
CA PHE A 96 5.47 -9.15 7.11
C PHE A 96 3.97 -8.86 7.33
N CYS A 97 3.16 -8.89 6.28
CA CYS A 97 1.69 -8.77 6.38
C CYS A 97 0.99 -10.11 6.65
N THR A 98 1.68 -11.24 6.48
CA THR A 98 1.09 -12.59 6.48
C THR A 98 0.42 -12.94 7.81
N PRO A 99 1.00 -12.64 9.00
CA PRO A 99 0.31 -12.83 10.29
C PRO A 99 -1.05 -12.11 10.38
N GLY A 100 -1.12 -10.86 9.90
CA GLY A 100 -2.37 -10.11 9.89
C GLY A 100 -3.43 -10.72 8.97
N MET A 101 -3.03 -11.23 7.79
CA MET A 101 -3.93 -11.94 6.87
C MET A 101 -4.44 -13.25 7.47
N VAL A 102 -3.55 -14.01 8.11
CA VAL A 102 -3.86 -15.27 8.81
C VAL A 102 -4.87 -15.02 9.93
N MET A 103 -4.67 -14.01 10.78
CA MET A 103 -5.59 -13.74 11.90
C MET A 103 -6.95 -13.19 11.44
N SER A 104 -7.01 -12.42 10.35
CA SER A 104 -8.28 -12.03 9.72
C SER A 104 -9.08 -13.25 9.24
N MET A 105 -8.44 -14.17 8.50
CA MET A 105 -9.10 -15.37 7.98
C MET A 105 -9.45 -16.37 9.09
N TYR A 106 -8.58 -16.57 10.06
CA TYR A 106 -8.84 -17.42 11.23
C TYR A 106 -10.10 -16.95 11.99
N THR A 107 -10.17 -15.66 12.29
CA THR A 107 -11.32 -15.09 13.01
C THR A 107 -12.62 -15.15 12.18
N LEU A 108 -12.53 -15.09 10.85
CA LEU A 108 -13.69 -15.37 9.99
C LEU A 108 -14.16 -16.81 10.16
N LEU A 109 -13.27 -17.79 10.02
CA LEU A 109 -13.62 -19.22 10.14
C LEU A 109 -14.18 -19.58 11.53
N ARG A 110 -13.67 -18.94 12.59
CA ARG A 110 -14.20 -19.06 13.97
C ARG A 110 -15.64 -18.60 14.15
N ASN A 111 -16.13 -17.71 13.28
CA ASN A 111 -17.52 -17.24 13.28
C ASN A 111 -18.37 -17.91 12.19
N LYS A 112 -17.75 -18.33 11.08
CA LYS A 112 -18.39 -18.92 9.92
C LYS A 112 -17.44 -19.94 9.26
N PRO A 113 -17.48 -21.22 9.67
CA PRO A 113 -16.58 -22.26 9.15
C PRO A 113 -16.68 -22.51 7.65
N HIS A 114 -17.85 -22.18 7.06
CA HIS A 114 -18.15 -22.24 5.63
C HIS A 114 -18.40 -20.82 5.09
N PRO A 115 -17.34 -20.02 4.85
CA PRO A 115 -17.46 -18.66 4.36
C PRO A 115 -17.79 -18.62 2.87
N THR A 116 -18.42 -17.54 2.42
CA THR A 116 -18.51 -17.18 1.01
C THR A 116 -17.29 -16.35 0.59
N MET A 117 -17.09 -16.17 -0.72
CA MET A 117 -16.09 -15.25 -1.24
C MET A 117 -16.23 -13.82 -0.73
N GLU A 118 -17.46 -13.37 -0.44
CA GLU A 118 -17.70 -12.01 0.02
C GLU A 118 -17.33 -11.85 1.51
N ASP A 119 -17.57 -12.87 2.34
CA ASP A 119 -17.11 -12.87 3.73
C ASP A 119 -15.57 -12.78 3.80
N ILE A 120 -14.86 -13.48 2.89
CA ILE A 120 -13.40 -13.43 2.77
C ILE A 120 -12.94 -12.03 2.36
N ARG A 121 -13.57 -11.40 1.35
CA ARG A 121 -13.24 -10.02 0.97
C ARG A 121 -13.45 -9.05 2.13
N GLU A 122 -14.60 -9.13 2.81
CA GLU A 122 -14.91 -8.25 3.95
C GLU A 122 -13.89 -8.41 5.09
N ALA A 123 -13.48 -9.66 5.40
CA ALA A 123 -12.50 -9.94 6.43
C ALA A 123 -11.09 -9.40 6.11
N LEU A 124 -10.71 -9.37 4.83
CA LEU A 124 -9.39 -8.93 4.37
C LEU A 124 -9.32 -7.44 3.97
N GLY A 125 -10.45 -6.74 3.83
CA GLY A 125 -10.49 -5.33 3.39
C GLY A 125 -9.70 -4.35 4.27
N GLY A 126 -9.41 -4.72 5.53
CA GLY A 126 -8.55 -3.96 6.44
C GLY A 126 -7.05 -4.30 6.39
N ASN A 127 -6.64 -5.27 5.56
CA ASN A 127 -5.27 -5.78 5.49
C ASN A 127 -4.56 -5.29 4.22
N LEU A 128 -3.38 -4.70 4.37
CA LEU A 128 -2.57 -4.23 3.24
C LEU A 128 -1.41 -5.18 2.92
N CYS A 129 -1.12 -5.35 1.62
CA CYS A 129 0.05 -6.08 1.14
C CYS A 129 0.71 -5.34 -0.03
N ARG A 130 2.02 -5.09 0.08
CA ARG A 130 2.82 -4.40 -0.96
C ARG A 130 3.48 -5.35 -1.97
N CYS A 131 3.36 -6.67 -1.78
CA CYS A 131 4.17 -7.67 -2.49
C CYS A 131 3.38 -8.62 -3.39
N THR A 132 2.25 -9.17 -2.95
CA THR A 132 1.64 -10.35 -3.60
C THR A 132 0.63 -10.04 -4.69
N GLY A 133 0.22 -8.77 -4.84
CA GLY A 133 -0.93 -8.41 -5.68
C GLY A 133 -2.27 -9.04 -5.21
N TYR A 134 -2.34 -9.52 -3.96
CA TYR A 134 -3.50 -10.16 -3.31
C TYR A 134 -4.01 -11.49 -3.90
N ARG A 135 -3.92 -11.71 -5.21
CA ARG A 135 -4.44 -12.89 -5.91
C ARG A 135 -4.09 -14.24 -5.24
N PRO A 136 -2.82 -14.57 -4.92
CA PRO A 136 -2.49 -15.86 -4.29
C PRO A 136 -3.03 -16.01 -2.85
N ILE A 137 -3.28 -14.91 -2.12
CA ILE A 137 -3.92 -14.95 -0.79
C ILE A 137 -5.39 -15.38 -0.95
N ILE A 138 -6.09 -14.79 -1.92
CA ILE A 138 -7.47 -15.14 -2.27
C ILE A 138 -7.55 -16.57 -2.80
N ASP A 139 -6.59 -17.01 -3.62
CA ASP A 139 -6.52 -18.39 -4.11
C ASP A 139 -6.31 -19.42 -3.01
N GLY A 140 -5.52 -19.10 -1.98
CA GLY A 140 -5.36 -19.95 -0.80
C GLY A 140 -6.65 -20.02 0.02
N PHE A 141 -7.30 -18.88 0.26
CA PHE A 141 -8.46 -18.81 1.18
C PHE A 141 -9.80 -19.20 0.55
N LYS A 142 -9.99 -19.03 -0.77
CA LYS A 142 -11.23 -19.50 -1.45
C LYS A 142 -11.47 -21.01 -1.33
N THR A 143 -10.42 -21.78 -0.97
CA THR A 143 -10.50 -23.23 -0.72
C THR A 143 -11.25 -23.59 0.57
N PHE A 144 -11.62 -22.62 1.40
CA PHE A 144 -12.51 -22.81 2.55
C PHE A 144 -14.00 -22.61 2.19
N CYS A 145 -14.31 -22.08 1.00
CA CYS A 145 -15.68 -21.99 0.51
C CYS A 145 -16.20 -23.38 0.10
N ASP A 146 -17.49 -23.64 0.32
CA ASP A 146 -18.12 -24.88 -0.14
C ASP A 146 -18.09 -24.98 -1.67
N VAL A 147 -17.66 -26.13 -2.19
CA VAL A 147 -17.57 -26.40 -3.64
C VAL A 147 -18.98 -26.53 -4.26
N SER A 148 -20.01 -26.73 -3.44
CA SER A 148 -21.42 -26.80 -3.83
C SER A 148 -22.18 -25.50 -3.53
N ASN A 149 -22.00 -24.47 -4.36
CA ASN A 149 -23.04 -23.47 -4.68
C ASN A 149 -22.64 -22.59 -5.89
N GLY A 150 -22.19 -23.23 -6.97
CA GLY A 150 -22.07 -22.63 -8.29
C GLY A 150 -23.30 -22.84 -9.19
N CYS A 151 -24.39 -23.42 -8.67
CA CYS A 151 -25.59 -23.76 -9.44
C CYS A 151 -26.87 -23.75 -8.57
N CYS A 152 -27.97 -23.24 -9.14
CA CYS A 152 -29.35 -23.18 -8.60
C CYS A 152 -29.55 -22.12 -7.47
N GLN A 153 -30.69 -21.44 -7.32
CA GLN A 153 -32.07 -21.58 -7.84
C GLN A 153 -32.55 -20.23 -8.46
N ASN A 154 -33.66 -20.04 -9.20
CA ASN A 154 -34.98 -20.71 -9.31
C ASN A 154 -35.22 -21.20 -10.78
N GLY A 155 -35.95 -22.28 -11.09
CA GLY A 155 -37.40 -22.50 -10.89
C GLY A 155 -38.14 -22.08 -12.19
N GLU A 156 -38.80 -22.94 -12.97
CA GLU A 156 -39.53 -24.18 -12.67
C GLU A 156 -39.39 -25.32 -13.72
N SER A 157 -40.00 -26.48 -13.40
CA SER A 157 -40.44 -27.58 -14.29
C SER A 157 -39.41 -28.59 -14.86
N GLY A 158 -39.32 -29.74 -14.17
CA GLY A 158 -39.53 -31.05 -14.82
C GLY A 158 -38.33 -31.89 -15.31
N GLY A 159 -37.97 -32.92 -14.54
CA GLY A 159 -37.63 -34.23 -15.12
C GLY A 159 -36.25 -34.85 -14.85
N LYS A 160 -36.27 -35.92 -14.03
CA LYS A 160 -35.38 -37.11 -14.06
C LYS A 160 -33.85 -36.94 -13.97
N CYS A 161 -33.40 -37.12 -12.73
CA CYS A 161 -32.24 -37.92 -12.31
C CYS A 161 -31.60 -38.83 -13.38
N CYS A 162 -30.28 -38.66 -13.59
CA CYS A 162 -29.36 -39.71 -14.01
C CYS A 162 -28.09 -39.65 -13.15
N ILE A 163 -27.79 -40.76 -12.46
CA ILE A 163 -26.47 -41.07 -11.89
C ILE A 163 -25.55 -41.47 -13.07
N GLU A 164 -24.23 -41.56 -12.83
CA GLU A 164 -23.17 -41.99 -13.76
C GLU A 164 -22.60 -40.90 -14.70
N ASN A 165 -21.60 -40.15 -14.20
CA ASN A 165 -20.22 -40.28 -14.72
C ASN A 165 -19.19 -39.53 -13.87
N GLY A 166 -17.96 -40.07 -13.82
CA GLY A 166 -16.89 -39.76 -12.85
C GLY A 166 -16.65 -38.28 -12.49
N THR A 167 -16.62 -38.03 -11.18
CA THR A 167 -16.28 -36.76 -10.54
C THR A 167 -14.83 -36.32 -10.82
N LYS A 168 -14.62 -35.59 -11.91
CA LYS A 168 -13.39 -34.77 -12.07
C LYS A 168 -13.42 -33.64 -11.04
N GLN A 169 -12.66 -33.82 -9.95
CA GLN A 169 -12.40 -32.80 -8.95
C GLN A 169 -11.97 -31.48 -9.60
N HIS A 170 -12.38 -30.36 -9.00
CA HIS A 170 -11.88 -29.03 -9.39
C HIS A 170 -10.37 -28.97 -9.19
N LYS A 171 -9.59 -29.09 -10.27
CA LYS A 171 -8.16 -28.76 -10.25
C LYS A 171 -8.01 -27.26 -9.99
N TYR A 172 -7.61 -26.92 -8.77
CA TYR A 172 -7.03 -25.62 -8.47
C TYR A 172 -5.69 -25.48 -9.20
N SER A 173 -5.19 -24.24 -9.34
CA SER A 173 -4.08 -23.89 -10.24
C SER A 173 -2.84 -24.77 -10.10
N ASP A 174 -2.20 -25.14 -11.21
CA ASP A 174 -0.99 -25.99 -11.25
C ASP A 174 0.25 -25.42 -10.50
N LEU A 175 0.15 -24.20 -9.94
CA LEU A 175 1.15 -23.65 -9.03
C LEU A 175 1.13 -24.28 -7.62
N PHE A 176 0.00 -24.88 -7.19
CA PHE A 176 -0.09 -25.56 -5.90
C PHE A 176 -1.16 -26.66 -5.90
N HIS A 177 -0.82 -27.83 -5.36
CA HIS A 177 -1.74 -28.94 -5.21
C HIS A 177 -2.46 -28.88 -3.86
N MET A 178 -3.75 -29.22 -3.86
CA MET A 178 -4.56 -29.37 -2.63
C MET A 178 -4.43 -30.76 -2.00
N ASP A 179 -3.68 -31.66 -2.64
CA ASP A 179 -3.37 -32.99 -2.14
C ASP A 179 -2.59 -32.86 -0.81
N ASN A 180 -3.04 -33.57 0.23
CA ASN A 180 -2.44 -33.54 1.57
C ASN A 180 -2.45 -32.14 2.23
N VAL A 181 -3.45 -31.30 1.96
CA VAL A 181 -3.77 -30.10 2.76
C VAL A 181 -4.69 -30.49 3.91
N LEU A 182 -4.47 -29.93 5.11
CA LEU A 182 -5.30 -30.21 6.27
C LEU A 182 -6.75 -29.71 6.05
N PRO A 183 -7.77 -30.54 6.34
CA PRO A 183 -9.14 -30.07 6.43
C PRO A 183 -9.29 -29.10 7.61
N LEU A 184 -10.28 -28.22 7.53
CA LEU A 184 -10.69 -27.43 8.70
C LEU A 184 -11.48 -28.36 9.63
N ASP A 185 -11.04 -28.45 10.89
CA ASP A 185 -11.76 -29.18 11.94
C ASP A 185 -12.06 -28.22 13.09
N PRO A 186 -13.27 -27.61 13.12
CA PRO A 186 -13.68 -26.69 14.18
C PRO A 186 -13.78 -27.34 15.58
N SER A 187 -13.70 -28.67 15.70
CA SER A 187 -13.67 -29.35 17.00
C SER A 187 -12.29 -29.29 17.69
N GLN A 188 -11.23 -29.06 16.90
CA GLN A 188 -9.83 -28.97 17.36
C GLN A 188 -9.38 -27.52 17.57
N ASP A 189 -10.31 -26.58 17.48
CA ASP A 189 -10.04 -25.16 17.63
C ASP A 189 -9.80 -24.77 19.10
N LEU A 190 -9.09 -23.66 19.33
CA LEU A 190 -8.76 -23.20 20.68
C LEU A 190 -10.04 -22.98 21.51
N ILE A 191 -10.16 -23.71 22.62
CA ILE A 191 -11.24 -23.52 23.60
C ILE A 191 -11.12 -22.13 24.24
N PHE A 192 -12.26 -21.53 24.58
CA PHE A 192 -12.24 -20.31 25.38
C PHE A 192 -11.81 -20.65 26.83
N PRO A 193 -10.89 -19.90 27.45
CA PRO A 193 -10.39 -20.22 28.79
C PRO A 193 -11.52 -20.35 29.83
N PRO A 194 -11.69 -21.52 30.49
CA PRO A 194 -12.78 -21.75 31.43
C PRO A 194 -12.79 -20.77 32.61
N GLU A 195 -11.62 -20.34 33.07
CA GLU A 195 -11.47 -19.30 34.10
C GLU A 195 -12.16 -18.00 33.70
N LEU A 196 -11.93 -17.52 32.48
CA LEU A 196 -12.56 -16.30 31.95
C LEU A 196 -14.08 -16.45 31.79
N MET A 197 -14.57 -17.67 31.52
CA MET A 197 -16.01 -17.94 31.51
C MET A 197 -16.59 -17.94 32.95
N ILE A 198 -15.85 -18.43 33.95
CA ILE A 198 -16.28 -18.37 35.36
C ILE A 198 -16.24 -16.93 35.88
N MET A 199 -15.19 -16.17 35.57
CA MET A 199 -15.12 -14.72 35.82
C MET A 199 -16.28 -14.01 35.14
N GLY A 200 -16.55 -14.31 33.87
CA GLY A 200 -17.66 -13.77 33.10
C GLY A 200 -19.04 -14.13 33.66
N LYS A 201 -19.21 -15.27 34.34
CA LYS A 201 -20.48 -15.63 35.01
C LYS A 201 -20.65 -14.98 36.38
N LYS A 202 -19.58 -14.50 37.01
CA LYS A 202 -19.64 -13.71 38.24
C LYS A 202 -19.88 -12.24 37.88
N ARG A 203 -20.83 -11.59 38.56
CA ARG A 203 -20.99 -10.13 38.44
C ARG A 203 -19.71 -9.47 38.98
N ALA A 204 -19.07 -8.62 38.19
CA ALA A 204 -17.85 -7.94 38.62
C ALA A 204 -18.18 -6.92 39.73
N CYS A 205 -17.63 -7.14 40.93
CA CYS A 205 -17.79 -6.22 42.06
C CYS A 205 -16.62 -5.23 42.10
N GLY A 206 -16.81 -4.03 41.52
CA GLY A 206 -15.91 -2.89 41.73
C GLY A 206 -15.46 -2.17 40.46
N SER A 207 -15.15 -0.88 40.59
CA SER A 207 -14.54 -0.07 39.52
C SER A 207 -13.09 -0.49 39.33
N LEU A 208 -12.64 -0.55 38.07
CA LEU A 208 -11.23 -0.78 37.76
C LEU A 208 -10.52 0.55 37.57
N CYS A 209 -9.43 0.78 38.31
CA CYS A 209 -8.57 1.95 38.17
C CYS A 209 -7.14 1.50 37.86
N PHE A 210 -6.62 1.92 36.71
CA PHE A 210 -5.24 1.67 36.29
C PHE A 210 -4.47 2.98 36.33
N GLN A 211 -3.45 3.05 37.19
CA GLN A 211 -2.55 4.20 37.29
C GLN A 211 -1.22 3.87 36.61
N GLY A 212 -0.69 4.83 35.87
CA GLY A 212 0.73 4.86 35.52
C GLY A 212 1.24 6.29 35.54
N ASP A 213 2.43 6.47 34.97
CA ASP A 213 3.30 7.61 35.23
C ASP A 213 2.75 8.94 34.68
N ARG A 214 1.81 8.88 33.72
CA ARG A 214 1.20 10.06 33.05
C ARG A 214 -0.30 9.97 32.76
N LEU A 215 -0.91 8.79 32.87
CA LEU A 215 -2.33 8.57 32.61
C LEU A 215 -2.96 7.75 33.74
N LYS A 216 -4.13 8.18 34.20
CA LYS A 216 -5.07 7.40 35.01
C LYS A 216 -6.22 6.93 34.12
N LEU A 217 -6.50 5.64 34.08
CA LEU A 217 -7.64 5.08 33.37
C LEU A 217 -8.64 4.50 34.37
N ILE A 218 -9.88 4.97 34.34
CA ILE A 218 -10.96 4.55 35.24
C ILE A 218 -12.06 3.89 34.41
N SER A 219 -12.48 2.69 34.81
CA SER A 219 -13.70 2.06 34.30
C SER A 219 -14.83 2.23 35.31
N PRO A 220 -15.97 2.83 34.92
CA PRO A 220 -17.14 2.87 35.79
C PRO A 220 -17.73 1.47 35.99
N VAL A 221 -18.48 1.29 37.08
CA VAL A 221 -19.24 0.05 37.36
C VAL A 221 -20.60 0.00 36.67
N ASP A 222 -21.23 1.16 36.50
CA ASP A 222 -22.58 1.33 35.96
C ASP A 222 -22.74 2.73 35.35
N LEU A 223 -23.95 3.04 34.88
CA LEU A 223 -24.28 4.34 34.29
C LEU A 223 -24.23 5.48 35.33
N THR A 224 -24.66 5.25 36.56
CA THR A 224 -24.64 6.26 37.63
C THR A 224 -23.20 6.72 37.88
N ASN A 225 -22.29 5.77 38.06
CA ASN A 225 -20.88 6.04 38.29
C ASN A 225 -20.17 6.64 37.06
N LEU A 226 -20.61 6.31 35.83
CA LEU A 226 -20.16 7.00 34.62
C LEU A 226 -20.55 8.50 34.64
N LEU A 227 -21.80 8.81 34.96
CA LEU A 227 -22.29 10.20 35.02
C LEU A 227 -21.58 10.99 36.13
N GLU A 228 -21.28 10.35 37.26
CA GLU A 228 -20.48 10.94 38.33
C GLU A 228 -19.07 11.28 37.87
N LEU A 229 -18.35 10.32 37.30
CA LEU A 229 -17.01 10.56 36.76
C LEU A 229 -17.00 11.61 35.65
N LYS A 230 -18.07 11.71 34.84
CA LYS A 230 -18.19 12.72 33.79
C LYS A 230 -18.53 14.11 34.33
N THR A 231 -19.23 14.19 35.46
CA THR A 231 -19.49 15.45 36.18
C THR A 231 -18.23 15.93 36.92
N GLU A 232 -17.46 15.01 37.53
CA GLU A 232 -16.20 15.30 38.23
C GLU A 232 -15.05 15.63 37.26
N TYR A 233 -15.00 14.94 36.11
CA TYR A 233 -13.98 15.11 35.08
C TYR A 233 -14.60 15.41 33.70
N PRO A 234 -15.19 16.60 33.48
CA PRO A 234 -15.86 16.95 32.22
C PRO A 234 -14.92 16.91 31.01
N GLU A 235 -13.63 17.22 31.18
CA GLU A 235 -12.63 17.15 30.10
C GLU A 235 -12.08 15.74 29.85
N ALA A 236 -12.43 14.74 30.67
CA ALA A 236 -11.99 13.38 30.45
C ALA A 236 -12.72 12.76 29.23
N PRO A 237 -11.97 12.24 28.24
CA PRO A 237 -12.57 11.54 27.12
C PRO A 237 -13.13 10.19 27.56
N VAL A 238 -14.30 9.84 27.02
CA VAL A 238 -14.90 8.51 27.16
C VAL A 238 -14.39 7.64 26.00
N VAL A 239 -13.61 6.61 26.32
CA VAL A 239 -12.99 5.70 25.35
C VAL A 239 -13.70 4.35 25.36
N VAL A 240 -13.98 3.86 24.14
CA VAL A 240 -14.43 2.48 23.90
C VAL A 240 -13.54 1.84 22.83
N GLY A 241 -13.78 2.14 21.55
CA GLY A 241 -12.99 1.60 20.44
C GLY A 241 -11.57 2.12 20.30
N ASN A 242 -11.26 3.26 20.92
CA ASN A 242 -9.99 3.98 20.79
C ASN A 242 -9.55 4.35 19.34
N THR A 243 -10.45 4.25 18.35
CA THR A 243 -10.13 4.42 16.92
C THR A 243 -10.00 5.87 16.45
N THR A 244 -10.47 6.85 17.23
CA THR A 244 -10.21 8.29 16.99
C THR A 244 -9.18 8.84 17.99
N ILE A 245 -9.33 8.54 19.28
CA ILE A 245 -8.48 9.07 20.35
C ILE A 245 -7.08 8.46 20.31
N GLY A 246 -6.95 7.15 20.11
CA GLY A 246 -5.67 6.44 20.01
C GLY A 246 -4.75 7.04 18.94
N PRO A 247 -5.20 7.20 17.67
CA PRO A 247 -4.42 7.89 16.65
C PRO A 247 -4.10 9.35 16.98
N ASN A 248 -5.00 10.10 17.64
CA ASN A 248 -4.69 11.46 18.08
C ASN A 248 -3.58 11.47 19.15
N MET A 249 -3.58 10.53 20.10
CA MET A 249 -2.54 10.43 21.13
C MET A 249 -1.18 9.98 20.55
N GLN A 250 -1.19 8.92 19.74
CA GLN A 250 0.03 8.36 19.14
C GLN A 250 0.64 9.31 18.09
N VAL A 251 -0.16 9.68 17.09
CA VAL A 251 0.33 10.32 15.85
C VAL A 251 0.29 11.85 15.92
N LYS A 252 -0.61 12.45 16.73
CA LYS A 252 -0.70 13.92 16.89
C LYS A 252 -0.21 14.43 18.25
N GLY A 253 0.30 13.55 19.12
CA GLY A 253 0.85 13.93 20.42
C GLY A 253 -0.16 14.44 21.45
N VAL A 254 -1.46 14.23 21.24
CA VAL A 254 -2.51 14.69 22.18
C VAL A 254 -2.37 13.94 23.51
N HIS A 255 -2.43 14.66 24.64
CA HIS A 255 -2.26 14.09 25.97
C HIS A 255 -3.51 14.28 26.84
N HIS A 256 -4.04 13.16 27.36
CA HIS A 256 -5.10 13.17 28.37
C HIS A 256 -4.52 12.59 29.68
N PRO A 257 -4.60 13.30 30.82
CA PRO A 257 -4.09 12.81 32.11
C PRO A 257 -5.05 11.82 32.78
N LEU A 258 -6.34 11.88 32.45
CA LEU A 258 -7.38 10.96 32.89
C LEU A 258 -8.25 10.55 31.69
N THR A 259 -8.57 9.27 31.60
CA THR A 259 -9.47 8.70 30.59
C THR A 259 -10.51 7.82 31.25
N ILE A 260 -11.78 7.97 30.88
CA ILE A 260 -12.87 7.09 31.32
C ILE A 260 -13.03 5.99 30.26
N TYR A 261 -12.93 4.72 30.64
CA TYR A 261 -13.03 3.60 29.71
C TYR A 261 -14.29 2.77 29.96
N LEU A 262 -15.17 2.61 28.97
CA LEU A 262 -16.39 1.79 29.14
C LEU A 262 -16.07 0.32 28.91
N PHE A 263 -15.85 -0.42 30.00
CA PHE A 263 -15.52 -1.83 29.96
C PHE A 263 -16.75 -2.73 29.67
N VAL A 264 -17.84 -2.53 30.42
CA VAL A 264 -19.14 -3.19 30.22
C VAL A 264 -20.25 -2.24 30.68
N ILE A 265 -21.00 -1.67 29.73
CA ILE A 265 -22.36 -1.18 29.98
C ILE A 265 -23.24 -1.80 28.89
N TYR A 266 -24.15 -2.69 29.30
CA TYR A 266 -25.07 -3.38 28.41
C TYR A 266 -26.23 -2.46 28.00
N LEU A 267 -25.97 -1.50 27.12
CA LEU A 267 -27.01 -0.78 26.39
C LEU A 267 -27.48 -1.67 25.24
N LEU A 268 -28.45 -2.52 25.58
CA LEU A 268 -29.13 -3.44 24.67
C LEU A 268 -29.78 -2.69 23.49
N CYS A 269 -29.77 -3.32 22.32
CA CYS A 269 -30.61 -2.91 21.20
C CYS A 269 -32.08 -3.12 21.60
N VAL A 270 -32.91 -2.08 21.47
CA VAL A 270 -34.35 -2.15 21.79
C VAL A 270 -35.13 -1.73 20.56
N TYR A 271 -35.99 -2.62 20.06
CA TYR A 271 -36.96 -2.25 19.04
C TYR A 271 -38.05 -1.43 19.69
N VAL A 272 -38.13 -0.16 19.29
CA VAL A 272 -39.25 0.72 19.63
C VAL A 272 -40.26 0.61 18.50
N HIS A 273 -41.55 0.81 18.77
CA HIS A 273 -42.63 0.64 17.79
C HIS A 273 -42.46 1.46 16.48
N ALA A 274 -41.57 2.47 16.48
CA ALA A 274 -41.30 3.38 15.36
C ALA A 274 -39.91 3.22 14.68
N GLY A 275 -39.02 2.33 15.17
CA GLY A 275 -37.68 2.17 14.59
C GLY A 275 -36.75 1.21 15.36
N VAL A 276 -35.45 1.29 15.08
CA VAL A 276 -34.40 0.55 15.80
C VAL A 276 -33.66 1.51 16.73
N SER A 277 -33.67 1.23 18.05
CA SER A 277 -32.83 1.95 19.02
C SER A 277 -31.57 1.15 19.34
N MET A 278 -30.39 1.74 19.10
CA MET A 278 -29.09 1.11 19.36
C MET A 278 -28.28 1.90 20.38
N GLY A 279 -27.66 1.20 21.33
CA GLY A 279 -26.73 1.80 22.27
C GLY A 279 -25.53 2.47 21.58
N ALA A 280 -25.11 3.64 22.07
CA ALA A 280 -23.99 4.41 21.52
C ALA A 280 -22.65 3.66 21.60
N VAL A 281 -22.55 2.67 22.49
CA VAL A 281 -21.40 1.76 22.66
C VAL A 281 -21.42 0.55 21.71
N CYS A 282 -22.51 0.32 20.96
CA CYS A 282 -22.56 -0.72 19.95
C CYS A 282 -21.49 -0.47 18.87
N THR A 283 -20.86 -1.54 18.39
CA THR A 283 -19.82 -1.45 17.36
C THR A 283 -20.42 -1.16 15.98
N LEU A 284 -19.64 -0.62 15.04
CA LEU A 284 -20.10 -0.43 13.66
C LEU A 284 -20.35 -1.76 12.95
N SER A 285 -19.68 -2.85 13.35
CA SER A 285 -20.04 -4.21 12.93
C SER A 285 -21.42 -4.61 13.44
N SER A 286 -21.72 -4.37 14.72
CA SER A 286 -23.05 -4.66 15.30
C SER A 286 -24.16 -3.84 14.62
N LEU A 287 -23.91 -2.58 14.26
CA LEU A 287 -24.84 -1.78 13.46
C LEU A 287 -25.04 -2.39 12.07
N LYS A 288 -23.97 -2.81 11.37
CA LYS A 288 -24.08 -3.48 10.07
C LYS A 288 -24.92 -4.76 10.17
N ASP A 289 -24.59 -5.63 11.11
CA ASP A 289 -25.27 -6.92 11.29
C ASP A 289 -26.77 -6.71 11.58
N GLU A 290 -27.12 -5.70 12.38
CA GLU A 290 -28.51 -5.36 12.69
C GLU A 290 -29.26 -4.78 11.49
N MET A 291 -28.63 -3.89 10.71
CA MET A 291 -29.24 -3.38 9.48
C MET A 291 -29.39 -4.51 8.42
N GLU A 292 -28.44 -5.47 8.32
CA GLU A 292 -28.54 -6.66 7.46
C GLU A 292 -29.60 -7.68 7.94
N ARG A 293 -29.99 -7.60 9.22
CA ARG A 293 -31.09 -8.38 9.79
C ARG A 293 -32.43 -7.70 9.47
N ALA A 294 -32.58 -6.41 9.77
CA ALA A 294 -33.78 -5.64 9.51
C ALA A 294 -34.18 -5.62 8.03
N VAL A 295 -33.23 -5.38 7.10
CA VAL A 295 -33.48 -5.37 5.64
C VAL A 295 -33.93 -6.74 5.09
N ARG A 296 -33.69 -7.84 5.82
CA ARG A 296 -34.05 -9.21 5.43
C ARG A 296 -35.40 -9.65 5.97
N GLU A 297 -35.79 -9.13 7.14
CA GLU A 297 -37.00 -9.52 7.86
C GLU A 297 -38.19 -8.58 7.61
N MET A 298 -37.94 -7.37 7.10
CA MET A 298 -38.94 -6.32 6.93
C MET A 298 -39.13 -5.95 5.46
N GLU A 299 -40.24 -5.27 5.16
CA GLU A 299 -40.57 -4.79 3.82
C GLU A 299 -39.52 -3.80 3.28
N ALA A 300 -39.23 -3.87 1.98
CA ALA A 300 -38.19 -3.06 1.34
C ALA A 300 -38.44 -1.55 1.50
N GLU A 301 -39.69 -1.10 1.37
CA GLU A 301 -40.07 0.31 1.52
C GLU A 301 -39.76 0.85 2.92
N ARG A 302 -40.03 0.06 3.97
CA ARG A 302 -39.76 0.42 5.37
C ARG A 302 -38.27 0.44 5.73
N THR A 303 -37.40 -0.11 4.86
CA THR A 303 -35.97 -0.31 5.13
C THR A 303 -35.03 0.41 4.17
N ARG A 304 -35.54 1.26 3.26
CA ARG A 304 -34.71 2.11 2.38
C ARG A 304 -33.60 2.87 3.14
N GLY A 305 -33.92 3.47 4.29
CA GLY A 305 -32.92 4.10 5.15
C GLY A 305 -31.83 3.15 5.66
N TYR A 306 -32.19 1.93 6.04
CA TYR A 306 -31.24 0.91 6.49
C TYR A 306 -30.36 0.40 5.34
N GLN A 307 -30.89 0.32 4.12
CA GLN A 307 -30.13 -0.04 2.91
C GLN A 307 -29.05 1.02 2.59
N ALA A 308 -29.36 2.32 2.73
CA ALA A 308 -28.40 3.40 2.58
C ALA A 308 -27.30 3.37 3.66
N LEU A 309 -27.65 3.03 4.91
CA LEU A 309 -26.67 2.78 5.98
C LEU A 309 -25.78 1.57 5.68
N LEU A 310 -26.33 0.47 5.14
CA LEU A 310 -25.55 -0.72 4.75
C LEU A 310 -24.55 -0.43 3.63
N GLN A 311 -24.96 0.29 2.59
CA GLN A 311 -24.07 0.72 1.52
C GLN A 311 -22.86 1.50 2.07
N THR A 312 -23.12 2.36 3.05
CA THR A 312 -22.10 3.14 3.76
C THR A 312 -21.18 2.25 4.60
N LEU A 313 -21.76 1.38 5.44
CA LEU A 313 -21.02 0.52 6.38
C LEU A 313 -20.14 -0.53 5.69
N ARG A 314 -20.51 -1.00 4.49
CA ARG A 314 -19.69 -1.90 3.67
C ARG A 314 -18.36 -1.26 3.26
N CYS A 315 -18.35 0.03 2.95
CA CYS A 315 -17.14 0.77 2.56
C CYS A 315 -16.36 1.36 3.76
N LEU A 316 -17.02 1.52 4.91
CA LEU A 316 -16.49 2.20 6.08
C LEU A 316 -15.41 1.35 6.76
N ALA A 317 -14.15 1.77 6.57
CA ALA A 317 -12.96 1.15 7.11
C ALA A 317 -12.82 -0.36 6.78
N GLY A 318 -11.99 -1.08 7.53
CA GLY A 318 -11.88 -2.55 7.49
C GLY A 318 -12.56 -3.21 8.69
N LYS A 319 -12.81 -4.53 8.62
CA LYS A 319 -13.54 -5.29 9.67
C LYS A 319 -12.93 -5.12 11.08
N GLN A 320 -11.60 -5.08 11.19
CA GLN A 320 -10.87 -4.80 12.43
C GLN A 320 -11.27 -3.46 13.07
N ILE A 321 -11.45 -2.42 12.26
CA ILE A 321 -11.85 -1.09 12.74
C ILE A 321 -13.34 -1.07 13.05
N ARG A 322 -14.20 -1.70 12.24
CA ARG A 322 -15.65 -1.78 12.52
C ARG A 322 -15.99 -2.55 13.80
N ASN A 323 -15.19 -3.56 14.16
CA ASN A 323 -15.29 -4.30 15.42
C ASN A 323 -14.87 -3.49 16.66
N MET A 324 -14.08 -2.42 16.48
CA MET A 324 -13.59 -1.57 17.56
C MET A 324 -14.40 -0.28 17.67
N ALA A 325 -14.58 0.43 16.56
CA ALA A 325 -15.29 1.70 16.49
C ALA A 325 -16.76 1.53 16.88
N THR A 326 -17.28 2.49 17.64
CA THR A 326 -18.69 2.50 18.09
C THR A 326 -19.50 3.57 17.38
N ILE A 327 -20.83 3.43 17.40
CA ILE A 327 -21.75 4.39 16.80
C ILE A 327 -21.56 5.79 17.40
N GLY A 328 -21.64 5.90 18.73
CA GLY A 328 -21.46 7.16 19.44
C GLY A 328 -20.04 7.72 19.31
N GLY A 329 -19.03 6.84 19.27
CA GLY A 329 -17.65 7.24 18.98
C GLY A 329 -17.49 7.84 17.58
N ASN A 330 -18.23 7.35 16.58
CA ASN A 330 -18.21 7.90 15.23
C ASN A 330 -18.88 9.29 15.18
N ILE A 331 -20.07 9.41 15.77
CA ILE A 331 -20.84 10.67 15.83
C ILE A 331 -20.06 11.75 16.59
N LEU A 332 -19.67 11.47 17.84
CA LEU A 332 -19.00 12.43 18.73
C LEU A 332 -17.54 12.72 18.31
N SER A 333 -16.96 11.97 17.38
CA SER A 333 -15.69 12.36 16.74
C SER A 333 -15.82 13.63 15.90
N ALA A 334 -17.05 14.04 15.53
CA ALA A 334 -17.37 15.28 14.80
C ALA A 334 -16.43 15.54 13.59
N ASN A 335 -16.06 14.48 12.88
CA ASN A 335 -15.20 14.54 11.72
C ASN A 335 -16.06 14.55 10.45
N PRO A 336 -16.07 15.63 9.64
CA PRO A 336 -16.93 15.74 8.47
C PRO A 336 -16.61 14.72 7.37
N LYS A 337 -15.47 14.01 7.43
CA LYS A 337 -15.10 12.94 6.49
C LYS A 337 -15.52 11.53 6.93
N TYR A 338 -16.22 11.40 8.06
CA TYR A 338 -16.81 10.13 8.49
C TYR A 338 -18.16 9.93 7.80
N ASP A 339 -18.34 8.79 7.15
CA ASP A 339 -19.45 8.58 6.20
C ASP A 339 -20.82 8.36 6.85
N LEU A 340 -20.87 8.10 8.16
CA LEU A 340 -22.12 7.74 8.85
C LEU A 340 -23.00 8.96 9.16
N ASN A 341 -22.39 10.10 9.53
CA ASN A 341 -23.12 11.25 10.07
C ASN A 341 -24.07 11.89 9.05
N SER A 342 -23.69 11.97 7.77
CA SER A 342 -24.54 12.52 6.72
C SER A 342 -25.80 11.69 6.48
N VAL A 343 -25.69 10.35 6.56
CA VAL A 343 -26.83 9.44 6.35
C VAL A 343 -27.74 9.44 7.58
N LEU A 344 -27.19 9.39 8.79
CA LEU A 344 -27.99 9.46 10.02
C LEU A 344 -28.74 10.80 10.14
N ALA A 345 -28.13 11.91 9.73
CA ALA A 345 -28.78 13.22 9.72
C ALA A 345 -29.93 13.30 8.70
N ALA A 346 -29.73 12.75 7.49
CA ALA A 346 -30.77 12.69 6.46
C ALA A 346 -31.99 11.88 6.90
N LEU A 347 -31.79 10.87 7.76
CA LEU A 347 -32.83 10.01 8.32
C LEU A 347 -33.62 10.62 9.49
N ASP A 348 -33.29 11.84 9.94
CA ASP A 348 -33.87 12.46 11.14
C ASP A 348 -33.65 11.62 12.42
N CYS A 349 -32.48 10.97 12.55
CA CYS A 349 -32.17 10.14 13.72
C CYS A 349 -32.16 10.99 15.01
N THR A 350 -32.65 10.39 16.10
CA THR A 350 -32.67 11.03 17.42
C THR A 350 -31.59 10.44 18.33
N LEU A 351 -30.92 11.28 19.11
CA LEU A 351 -29.87 10.93 20.05
C LEU A 351 -30.37 11.10 21.48
N GLN A 352 -30.29 10.06 22.30
CA GLN A 352 -30.59 10.14 23.72
C GLN A 352 -29.30 10.45 24.47
N VAL A 353 -29.20 11.66 25.04
CA VAL A 353 -28.08 12.06 25.91
C VAL A 353 -28.53 12.18 27.36
N MET A 354 -27.63 11.94 28.30
CA MET A 354 -27.92 12.00 29.74
C MET A 354 -26.78 12.69 30.50
N SER A 355 -27.14 13.39 31.56
CA SER A 355 -26.24 13.97 32.56
C SER A 355 -26.72 13.64 33.98
N LYS A 356 -25.84 13.77 34.98
CA LYS A 356 -26.23 13.59 36.39
C LYS A 356 -27.25 14.64 36.86
N GLU A 357 -27.04 15.91 36.48
CA GLU A 357 -27.82 17.03 37.01
C GLU A 357 -29.11 17.30 36.23
N ASN A 358 -29.08 17.19 34.90
CA ASN A 358 -30.20 17.58 34.02
C ASN A 358 -31.01 16.38 33.50
N GLY A 359 -30.69 15.15 33.93
CA GLY A 359 -31.35 13.93 33.48
C GLY A 359 -31.10 13.61 32.00
N THR A 360 -32.08 12.94 31.38
CA THR A 360 -32.08 12.56 29.95
C THR A 360 -32.74 13.62 29.08
N ARG A 361 -32.18 13.90 27.90
CA ARG A 361 -32.87 14.63 26.83
C ARG A 361 -32.61 14.01 25.45
N ALA A 362 -33.59 14.14 24.57
CA ALA A 362 -33.46 13.82 23.16
C ALA A 362 -32.89 15.01 22.38
N ILE A 363 -31.99 14.74 21.43
CA ILE A 363 -31.41 15.73 20.51
C ILE A 363 -31.50 15.16 19.08
N THR A 364 -32.02 15.91 18.11
CA THR A 364 -32.00 15.50 16.70
C THR A 364 -30.57 15.54 16.16
N LEU A 365 -30.13 14.51 15.44
CA LEU A 365 -28.83 14.52 14.76
C LEU A 365 -28.94 15.40 13.51
N ASN A 366 -28.46 16.63 13.60
CA ASN A 366 -28.46 17.63 12.55
C ASN A 366 -27.11 18.38 12.47
N GLU A 367 -27.03 19.44 11.68
CA GLU A 367 -25.86 20.31 11.54
C GLU A 367 -25.53 21.09 12.82
N GLU A 368 -26.53 21.49 13.61
CA GLU A 368 -26.38 22.29 14.85
C GLU A 368 -25.62 21.52 15.94
N LEU A 369 -25.70 20.19 15.91
CA LEU A 369 -24.91 19.31 16.78
C LEU A 369 -23.39 19.51 16.60
N PHE A 370 -22.92 19.95 15.44
CA PHE A 370 -21.50 20.01 15.07
C PHE A 370 -20.99 21.46 15.05
N THR A 371 -20.55 21.95 16.21
CA THR A 371 -20.12 23.35 16.43
C THR A 371 -18.75 23.68 15.85
N GLY A 372 -17.98 22.69 15.40
CA GLY A 372 -16.67 22.86 14.77
C GLY A 372 -15.99 21.52 14.49
N PHE A 373 -14.84 21.55 13.81
CA PHE A 373 -14.09 20.32 13.52
C PHE A 373 -13.69 19.61 14.82
N GLY A 374 -14.18 18.39 15.02
CA GLY A 374 -13.93 17.62 16.25
C GLY A 374 -14.65 18.15 17.50
N LYS A 375 -15.69 18.99 17.34
CA LYS A 375 -16.49 19.56 18.45
C LYS A 375 -17.98 19.33 18.25
N THR A 376 -18.72 19.18 19.36
CA THR A 376 -20.18 19.03 19.36
C THR A 376 -20.86 20.05 20.28
N ALA A 377 -22.19 20.11 20.23
CA ALA A 377 -23.04 20.91 21.11
C ALA A 377 -23.47 20.18 22.41
N LEU A 378 -22.93 18.99 22.70
CA LEU A 378 -23.16 18.32 23.99
C LEU A 378 -22.51 19.13 25.12
N ARG A 379 -23.15 19.18 26.29
CA ARG A 379 -22.50 19.76 27.47
C ARG A 379 -21.36 18.84 27.96
N PRO A 380 -20.32 19.37 28.61
CA PRO A 380 -19.19 18.55 29.08
C PRO A 380 -19.54 17.45 30.09
N ASP A 381 -20.66 17.60 30.81
CA ASP A 381 -21.24 16.62 31.75
C ASP A 381 -22.10 15.53 31.08
N GLU A 382 -22.42 15.67 29.79
CA GLU A 382 -23.29 14.74 29.07
C GLU A 382 -22.55 13.53 28.48
N VAL A 383 -23.25 12.39 28.48
CA VAL A 383 -22.89 11.19 27.72
C VAL A 383 -23.99 10.82 26.73
N LEU A 384 -23.61 10.31 25.57
CA LEU A 384 -24.54 9.76 24.59
C LEU A 384 -24.88 8.30 24.94
N LEU A 385 -26.17 8.00 25.12
CA LEU A 385 -26.67 6.68 25.52
C LEU A 385 -27.05 5.81 24.33
N SER A 386 -27.86 6.34 23.42
CA SER A 386 -28.38 5.60 22.26
C SER A 386 -28.69 6.51 21.08
N ILE A 387 -28.88 5.89 19.92
CA ILE A 387 -29.46 6.48 18.72
C ILE A 387 -30.74 5.74 18.35
N ASP A 388 -31.78 6.49 18.01
CA ASP A 388 -33.04 6.00 17.48
C ASP A 388 -33.04 6.25 15.97
N ILE A 389 -33.04 5.16 15.19
CA ILE A 389 -33.06 5.17 13.72
C ILE A 389 -34.48 4.80 13.27
N PRO A 390 -35.24 5.70 12.63
CA PRO A 390 -36.63 5.45 12.26
C PRO A 390 -36.77 4.51 11.06
N TYR A 391 -37.93 3.84 10.95
CA TYR A 391 -38.33 3.20 9.70
C TYR A 391 -38.58 4.25 8.60
N SER A 392 -38.32 3.88 7.35
CA SER A 392 -38.75 4.69 6.21
C SER A 392 -40.27 4.66 6.07
N LYS A 393 -40.85 5.80 5.69
CA LYS A 393 -42.29 5.95 5.43
C LYS A 393 -42.64 5.47 4.00
N PRO A 394 -43.92 5.13 3.72
CA PRO A 394 -44.40 5.01 2.35
C PRO A 394 -44.08 6.27 1.54
N TRP A 395 -43.69 6.10 0.27
CA TRP A 395 -43.25 7.21 -0.61
C TRP A 395 -42.01 8.00 -0.12
N GLU A 396 -41.28 7.50 0.88
CA GLU A 396 -39.98 8.03 1.29
C GLU A 396 -38.85 7.27 0.59
N PHE A 397 -37.88 8.00 0.05
CA PHE A 397 -36.72 7.48 -0.68
C PHE A 397 -35.44 8.00 -0.06
N VAL A 398 -34.47 7.12 0.19
CA VAL A 398 -33.20 7.44 0.85
C VAL A 398 -32.04 6.93 0.01
N SER A 399 -30.96 7.70 -0.10
CA SER A 399 -29.72 7.25 -0.72
C SER A 399 -28.49 7.83 -0.04
N ALA A 400 -27.39 7.07 -0.09
CA ALA A 400 -26.09 7.47 0.43
C ALA A 400 -25.05 7.48 -0.70
N PHE A 401 -24.23 8.53 -0.73
CA PHE A 401 -23.15 8.67 -1.70
C PHE A 401 -21.84 8.98 -0.99
N ARG A 402 -20.73 8.50 -1.57
CA ARG A 402 -19.38 8.80 -1.10
C ARG A 402 -18.40 8.66 -2.24
N GLN A 403 -17.37 9.52 -2.24
CA GLN A 403 -16.23 9.42 -3.13
C GLN A 403 -14.96 9.61 -2.32
N ALA A 404 -13.98 8.74 -2.56
CA ALA A 404 -12.71 8.69 -1.85
C ALA A 404 -11.56 8.43 -2.86
N GLN A 405 -10.32 8.41 -2.38
CA GLN A 405 -9.15 8.09 -3.22
C GLN A 405 -9.16 6.64 -3.74
N ARG A 406 -9.81 5.72 -2.99
CA ARG A 406 -10.11 4.33 -3.40
C ARG A 406 -11.44 3.90 -2.79
N ARG A 407 -12.08 2.86 -3.34
CA ARG A 407 -13.46 2.47 -2.99
C ARG A 407 -13.65 2.10 -1.53
N GLU A 408 -12.71 1.36 -0.92
CA GLU A 408 -12.84 0.88 0.47
C GLU A 408 -11.65 1.30 1.34
N PHE A 409 -11.83 1.27 2.68
CA PHE A 409 -10.77 1.50 3.66
C PHE A 409 -10.03 2.86 3.45
N ALA A 410 -10.78 3.89 3.05
CA ALA A 410 -10.32 5.26 2.86
C ALA A 410 -11.38 6.24 3.35
N PHE A 411 -10.95 7.39 3.91
CA PHE A 411 -11.85 8.49 4.23
C PHE A 411 -12.37 9.15 2.95
N SER A 412 -13.60 9.65 3.00
CA SER A 412 -14.20 10.33 1.85
C SER A 412 -13.63 11.73 1.65
N ILE A 413 -13.60 12.12 0.38
CA ILE A 413 -13.35 13.48 -0.09
C ILE A 413 -14.65 14.28 0.06
N VAL A 414 -15.77 13.72 -0.42
CA VAL A 414 -17.15 14.14 -0.14
C VAL A 414 -18.00 12.91 0.14
N ASN A 415 -18.91 13.00 1.10
CA ASN A 415 -20.01 12.06 1.29
C ASN A 415 -21.34 12.80 1.41
N ALA A 416 -22.45 12.10 1.19
CA ALA A 416 -23.79 12.66 1.26
C ALA A 416 -24.81 11.64 1.77
N GLY A 417 -25.76 12.12 2.57
CA GLY A 417 -27.02 11.44 2.85
C GLY A 417 -28.17 12.27 2.30
N MET A 418 -29.06 11.65 1.53
CA MET A 418 -30.18 12.31 0.89
C MET A 418 -31.47 11.54 1.15
N LYS A 419 -32.54 12.24 1.50
CA LYS A 419 -33.87 11.69 1.76
C LYS A 419 -34.95 12.61 1.19
N VAL A 420 -35.91 12.03 0.46
CA VAL A 420 -37.09 12.74 -0.06
C VAL A 420 -38.35 11.98 0.31
N LEU A 421 -39.39 12.70 0.71
CA LEU A 421 -40.75 12.18 0.88
C LEU A 421 -41.63 12.84 -0.17
N PHE A 422 -42.44 12.04 -0.88
CA PHE A 422 -43.47 12.56 -1.79
C PHE A 422 -44.85 12.50 -1.15
N ARG A 423 -45.73 13.40 -1.59
CA ARG A 423 -47.16 13.26 -1.29
C ARG A 423 -47.67 11.98 -1.96
N GLU A 424 -48.41 11.18 -1.19
CA GLU A 424 -48.92 9.86 -1.58
C GLU A 424 -49.51 9.84 -2.99
N GLY A 425 -49.06 8.87 -3.82
CA GLY A 425 -49.53 8.71 -5.20
C GLY A 425 -49.03 9.75 -6.21
N THR A 426 -48.12 10.65 -5.81
CA THR A 426 -47.60 11.72 -6.68
C THR A 426 -46.07 11.74 -6.72
N ASN A 427 -45.50 12.57 -7.60
CA ASN A 427 -44.08 12.93 -7.58
C ASN A 427 -43.84 14.34 -7.00
N ILE A 428 -44.77 14.88 -6.19
CA ILE A 428 -44.66 16.20 -5.58
C ILE A 428 -43.93 16.08 -4.24
N VAL A 429 -42.80 16.79 -4.11
CA VAL A 429 -41.96 16.76 -2.91
C VAL A 429 -42.73 17.33 -1.71
N GLU A 430 -42.89 16.52 -0.66
CA GLU A 430 -43.46 16.92 0.61
C GLU A 430 -42.38 17.38 1.60
N SER A 431 -41.26 16.65 1.67
CA SER A 431 -40.06 17.07 2.41
C SER A 431 -38.78 16.54 1.77
N LEU A 432 -37.67 17.24 2.00
CA LEU A 432 -36.37 16.94 1.42
C LEU A 432 -35.27 17.25 2.43
N ASN A 433 -34.42 16.27 2.74
CA ASN A 433 -33.26 16.39 3.62
C ASN A 433 -32.01 16.00 2.84
N ILE A 434 -31.05 16.91 2.74
CA ILE A 434 -29.76 16.68 2.06
C ILE A 434 -28.65 17.20 2.97
N TYR A 435 -27.73 16.30 3.33
CA TYR A 435 -26.56 16.60 4.14
C TYR A 435 -25.29 16.14 3.42
N TYR A 436 -24.27 17.00 3.43
CA TYR A 436 -22.94 16.72 2.87
C TYR A 436 -21.87 16.74 3.97
N GLY A 437 -21.03 15.70 3.99
CA GLY A 437 -19.76 15.71 4.71
C GLY A 437 -18.59 15.91 3.73
N GLY A 438 -17.49 16.47 4.23
CA GLY A 438 -16.32 16.77 3.41
C GLY A 438 -16.46 18.01 2.52
N VAL A 439 -17.49 18.84 2.70
CA VAL A 439 -17.64 20.16 2.03
C VAL A 439 -17.48 21.36 2.97
N GLY A 440 -17.18 21.11 4.25
CA GLY A 440 -16.92 22.14 5.25
C GLY A 440 -16.07 21.61 6.41
N PRO A 441 -15.85 22.41 7.47
CA PRO A 441 -15.21 21.95 8.71
C PRO A 441 -16.10 21.01 9.55
N THR A 442 -17.40 21.00 9.27
CA THR A 442 -18.48 20.27 9.96
C THR A 442 -19.40 19.59 8.95
N LEU A 443 -20.46 18.92 9.42
CA LEU A 443 -21.53 18.43 8.55
C LEU A 443 -22.37 19.62 8.05
N VAL A 444 -22.69 19.66 6.75
CA VAL A 444 -23.42 20.77 6.12
C VAL A 444 -24.79 20.31 5.63
N LYS A 445 -25.86 21.01 6.04
CA LYS A 445 -27.20 20.87 5.47
C LYS A 445 -27.44 21.95 4.43
N VAL A 446 -28.01 21.60 3.28
CA VAL A 446 -28.41 22.57 2.24
C VAL A 446 -29.86 22.99 2.43
N GLY A 447 -30.14 23.60 3.58
CA GLY A 447 -31.49 23.93 4.04
C GLY A 447 -32.26 24.88 3.11
N ARG A 448 -31.59 25.86 2.51
CA ARG A 448 -32.19 26.84 1.59
C ARG A 448 -32.59 26.18 0.28
N THR A 449 -31.75 25.27 -0.24
CA THR A 449 -32.05 24.41 -1.38
C THR A 449 -33.26 23.53 -1.06
N CYS A 450 -33.21 22.76 0.03
CA CYS A 450 -34.30 21.88 0.45
C CYS A 450 -35.65 22.63 0.53
N GLN A 451 -35.68 23.78 1.21
CA GLN A 451 -36.89 24.58 1.40
C GLN A 451 -37.50 25.05 0.06
N LYS A 452 -36.67 25.46 -0.92
CA LYS A 452 -37.13 25.91 -2.24
C LYS A 452 -37.62 24.78 -3.15
N LEU A 453 -37.25 23.53 -2.89
CA LEU A 453 -37.67 22.37 -3.67
C LEU A 453 -38.92 21.67 -3.11
N VAL A 454 -39.34 21.96 -1.88
CA VAL A 454 -40.62 21.48 -1.33
C VAL A 454 -41.79 22.04 -2.14
N GLY A 455 -42.78 21.19 -2.43
CA GLY A 455 -43.95 21.51 -3.26
C GLY A 455 -43.69 21.44 -4.77
N ARG A 456 -42.45 21.24 -5.23
CA ARG A 456 -42.11 21.02 -6.65
C ARG A 456 -42.38 19.58 -7.07
N SER A 457 -42.63 19.36 -8.36
CA SER A 457 -42.71 18.03 -8.98
C SER A 457 -41.31 17.50 -9.35
N TRP A 458 -41.05 16.21 -9.14
CA TRP A 458 -39.78 15.54 -9.48
C TRP A 458 -39.60 15.42 -10.99
N GLY A 459 -38.99 16.46 -11.59
CA GLY A 459 -38.76 16.61 -13.03
C GLY A 459 -37.50 17.44 -13.31
N GLU A 460 -37.20 17.67 -14.60
CA GLU A 460 -35.95 18.30 -15.04
C GLU A 460 -35.79 19.74 -14.53
N GLU A 461 -36.88 20.51 -14.42
CA GLU A 461 -36.85 21.84 -13.81
C GLU A 461 -36.41 21.81 -12.34
N LEU A 462 -36.87 20.81 -11.57
CA LEU A 462 -36.46 20.63 -10.17
C LEU A 462 -34.97 20.32 -10.10
N LEU A 463 -34.46 19.45 -10.99
CA LEU A 463 -33.04 19.14 -11.08
C LEU A 463 -32.20 20.38 -11.41
N ALA A 464 -32.60 21.17 -12.40
CA ALA A 464 -31.88 22.38 -12.80
C ALA A 464 -31.82 23.43 -11.68
N ASP A 465 -32.96 23.70 -11.02
CA ASP A 465 -33.00 24.61 -9.88
C ASP A 465 -32.20 24.09 -8.69
N ALA A 466 -32.24 22.79 -8.41
CA ALA A 466 -31.47 22.17 -7.34
C ALA A 466 -29.97 22.34 -7.56
N CYS A 467 -29.45 22.04 -8.76
CA CYS A 467 -28.03 22.19 -9.06
C CYS A 467 -27.53 23.63 -8.87
N ARG A 468 -28.28 24.62 -9.38
CA ARG A 468 -27.97 26.05 -9.20
C ARG A 468 -28.04 26.49 -7.74
N LEU A 469 -29.04 26.05 -6.99
CA LEU A 469 -29.19 26.39 -5.58
C LEU A 469 -28.11 25.76 -4.69
N LEU A 470 -27.64 24.55 -5.05
CA LEU A 470 -26.50 23.87 -4.42
C LEU A 470 -25.18 24.58 -4.67
N GLU A 471 -24.93 25.05 -5.90
CA GLU A 471 -23.75 25.87 -6.25
C GLU A 471 -23.68 27.14 -5.40
N GLU A 472 -24.82 27.84 -5.28
CA GLU A 472 -24.96 29.06 -4.47
C GLU A 472 -24.90 28.81 -2.94
N GLU A 473 -25.16 27.60 -2.43
CA GLU A 473 -25.27 27.32 -0.98
C GLU A 473 -24.05 26.55 -0.42
N VAL A 474 -23.37 25.73 -1.21
CA VAL A 474 -22.19 24.97 -0.77
C VAL A 474 -20.92 25.81 -0.97
N GLU A 475 -20.76 26.83 -0.12
CA GLU A 475 -19.57 27.70 -0.15
C GLU A 475 -18.30 26.98 0.33
N LEU A 476 -17.43 26.66 -0.63
CA LEU A 476 -16.08 26.15 -0.40
C LEU A 476 -15.05 27.20 -0.84
N SER A 477 -14.25 27.69 0.12
CA SER A 477 -13.08 28.54 -0.13
C SER A 477 -12.04 27.80 -0.97
N ASP A 478 -11.38 28.51 -1.89
CA ASP A 478 -10.30 27.97 -2.72
C ASP A 478 -9.09 27.51 -1.88
N SER A 479 -8.95 28.03 -0.65
CA SER A 479 -7.92 27.65 0.33
C SER A 479 -8.40 26.54 1.31
N ALA A 480 -9.54 25.89 1.04
CA ALA A 480 -10.18 24.97 1.99
C ALA A 480 -9.32 23.74 2.33
N HIS A 481 -9.37 23.33 3.60
CA HIS A 481 -8.65 22.19 4.12
C HIS A 481 -8.92 20.91 3.31
N GLY A 482 -7.85 20.21 2.93
CA GLY A 482 -7.89 19.03 2.07
C GLY A 482 -7.87 19.31 0.56
N GLY A 483 -7.87 20.59 0.14
CA GLY A 483 -7.82 20.98 -1.26
C GLY A 483 -8.98 20.43 -2.09
N LYS A 484 -8.69 20.12 -3.36
CA LYS A 484 -9.60 19.49 -4.34
C LYS A 484 -10.96 20.21 -4.46
N VAL A 485 -10.93 21.55 -4.43
CA VAL A 485 -12.11 22.42 -4.23
C VAL A 485 -13.11 22.31 -5.38
N GLU A 486 -12.63 22.43 -6.62
CA GLU A 486 -13.43 22.28 -7.84
C GLU A 486 -14.17 20.94 -7.88
N TYR A 487 -13.42 19.85 -7.72
CA TYR A 487 -13.93 18.50 -7.66
C TYR A 487 -14.94 18.28 -6.51
N ARG A 488 -14.69 18.85 -5.32
CA ARG A 488 -15.63 18.77 -4.18
C ARG A 488 -16.94 19.49 -4.45
N LYS A 489 -16.90 20.65 -5.13
CA LYS A 489 -18.11 21.37 -5.59
C LYS A 489 -18.86 20.53 -6.62
N THR A 490 -18.18 20.05 -7.69
CA THR A 490 -18.79 19.18 -8.70
C THR A 490 -19.40 17.90 -8.12
N LEU A 491 -18.82 17.31 -7.07
CA LEU A 491 -19.37 16.12 -6.43
C LEU A 491 -20.72 16.36 -5.75
N THR A 492 -21.05 17.57 -5.29
CA THR A 492 -22.35 17.83 -4.63
C THR A 492 -23.49 17.75 -5.65
N THR A 493 -23.40 18.50 -6.74
CA THR A 493 -24.35 18.48 -7.86
C THR A 493 -24.38 17.10 -8.54
N SER A 494 -23.23 16.44 -8.71
CA SER A 494 -23.15 15.08 -9.27
C SER A 494 -23.83 14.03 -8.38
N PHE A 495 -23.72 14.12 -7.05
CA PHE A 495 -24.46 13.23 -6.12
C PHE A 495 -25.95 13.53 -6.10
N PHE A 496 -26.36 14.79 -6.14
CA PHE A 496 -27.78 15.14 -6.24
C PHE A 496 -28.39 14.62 -7.55
N PHE A 497 -27.67 14.71 -8.67
CA PHE A 497 -28.10 14.12 -9.94
C PHE A 497 -28.25 12.59 -9.85
N LYS A 498 -27.32 11.88 -9.19
CA LYS A 498 -27.44 10.43 -8.96
C LYS A 498 -28.65 10.09 -8.08
N PHE A 499 -28.95 10.90 -7.06
CA PHE A 499 -30.16 10.77 -6.23
C PHE A 499 -31.44 10.98 -7.06
N TYR A 500 -31.49 12.08 -7.83
CA TYR A 500 -32.60 12.38 -8.75
C TYR A 500 -32.92 11.19 -9.67
N MET A 501 -31.88 10.61 -10.30
CA MET A 501 -32.02 9.47 -11.20
C MET A 501 -32.45 8.17 -10.50
N GLN A 502 -31.93 7.88 -9.30
CA GLN A 502 -32.33 6.70 -8.52
C GLN A 502 -33.81 6.77 -8.12
N VAL A 503 -34.24 7.91 -7.57
CA VAL A 503 -35.64 8.14 -7.20
C VAL A 503 -36.57 8.10 -8.42
N LEU A 504 -36.15 8.69 -9.55
CA LEU A 504 -36.92 8.64 -10.80
C LEU A 504 -37.06 7.21 -11.35
N GLN A 505 -36.06 6.35 -11.15
CA GLN A 505 -36.13 4.94 -11.55
C GLN A 505 -37.10 4.15 -10.67
N GLU A 506 -37.07 4.32 -9.34
CA GLU A 506 -38.02 3.65 -8.44
C GLU A 506 -39.48 4.13 -8.70
N LEU A 507 -39.69 5.40 -9.08
CA LEU A 507 -41.01 5.93 -9.45
C LEU A 507 -41.55 5.45 -10.82
N ARG A 508 -40.75 4.72 -11.63
CA ARG A 508 -41.11 4.37 -13.03
C ARG A 508 -40.88 2.91 -13.44
N GLU A 509 -40.62 2.01 -12.48
CA GLU A 509 -40.38 0.55 -12.65
C GLU A 509 -39.90 0.05 -14.03
N ARG A 510 -38.58 -0.16 -14.20
CA ARG A 510 -38.04 -1.20 -15.12
C ARG A 510 -36.54 -1.55 -14.90
N TYR A 511 -36.18 -2.74 -15.39
CA TYR A 511 -35.01 -3.58 -15.06
C TYR A 511 -33.72 -3.34 -15.89
N LEU A 512 -32.59 -3.90 -15.42
CA LEU A 512 -31.47 -4.55 -16.17
C LEU A 512 -30.54 -5.24 -15.12
N SER A 513 -30.30 -6.58 -15.11
CA SER A 513 -29.36 -7.41 -15.92
C SER A 513 -27.86 -7.07 -15.73
N ALA A 514 -26.87 -7.99 -15.67
CA ALA A 514 -26.84 -9.47 -15.59
C ALA A 514 -25.41 -9.94 -15.13
N LEU A 515 -25.25 -11.16 -14.58
CA LEU A 515 -23.93 -11.78 -14.31
C LEU A 515 -23.95 -13.31 -14.52
N LYS A 516 -23.01 -13.84 -15.33
CA LYS A 516 -22.63 -15.27 -15.44
C LYS A 516 -21.12 -15.40 -15.69
N PRO A 517 -20.39 -16.32 -15.03
CA PRO A 517 -18.95 -16.55 -15.26
C PRO A 517 -18.66 -17.73 -16.21
N PHE A 518 -17.43 -17.81 -16.75
CA PHE A 518 -16.96 -18.94 -17.58
C PHE A 518 -15.54 -19.42 -17.21
N LYS A 519 -15.22 -20.67 -17.59
CA LYS A 519 -13.97 -21.39 -17.29
C LYS A 519 -12.86 -21.14 -18.33
N ASN A 520 -11.60 -21.41 -17.94
CA ASN A 520 -10.47 -21.71 -18.82
C ASN A 520 -9.85 -23.07 -18.42
N GLU A 521 -9.26 -23.77 -19.39
CA GLU A 521 -8.40 -24.96 -19.19
C GLU A 521 -6.93 -24.62 -19.45
N LEU A 522 -6.00 -25.52 -19.08
CA LEU A 522 -4.58 -25.45 -19.45
C LEU A 522 -3.91 -26.83 -19.50
N VAL A 523 -2.69 -26.85 -20.06
CA VAL A 523 -2.03 -27.99 -20.70
C VAL A 523 -1.09 -28.76 -19.75
N SER A 524 -1.00 -30.08 -19.92
CA SER A 524 -0.10 -30.96 -19.15
C SER A 524 1.38 -30.77 -19.51
N ASN A 525 2.29 -31.19 -18.63
CA ASN A 525 3.21 -32.29 -18.96
C ASN A 525 4.09 -32.78 -17.78
N ALA A 526 4.65 -33.97 -17.96
CA ALA A 526 5.46 -34.68 -16.99
C ALA A 526 6.91 -34.17 -16.91
N GLN A 527 7.42 -34.04 -15.69
CA GLN A 527 8.85 -33.89 -15.37
C GLN A 527 9.20 -34.76 -14.15
N SER A 528 10.48 -35.12 -14.03
CA SER A 528 11.02 -35.96 -12.94
C SER A 528 11.06 -35.22 -11.60
N SER A 529 10.76 -35.90 -10.50
CA SER A 529 10.53 -35.30 -9.17
C SER A 529 11.77 -34.89 -8.37
N GLN A 530 12.99 -35.05 -8.90
CA GLN A 530 14.23 -34.85 -8.14
C GLN A 530 15.02 -33.56 -8.43
N ASP A 531 14.78 -32.89 -9.57
CA ASP A 531 15.43 -31.61 -9.91
C ASP A 531 14.44 -30.47 -9.69
N PRO A 532 14.63 -29.60 -8.69
CA PRO A 532 13.60 -28.63 -8.29
C PRO A 532 13.55 -27.37 -9.17
N VAL A 533 14.50 -27.16 -10.10
CA VAL A 533 14.55 -25.93 -10.91
C VAL A 533 13.54 -26.00 -12.06
N GLY A 534 12.66 -25.00 -12.13
CA GLY A 534 11.51 -24.94 -13.04
C GLY A 534 10.19 -25.33 -12.37
N HIS A 535 10.24 -25.96 -11.19
CA HIS A 535 9.06 -26.28 -10.40
C HIS A 535 8.58 -25.08 -9.55
N PRO A 536 7.26 -24.96 -9.28
CA PRO A 536 6.67 -23.89 -8.46
C PRO A 536 6.94 -24.13 -6.95
N MET A 537 8.22 -24.16 -6.56
CA MET A 537 8.62 -24.42 -5.18
C MET A 537 8.17 -23.26 -4.28
N MET A 538 7.42 -23.59 -3.22
CA MET A 538 6.99 -22.63 -2.20
C MET A 538 8.19 -21.86 -1.64
N HIS A 539 8.00 -20.55 -1.40
CA HIS A 539 9.00 -19.72 -0.72
C HIS A 539 9.45 -20.39 0.58
N GLN A 540 10.76 -20.60 0.74
CA GLN A 540 11.34 -21.42 1.83
C GLN A 540 10.94 -20.98 3.25
N ALA A 541 10.61 -19.70 3.43
CA ALA A 541 10.21 -19.14 4.73
C ALA A 541 8.68 -19.05 4.90
N ALA A 542 7.87 -19.46 3.92
CA ALA A 542 6.41 -19.21 3.90
C ALA A 542 5.68 -19.74 5.14
N PHE A 543 6.01 -20.94 5.63
CA PHE A 543 5.44 -21.43 6.89
C PHE A 543 5.83 -20.56 8.08
N HIS A 544 7.11 -20.23 8.25
CA HIS A 544 7.57 -19.33 9.31
C HIS A 544 6.93 -17.92 9.23
N GLN A 545 6.65 -17.44 8.02
CA GLN A 545 5.95 -16.17 7.80
C GLN A 545 4.45 -16.28 8.16
N ALA A 546 3.83 -17.41 7.89
CA ALA A 546 2.43 -17.69 8.22
C ALA A 546 2.21 -18.02 9.70
N THR A 547 3.22 -18.50 10.43
CA THR A 547 3.19 -18.80 11.87
C THR A 547 3.72 -17.66 12.75
N GLY A 548 4.32 -16.63 12.16
CA GLY A 548 4.97 -15.53 12.90
C GLY A 548 6.42 -15.81 13.33
N GLU A 549 6.92 -17.04 13.15
CA GLU A 549 8.27 -17.49 13.51
C GLU A 549 9.39 -16.86 12.65
N ALA A 550 9.05 -16.20 11.55
CA ALA A 550 10.01 -15.48 10.71
C ALA A 550 10.44 -14.16 11.38
N GLN A 551 11.63 -14.16 11.99
CA GLN A 551 12.22 -12.98 12.63
C GLN A 551 12.73 -11.93 11.61
N TYR A 552 12.25 -10.70 11.76
CA TYR A 552 12.77 -9.45 11.18
C TYR A 552 13.67 -8.75 12.22
N TYR A 553 14.26 -7.60 11.89
CA TYR A 553 15.23 -6.95 12.80
C TYR A 553 14.63 -6.57 14.16
N ASP A 554 13.40 -6.06 14.21
CA ASP A 554 12.75 -5.66 15.49
C ASP A 554 12.23 -6.87 16.28
N ASP A 555 12.15 -8.06 15.68
CA ASP A 555 11.81 -9.31 16.37
C ASP A 555 13.00 -9.96 17.09
N ILE A 556 14.21 -9.40 16.91
CA ILE A 556 15.40 -9.83 17.66
C ILE A 556 15.19 -9.40 19.12
N PRO A 557 15.23 -10.35 20.09
CA PRO A 557 15.05 -10.02 21.50
C PRO A 557 16.01 -8.93 21.96
N ALA A 558 15.54 -8.05 22.85
CA ALA A 558 16.37 -6.98 23.39
C ALA A 558 17.56 -7.54 24.18
N VAL A 559 18.74 -6.98 23.94
CA VAL A 559 19.97 -7.29 24.69
C VAL A 559 19.90 -6.59 26.06
N GLN A 560 20.53 -7.18 27.08
CA GLN A 560 20.58 -6.56 28.41
C GLN A 560 21.24 -5.17 28.32
N GLY A 561 20.53 -4.15 28.81
CA GLY A 561 21.01 -2.76 28.77
C GLY A 561 20.87 -2.08 27.40
N GLU A 562 20.16 -2.67 26.43
CA GLU A 562 19.85 -2.03 25.15
C GLU A 562 19.10 -0.69 25.33
N LEU A 563 19.41 0.26 24.45
CA LEU A 563 18.82 1.61 24.38
C LEU A 563 18.08 1.82 23.07
N PHE A 564 17.25 2.86 23.01
CA PHE A 564 16.56 3.28 21.80
C PHE A 564 17.02 4.67 21.37
N VAL A 565 17.24 4.85 20.06
CA VAL A 565 17.53 6.16 19.45
C VAL A 565 16.31 6.65 18.65
N TYR A 566 16.03 7.96 18.74
CA TYR A 566 14.97 8.63 17.99
C TYR A 566 15.50 9.95 17.39
N MET A 567 15.14 10.22 16.14
CA MET A 567 15.73 11.31 15.36
C MET A 567 15.07 12.66 15.65
N VAL A 568 15.88 13.72 15.76
CA VAL A 568 15.43 15.11 15.74
C VAL A 568 15.63 15.63 14.32
N THR A 569 14.53 16.03 13.67
CA THR A 569 14.53 16.41 12.25
C THR A 569 14.09 17.85 12.03
N SER A 570 14.48 18.40 10.88
CA SER A 570 14.15 19.76 10.48
C SER A 570 12.65 19.96 10.34
N THR A 571 12.17 21.08 10.90
CA THR A 571 10.82 21.60 10.69
C THR A 571 10.76 22.68 9.61
N ARG A 572 11.89 23.01 8.96
CA ARG A 572 12.01 24.03 7.90
C ARG A 572 12.51 23.44 6.59
N ALA A 573 11.99 23.93 5.47
CA ALA A 573 12.44 23.51 4.14
C ALA A 573 13.84 24.02 3.79
N HIS A 574 14.15 25.28 4.12
CA HIS A 574 15.46 25.88 3.89
C HIS A 574 15.74 26.92 4.98
N ALA A 575 16.75 26.67 5.81
CA ALA A 575 17.07 27.59 6.90
C ALA A 575 18.49 27.36 7.43
N LYS A 576 19.11 28.43 7.95
CA LYS A 576 20.29 28.34 8.80
C LYS A 576 19.90 27.87 10.21
N ILE A 577 20.65 26.94 10.77
CA ILE A 577 20.56 26.54 12.18
C ILE A 577 21.30 27.60 13.02
N ILE A 578 20.59 28.23 13.94
CA ILE A 578 21.15 29.27 14.84
C ILE A 578 21.55 28.67 16.19
N ASN A 579 20.75 27.74 16.71
CA ASN A 579 21.02 27.05 17.98
C ASN A 579 20.26 25.72 18.05
N ILE A 580 20.85 24.74 18.73
CA ILE A 580 20.22 23.45 19.08
C ILE A 580 20.36 23.31 20.61
N ASP A 581 19.24 23.39 21.33
CA ASP A 581 19.19 23.24 22.78
C ASP A 581 18.48 21.92 23.18
N PRO A 582 19.25 20.89 23.59
CA PRO A 582 18.71 19.63 24.10
C PRO A 582 18.55 19.61 25.63
N SER A 583 18.76 20.72 26.36
CA SER A 583 18.84 20.73 27.83
C SER A 583 17.59 20.17 28.51
N GLU A 584 16.40 20.55 28.04
CA GLU A 584 15.12 20.05 28.56
C GLU A 584 14.94 18.56 28.27
N ALA A 585 15.35 18.08 27.10
CA ALA A 585 15.33 16.67 26.74
C ALA A 585 16.28 15.84 27.62
N LEU A 586 17.50 16.33 27.87
CA LEU A 586 18.49 15.67 28.74
C LEU A 586 18.06 15.60 30.20
N GLY A 587 17.21 16.51 30.66
CA GLY A 587 16.62 16.48 32.01
C GLY A 587 15.50 15.44 32.20
N MET A 588 15.04 14.77 31.14
CA MET A 588 13.93 13.82 31.22
C MET A 588 14.35 12.42 31.69
N THR A 589 13.54 11.82 32.57
CA THR A 589 13.79 10.50 33.15
C THR A 589 14.01 9.40 32.09
N GLY A 590 15.17 8.74 32.17
CA GLY A 590 15.60 7.65 31.28
C GLY A 590 16.18 8.09 29.94
N VAL A 591 16.40 9.40 29.73
CA VAL A 591 17.24 9.89 28.63
C VAL A 591 18.71 9.71 29.03
N VAL A 592 19.52 9.21 28.09
CA VAL A 592 20.94 8.89 28.31
C VAL A 592 21.84 9.96 27.68
N THR A 593 21.56 10.35 26.43
CA THR A 593 22.34 11.38 25.76
C THR A 593 21.61 11.96 24.55
N PHE A 594 22.10 13.10 24.07
CA PHE A 594 21.79 13.67 22.77
C PHE A 594 23.01 13.48 21.85
N LEU A 595 22.76 13.36 20.55
CA LEU A 595 23.74 13.23 19.49
C LEU A 595 23.56 14.38 18.49
N SER A 596 24.69 14.94 18.10
CA SER A 596 24.88 16.01 17.12
C SER A 596 25.99 15.63 16.16
N ALA A 597 26.25 16.47 15.14
CA ALA A 597 27.40 16.32 14.27
C ALA A 597 28.74 16.23 15.03
N GLY A 598 28.90 16.97 16.13
CA GLY A 598 30.11 16.96 16.96
C GLY A 598 30.35 15.68 17.75
N ASP A 599 29.38 14.76 17.78
CA ASP A 599 29.51 13.43 18.40
C ASP A 599 30.00 12.35 17.44
N VAL A 600 30.15 12.67 16.15
CA VAL A 600 30.64 11.75 15.11
C VAL A 600 32.17 11.64 15.19
N PRO A 601 32.76 10.46 15.51
CA PRO A 601 34.21 10.37 15.73
C PRO A 601 35.06 10.46 14.46
N GLY A 602 34.51 10.09 13.31
CA GLY A 602 35.13 10.11 11.99
C GLY A 602 34.56 11.23 11.12
N GLN A 603 33.77 10.88 10.11
CA GLN A 603 33.19 11.86 9.18
C GLN A 603 31.66 11.95 9.30
N ASN A 604 31.13 13.15 9.56
CA ASN A 604 29.69 13.45 9.54
C ASN A 604 29.10 13.47 8.10
N ARG A 605 29.90 13.20 7.06
CA ARG A 605 29.51 13.25 5.65
C ARG A 605 29.76 11.91 4.97
N ARG A 606 28.76 11.41 4.24
CA ARG A 606 28.91 10.29 3.30
C ARG A 606 29.07 10.83 1.87
N MET A 607 29.85 10.13 1.05
CA MET A 607 30.07 10.52 -0.36
C MET A 607 29.34 9.56 -1.31
N LEU A 608 28.69 10.09 -2.34
CA LEU A 608 28.24 9.31 -3.51
C LEU A 608 28.38 10.16 -4.77
N PHE A 609 29.02 9.63 -5.83
CA PHE A 609 29.29 10.38 -7.08
C PHE A 609 29.94 11.76 -6.85
N ASN A 610 30.87 11.85 -5.90
CA ASN A 610 31.51 13.10 -5.44
C ASN A 610 30.56 14.15 -4.82
N ASN A 611 29.30 13.79 -4.56
CA ASN A 611 28.34 14.62 -3.83
C ASN A 611 28.35 14.24 -2.33
N PRO A 612 28.68 15.16 -1.41
CA PRO A 612 28.59 14.93 0.02
C PRO A 612 27.14 15.03 0.51
N GLU A 613 26.77 14.16 1.45
CA GLU A 613 25.52 14.25 2.22
C GLU A 613 25.82 14.11 3.72
N GLU A 614 25.28 15.02 4.52
CA GLU A 614 25.44 15.04 5.97
C GLU A 614 24.55 14.02 6.68
N LEU A 615 25.07 13.41 7.75
CA LEU A 615 24.31 12.53 8.65
C LEU A 615 23.49 13.38 9.63
N PHE A 616 24.12 14.39 10.22
CA PHE A 616 23.50 15.45 11.00
C PHE A 616 23.77 16.80 10.34
N ALA A 617 22.73 17.59 10.09
CA ALA A 617 22.87 18.95 9.56
C ALA A 617 23.64 19.85 10.55
N GLU A 618 24.73 20.47 10.09
CA GLU A 618 25.60 21.32 10.92
C GLU A 618 25.18 22.79 10.90
N GLU A 619 25.21 23.41 9.71
CA GLU A 619 24.99 24.86 9.55
C GLU A 619 23.60 25.17 8.98
N GLU A 620 23.13 24.38 8.01
CA GLU A 620 21.91 24.65 7.25
C GLU A 620 21.08 23.39 7.01
N VAL A 621 19.77 23.55 7.00
CA VAL A 621 18.80 22.54 6.58
C VAL A 621 18.28 22.88 5.19
N SER A 622 18.16 21.86 4.34
CA SER A 622 17.72 21.95 2.93
C SER A 622 16.47 21.11 2.63
N CYS A 623 15.86 20.46 3.63
CA CYS A 623 14.47 20.00 3.56
C CYS A 623 13.85 19.82 4.94
N VAL A 624 12.51 19.84 5.00
CA VAL A 624 11.76 19.33 6.16
C VAL A 624 12.04 17.83 6.28
N GLY A 625 12.40 17.36 7.47
CA GLY A 625 12.77 15.95 7.69
C GLY A 625 14.27 15.63 7.64
N GLN A 626 15.15 16.57 7.24
CA GLN A 626 16.60 16.39 7.35
C GLN A 626 16.98 16.18 8.82
N ILE A 627 17.85 15.20 9.11
CA ILE A 627 18.24 14.88 10.49
C ILE A 627 19.22 15.94 11.00
N ILE A 628 18.97 16.48 12.19
CA ILE A 628 19.77 17.51 12.86
C ILE A 628 20.49 16.92 14.08
N GLY A 629 19.85 15.97 14.76
CA GLY A 629 20.40 15.29 15.92
C GLY A 629 19.60 14.03 16.24
N ALA A 630 19.92 13.37 17.34
CA ALA A 630 19.15 12.23 17.83
C ALA A 630 19.19 12.13 19.36
N VAL A 631 18.09 11.70 19.97
CA VAL A 631 18.01 11.43 21.42
C VAL A 631 18.09 9.94 21.67
N VAL A 632 18.90 9.53 22.65
CA VAL A 632 19.06 8.14 23.10
C VAL A 632 18.45 7.99 24.49
N ALA A 633 17.58 6.99 24.69
CA ALA A 633 16.89 6.74 25.96
C ALA A 633 16.66 5.24 26.23
N GLU A 634 16.27 4.90 27.46
CA GLU A 634 16.03 3.52 27.92
C GLU A 634 14.80 2.85 27.30
N SER A 635 13.87 3.63 26.74
CA SER A 635 12.78 3.10 25.93
C SER A 635 12.49 4.00 24.72
N ARG A 636 11.96 3.39 23.66
CA ARG A 636 11.48 4.07 22.45
C ARG A 636 10.61 5.29 22.75
N GLU A 637 9.69 5.14 23.71
CA GLU A 637 8.70 6.16 24.03
C GLU A 637 9.30 7.29 24.90
N GLN A 638 10.33 7.03 25.70
CA GLN A 638 11.14 8.10 26.31
C GLN A 638 11.94 8.86 25.25
N ALA A 639 12.61 8.15 24.33
CA ALA A 639 13.39 8.77 23.25
C ALA A 639 12.53 9.68 22.36
N ARG A 640 11.35 9.19 21.93
CA ARG A 640 10.39 9.93 21.11
C ARG A 640 9.93 11.23 21.78
N ARG A 641 9.50 11.15 23.05
CA ARG A 641 9.04 12.33 23.80
C ARG A 641 10.17 13.33 24.05
N ALA A 642 11.37 12.85 24.38
CA ALA A 642 12.52 13.71 24.63
C ALA A 642 13.01 14.40 23.35
N ALA A 643 12.99 13.73 22.20
CA ALA A 643 13.28 14.34 20.91
C ALA A 643 12.34 15.53 20.58
N GLN A 644 11.07 15.47 21.02
CA GLN A 644 10.11 16.57 20.87
C GLN A 644 10.42 17.79 21.78
N MET A 645 11.26 17.63 22.80
CA MET A 645 11.67 18.72 23.71
C MET A 645 12.98 19.39 23.28
N VAL A 646 13.66 18.90 22.24
CA VAL A 646 14.87 19.54 21.69
C VAL A 646 14.46 20.79 20.90
N LYS A 647 14.95 21.95 21.34
CA LYS A 647 14.60 23.25 20.74
C LYS A 647 15.63 23.63 19.68
N VAL A 648 15.21 23.65 18.42
CA VAL A 648 16.04 24.14 17.30
C VAL A 648 15.57 25.52 16.88
N THR A 649 16.49 26.48 16.85
CA THR A 649 16.25 27.85 16.38
C THR A 649 16.75 28.00 14.95
N TYR A 650 15.91 28.55 14.07
CA TYR A 650 16.17 28.65 12.63
C TYR A 650 16.10 30.11 12.15
N GLN A 651 16.87 30.42 11.12
CA GLN A 651 16.68 31.60 10.27
C GLN A 651 16.36 31.11 8.84
N ASP A 652 15.12 31.34 8.37
CA ASP A 652 14.71 30.89 7.03
C ASP A 652 15.55 31.55 5.92
N LEU A 653 15.87 30.77 4.89
CA LEU A 653 16.63 31.21 3.73
C LEU A 653 15.76 31.19 2.47
N LEU A 654 15.84 32.25 1.65
CA LEU A 654 15.06 32.43 0.42
C LEU A 654 15.98 32.50 -0.82
N PRO A 655 15.50 32.11 -2.01
CA PRO A 655 14.18 31.54 -2.30
C PRO A 655 14.02 30.09 -1.78
N VAL A 656 12.77 29.66 -1.62
CA VAL A 656 12.40 28.26 -1.39
C VAL A 656 11.42 27.86 -2.47
N PHE A 657 11.66 26.71 -3.08
CA PHE A 657 10.85 26.14 -4.15
C PHE A 657 10.91 24.61 -4.11
N PHE A 658 9.88 23.98 -4.64
CA PHE A 658 9.59 22.56 -4.47
C PHE A 658 9.30 21.85 -5.79
N THR A 659 8.75 22.54 -6.80
CA THR A 659 8.37 21.92 -8.07
C THR A 659 9.53 21.86 -9.07
N ILE A 660 9.35 21.07 -10.13
CA ILE A 660 10.30 20.97 -11.25
C ILE A 660 10.35 22.30 -12.02
N GLU A 661 9.20 22.94 -12.24
CA GLU A 661 9.06 24.20 -12.96
C GLU A 661 9.78 25.35 -12.25
N GLU A 662 9.63 25.45 -10.92
CA GLU A 662 10.33 26.45 -10.12
C GLU A 662 11.85 26.22 -10.14
N ALA A 663 12.29 24.95 -10.06
CA ALA A 663 13.71 24.62 -10.17
C ALA A 663 14.28 24.95 -11.57
N ILE A 664 13.51 24.75 -12.65
CA ILE A 664 13.88 25.19 -14.00
C ILE A 664 14.00 26.71 -14.05
N GLN A 665 13.04 27.45 -13.50
CA GLN A 665 13.04 28.91 -13.44
C GLN A 665 14.25 29.46 -12.67
N HIS A 666 14.65 28.81 -11.58
CA HIS A 666 15.83 29.16 -10.79
C HIS A 666 17.14 28.54 -11.29
N GLN A 667 17.13 27.80 -12.40
CA GLN A 667 18.28 27.03 -12.94
C GLN A 667 18.93 26.07 -11.92
N SER A 668 18.14 25.58 -10.96
CA SER A 668 18.57 24.73 -9.84
C SER A 668 18.65 23.27 -10.26
N PHE A 669 19.81 22.88 -10.78
CA PHE A 669 20.09 21.52 -11.24
C PHE A 669 21.31 20.92 -10.53
N PHE A 670 21.35 19.60 -10.43
CA PHE A 670 22.60 18.88 -10.18
C PHE A 670 23.30 18.56 -11.51
N ASP A 671 24.63 18.62 -11.49
CA ASP A 671 25.48 18.14 -12.58
C ASP A 671 26.01 16.72 -12.29
N PRO A 672 26.42 15.96 -13.34
CA PRO A 672 26.35 16.32 -14.76
C PRO A 672 24.97 16.09 -15.38
N LYS A 673 24.58 16.97 -16.31
CA LYS A 673 23.46 16.74 -17.23
C LYS A 673 23.77 15.60 -18.21
N ARG A 674 22.73 14.93 -18.72
CA ARG A 674 22.87 13.78 -19.64
C ARG A 674 22.19 14.02 -20.99
N LYS A 675 22.77 13.46 -22.06
CA LYS A 675 22.21 13.45 -23.42
C LYS A 675 22.44 12.08 -24.05
N LEU A 676 21.51 11.60 -24.88
CA LEU A 676 21.70 10.56 -25.88
C LEU A 676 21.08 11.01 -27.20
N GLU A 677 21.69 10.64 -28.32
CA GLU A 677 21.24 11.07 -29.65
C GLU A 677 21.51 10.01 -30.73
N ARG A 678 20.50 9.71 -31.54
CA ARG A 678 20.55 8.84 -32.73
C ARG A 678 20.01 9.62 -33.92
N GLY A 679 20.67 9.55 -35.08
CA GLY A 679 20.27 10.25 -36.30
C GLY A 679 20.50 11.75 -36.25
N ASP A 680 19.83 12.49 -37.13
CA ASP A 680 19.84 13.96 -37.18
C ASP A 680 18.41 14.47 -36.94
N VAL A 681 18.11 14.72 -35.67
CA VAL A 681 16.78 15.18 -35.23
C VAL A 681 16.44 16.56 -35.80
N GLY A 682 17.43 17.41 -36.09
CA GLY A 682 17.21 18.72 -36.67
C GLY A 682 16.64 18.62 -38.08
N LYS A 683 17.36 17.92 -38.97
CA LYS A 683 16.91 17.73 -40.37
C LYS A 683 15.62 16.92 -40.48
N ALA A 684 15.42 15.95 -39.60
CA ALA A 684 14.23 15.10 -39.65
C ALA A 684 12.91 15.87 -39.42
N PHE A 685 12.93 16.99 -38.68
CA PHE A 685 11.77 17.85 -38.54
C PHE A 685 11.41 18.65 -39.81
N GLU A 686 12.33 18.76 -40.78
CA GLU A 686 12.09 19.45 -42.06
C GLU A 686 11.33 18.57 -43.07
N THR A 687 11.26 17.25 -42.83
CA THR A 687 10.77 16.24 -43.79
C THR A 687 9.52 15.49 -43.33
N VAL A 688 8.91 15.87 -42.21
CA VAL A 688 7.70 15.23 -41.64
C VAL A 688 6.43 15.94 -42.05
N ASP A 689 5.33 15.20 -42.14
CA ASP A 689 4.02 15.79 -42.46
C ASP A 689 3.52 16.72 -41.35
N GLN A 690 3.75 16.35 -40.07
CA GLN A 690 3.23 17.05 -38.91
C GLN A 690 4.24 17.08 -37.74
N ILE A 691 4.10 18.09 -36.87
CA ILE A 691 4.86 18.26 -35.64
C ILE A 691 3.90 18.45 -34.46
N LEU A 692 4.13 17.70 -33.37
CA LEU A 692 3.47 17.83 -32.08
C LEU A 692 4.47 18.33 -31.03
N GLU A 693 4.07 19.29 -30.21
CA GLU A 693 4.76 19.69 -28.98
C GLU A 693 3.78 19.57 -27.81
N ASP A 694 4.17 18.85 -26.76
CA ASP A 694 3.34 18.61 -25.57
C ASP A 694 4.22 18.16 -24.39
N GLU A 695 3.63 18.00 -23.20
CA GLU A 695 4.31 17.54 -22.00
C GLU A 695 3.46 16.59 -21.14
N ILE A 696 4.11 15.68 -20.43
CA ILE A 696 3.45 14.84 -19.42
C ILE A 696 4.16 14.90 -18.07
N TYR A 697 3.35 15.05 -17.03
CA TYR A 697 3.76 15.08 -15.65
C TYR A 697 3.46 13.73 -14.95
N LEU A 698 4.41 13.26 -14.13
CA LEU A 698 4.31 12.05 -13.30
C LEU A 698 4.69 12.33 -11.85
N GLY A 699 3.74 12.14 -10.93
CA GLY A 699 3.98 12.27 -9.49
C GLY A 699 4.94 11.24 -8.90
N GLY A 700 5.51 11.57 -7.73
CA GLY A 700 6.35 10.67 -6.94
C GLY A 700 5.58 9.51 -6.27
N GLN A 701 6.30 8.57 -5.66
CA GLN A 701 5.71 7.35 -5.06
C GLN A 701 6.47 6.88 -3.81
N GLU A 702 5.78 6.63 -2.71
CA GLU A 702 6.31 6.07 -1.47
C GLU A 702 6.54 4.54 -1.57
N HIS A 703 7.67 4.01 -1.10
CA HIS A 703 7.98 2.58 -1.22
C HIS A 703 6.94 1.74 -0.47
N PHE A 704 6.57 2.21 0.72
CA PHE A 704 5.58 1.58 1.60
C PHE A 704 5.88 0.10 1.87
N TYR A 705 7.16 -0.24 2.05
CA TYR A 705 7.58 -1.52 2.61
C TYR A 705 6.90 -1.73 3.97
N MET A 706 6.40 -2.93 4.25
CA MET A 706 5.51 -3.15 5.40
C MET A 706 6.27 -3.06 6.73
N GLU A 707 7.52 -3.52 6.75
CA GLU A 707 8.53 -3.29 7.80
C GLU A 707 9.22 -1.94 7.57
N THR A 708 9.12 -0.98 8.50
CA THR A 708 9.82 0.33 8.41
C THR A 708 11.36 0.20 8.47
N GLN A 709 12.08 1.29 8.25
CA GLN A 709 13.53 1.36 8.47
C GLN A 709 13.88 1.10 9.93
N GLY A 710 14.97 0.37 10.14
CA GLY A 710 15.57 0.23 11.46
C GLY A 710 16.68 -0.82 11.51
N LEU A 711 17.34 -0.85 12.67
CA LEU A 711 18.47 -1.71 12.96
C LEU A 711 18.74 -1.82 14.46
N ILE A 712 19.65 -2.73 14.83
CA ILE A 712 20.29 -2.79 16.14
C ILE A 712 21.81 -2.70 15.93
N ALA A 713 22.49 -1.82 16.67
CA ALA A 713 23.95 -1.74 16.73
C ALA A 713 24.43 -2.28 18.10
N VAL A 714 25.36 -3.23 18.09
CA VAL A 714 25.84 -3.96 19.28
C VAL A 714 27.36 -3.85 19.39
N PRO A 715 27.89 -3.00 20.27
CA PRO A 715 29.34 -2.91 20.50
C PRO A 715 29.79 -4.14 21.28
N LYS A 716 30.91 -4.76 20.88
CA LYS A 716 31.44 -5.98 21.53
C LYS A 716 32.34 -5.69 22.73
N GLY A 717 32.81 -4.46 22.89
CA GLY A 717 33.72 -4.06 23.96
C GLY A 717 35.19 -4.41 23.74
N GLU A 718 35.50 -5.27 22.77
CA GLU A 718 36.86 -5.67 22.39
C GLU A 718 37.28 -4.99 21.08
N ASN A 719 38.49 -4.45 21.02
CA ASN A 719 39.17 -3.89 19.82
C ASN A 719 38.41 -2.84 18.97
N GLY A 720 37.24 -2.37 19.42
CA GLY A 720 36.32 -1.52 18.63
C GLY A 720 35.39 -2.32 17.71
N GLU A 721 35.18 -3.61 17.98
CA GLU A 721 34.28 -4.48 17.20
C GLU A 721 32.80 -4.13 17.41
N LEU A 722 32.03 -4.18 16.31
CA LEU A 722 30.63 -3.78 16.23
C LEU A 722 29.84 -4.75 15.35
N GLU A 723 28.73 -5.28 15.87
CA GLU A 723 27.74 -6.00 15.07
C GLU A 723 26.53 -5.11 14.76
N LEU A 724 26.03 -5.19 13.52
CA LEU A 724 24.86 -4.46 13.05
C LEU A 724 23.82 -5.44 12.51
N PHE A 725 22.64 -5.50 13.12
CA PHE A 725 21.49 -6.25 12.61
C PHE A 725 20.56 -5.28 11.89
N VAL A 726 20.62 -5.27 10.55
CA VAL A 726 20.13 -4.12 9.76
C VAL A 726 19.16 -4.53 8.67
N ALA A 727 18.09 -3.75 8.48
CA ALA A 727 17.17 -3.91 7.37
C ALA A 727 17.72 -3.31 6.06
N SER A 728 18.84 -3.80 5.51
CA SER A 728 19.53 -3.22 4.34
C SER A 728 19.58 -4.14 3.10
N GLN A 729 19.37 -3.57 1.92
CA GLN A 729 19.63 -4.20 0.61
C GLN A 729 21.12 -4.20 0.23
N HIS A 730 21.96 -3.44 0.93
CA HIS A 730 23.37 -3.23 0.60
C HIS A 730 24.22 -3.16 1.89
N SER A 731 24.40 -4.30 2.54
CA SER A 731 25.10 -4.43 3.82
C SER A 731 26.58 -4.04 3.75
N ALA A 732 27.25 -4.22 2.59
CA ALA A 732 28.63 -3.78 2.39
C ALA A 732 28.77 -2.25 2.43
N TYR A 733 27.90 -1.50 1.74
CA TYR A 733 27.89 -0.04 1.84
C TYR A 733 27.44 0.46 3.22
N THR A 734 26.54 -0.27 3.89
CA THR A 734 26.21 0.03 5.30
C THR A 734 27.44 -0.11 6.21
N GLN A 735 28.23 -1.17 6.04
CA GLN A 735 29.49 -1.41 6.76
C GLN A 735 30.52 -0.29 6.49
N GLU A 736 30.68 0.10 5.22
CA GLU A 736 31.58 1.18 4.79
C GLU A 736 31.20 2.54 5.39
N VAL A 737 29.94 2.96 5.26
CA VAL A 737 29.48 4.25 5.79
C VAL A 737 29.62 4.31 7.30
N VAL A 738 29.35 3.22 8.03
CA VAL A 738 29.56 3.16 9.49
C VAL A 738 31.05 3.24 9.84
N GLY A 739 31.94 2.57 9.09
CA GLY A 739 33.39 2.66 9.28
C GLY A 739 33.92 4.09 9.10
N ILE A 740 33.52 4.75 8.02
CA ILE A 740 33.83 6.17 7.73
C ILE A 740 33.31 7.09 8.83
N THR A 741 32.09 6.85 9.32
CA THR A 741 31.46 7.66 10.39
C THR A 741 32.19 7.51 11.72
N LEU A 742 32.63 6.30 12.08
CA LEU A 742 33.29 6.01 13.34
C LEU A 742 34.82 6.19 13.30
N GLY A 743 35.42 6.38 12.13
CA GLY A 743 36.87 6.42 11.95
C GLY A 743 37.54 5.06 12.17
N ILE A 744 36.85 3.95 11.87
CA ILE A 744 37.37 2.58 12.04
C ILE A 744 37.28 1.76 10.76
N ASP A 745 38.20 0.80 10.61
CA ASP A 745 38.22 -0.12 9.48
C ASP A 745 36.95 -0.99 9.41
N SER A 746 36.44 -1.21 8.19
CA SER A 746 35.29 -2.09 7.92
C SER A 746 35.46 -3.52 8.45
N ASN A 747 36.70 -3.99 8.67
CA ASN A 747 36.97 -5.32 9.23
C ASN A 747 36.52 -5.49 10.69
N LYS A 748 36.28 -4.39 11.42
CA LYS A 748 35.75 -4.39 12.79
C LYS A 748 34.22 -4.38 12.85
N ILE A 749 33.56 -4.14 11.73
CA ILE A 749 32.11 -3.98 11.65
C ILE A 749 31.52 -5.18 10.90
N THR A 750 30.61 -5.93 11.51
CA THR A 750 29.90 -7.01 10.82
C THR A 750 28.42 -6.67 10.66
N CYS A 751 27.95 -6.57 9.40
CA CYS A 751 26.55 -6.36 9.09
C CYS A 751 25.86 -7.72 8.86
N HIS A 752 24.71 -7.93 9.51
CA HIS A 752 23.87 -9.12 9.45
C HIS A 752 22.49 -8.77 8.89
N VAL A 753 22.05 -9.49 7.86
CA VAL A 753 20.72 -9.34 7.23
C VAL A 753 20.10 -10.71 6.97
N ARG A 754 19.13 -11.11 7.80
CA ARG A 754 18.45 -12.41 7.66
C ARG A 754 17.34 -12.37 6.60
N ARG A 755 16.55 -11.28 6.57
CA ARG A 755 15.41 -11.02 5.67
C ARG A 755 14.91 -9.58 5.84
N LEU A 756 14.20 -9.04 4.85
CA LEU A 756 13.50 -7.74 4.89
C LEU A 756 11.99 -7.90 4.69
N GLY A 757 11.19 -7.10 5.38
CA GLY A 757 9.72 -7.02 5.22
C GLY A 757 9.28 -6.15 4.03
N GLY A 758 9.95 -6.32 2.89
CA GLY A 758 9.89 -5.45 1.71
C GLY A 758 10.96 -4.35 1.75
N ALA A 759 11.35 -3.84 0.58
CA ALA A 759 12.40 -2.82 0.47
C ALA A 759 12.29 -1.94 -0.78
N PHE A 760 12.15 -2.57 -1.96
CA PHE A 760 11.84 -1.90 -3.24
C PHE A 760 12.80 -0.79 -3.70
N GLY A 761 14.00 -0.69 -3.14
CA GLY A 761 15.00 0.35 -3.41
C GLY A 761 15.23 1.31 -2.23
N GLY A 762 14.23 1.53 -1.39
CA GLY A 762 14.32 2.50 -0.28
C GLY A 762 15.22 2.08 0.88
N LYS A 763 15.68 0.82 0.93
CA LYS A 763 16.56 0.29 2.00
C LYS A 763 18.01 0.15 1.54
N VAL A 764 18.54 1.15 0.84
CA VAL A 764 19.96 1.24 0.42
C VAL A 764 20.67 2.41 1.12
N MET A 765 20.31 3.65 0.76
CA MET A 765 21.09 4.83 1.10
C MET A 765 20.77 5.38 2.50
N LYS A 766 19.48 5.57 2.81
CA LYS A 766 19.05 6.16 4.09
C LYS A 766 19.25 5.22 5.27
N ILE A 767 19.11 3.90 5.08
CA ILE A 767 19.43 2.92 6.13
C ILE A 767 20.93 2.94 6.50
N ALA A 768 21.84 3.20 5.56
CA ALA A 768 23.26 3.36 5.87
C ALA A 768 23.52 4.59 6.78
N SER A 769 22.83 5.70 6.52
CA SER A 769 22.92 6.92 7.35
C SER A 769 22.33 6.70 8.75
N LEU A 770 21.16 6.06 8.84
CA LEU A 770 20.55 5.67 10.13
C LEU A 770 21.44 4.68 10.90
N SER A 771 22.13 3.77 10.19
CA SER A 771 23.06 2.82 10.80
C SER A 771 24.28 3.51 11.38
N ALA A 772 24.84 4.49 10.67
CA ALA A 772 25.95 5.33 11.12
C ALA A 772 25.60 6.15 12.38
N ILE A 773 24.41 6.77 12.41
CA ILE A 773 23.89 7.49 13.58
C ILE A 773 23.70 6.53 14.77
N THR A 774 23.10 5.36 14.56
CA THR A 774 22.84 4.38 15.61
C THR A 774 24.12 3.73 16.12
N ALA A 775 25.11 3.52 15.25
CA ALA A 775 26.44 3.05 15.61
C ALA A 775 27.20 4.09 16.45
N THR A 776 27.09 5.38 16.10
CA THR A 776 27.64 6.49 16.89
C THR A 776 27.02 6.52 18.30
N ALA A 777 25.70 6.31 18.40
CA ALA A 777 25.00 6.16 19.67
C ALA A 777 25.57 4.99 20.51
N ALA A 778 25.77 3.84 19.89
CA ALA A 778 26.26 2.63 20.54
C ALA A 778 27.71 2.76 21.02
N VAL A 779 28.58 3.37 20.22
CA VAL A 779 29.97 3.65 20.59
C VAL A 779 30.05 4.69 21.72
N LYS A 780 29.32 5.82 21.62
CA LYS A 780 29.30 6.86 22.65
C LYS A 780 28.79 6.37 24.00
N THR A 781 27.80 5.47 24.01
CA THR A 781 27.19 4.95 25.24
C THR A 781 27.81 3.64 25.74
N GLY A 782 28.62 2.96 24.95
CA GLY A 782 29.15 1.62 25.24
C GLY A 782 28.07 0.54 25.35
N ARG A 783 26.85 0.80 24.86
CA ARG A 783 25.65 -0.05 25.03
C ARG A 783 25.04 -0.41 23.66
N PRO A 784 24.31 -1.53 23.55
CA PRO A 784 23.53 -1.81 22.35
C PRO A 784 22.46 -0.74 22.13
N VAL A 785 22.22 -0.33 20.88
CA VAL A 785 21.22 0.69 20.54
C VAL A 785 20.35 0.23 19.36
N ARG A 786 19.03 0.33 19.51
CA ARG A 786 18.03 0.05 18.48
C ARG A 786 17.44 1.33 17.90
N CYS A 787 17.31 1.37 16.58
CA CYS A 787 16.55 2.37 15.83
C CYS A 787 15.34 1.69 15.18
N VAL A 788 14.13 2.21 15.41
CA VAL A 788 12.89 1.79 14.73
C VAL A 788 12.13 3.05 14.30
N LEU A 789 12.05 3.34 13.01
CA LEU A 789 11.25 4.47 12.54
C LEU A 789 9.74 4.16 12.61
N GLU A 790 8.96 5.15 13.00
CA GLU A 790 7.51 5.14 12.83
C GLU A 790 7.15 5.48 11.39
N ARG A 791 5.99 5.00 10.90
CA ARG A 791 5.60 5.18 9.50
C ARG A 791 5.57 6.65 9.06
N GLY A 792 5.22 7.57 9.95
CA GLY A 792 5.22 9.00 9.65
C GLY A 792 6.62 9.59 9.44
N ASP A 793 7.60 9.12 10.22
CA ASP A 793 9.00 9.56 10.17
C ASP A 793 9.74 8.88 9.01
N ASP A 794 9.47 7.59 8.80
CA ASP A 794 9.94 6.76 7.69
C ASP A 794 9.65 7.44 6.34
N MET A 795 8.40 7.79 6.08
CA MET A 795 7.97 8.48 4.85
C MET A 795 8.52 9.91 4.73
N LEU A 796 8.82 10.59 5.85
CA LEU A 796 9.38 11.93 5.84
C LEU A 796 10.89 11.94 5.56
N ILE A 797 11.63 11.02 6.18
CA ILE A 797 13.09 10.97 6.16
C ILE A 797 13.61 10.26 4.90
N THR A 798 12.90 9.23 4.42
CA THR A 798 13.42 8.36 3.35
C THR A 798 13.06 8.80 1.94
N SER A 799 11.98 9.58 1.78
CA SER A 799 11.41 9.94 0.48
C SER A 799 11.08 8.71 -0.39
N GLY A 800 10.79 8.93 -1.66
CA GLY A 800 10.27 7.90 -2.56
C GLY A 800 10.93 7.86 -3.94
N ARG A 801 10.14 7.43 -4.92
CA ARG A 801 10.38 7.58 -6.37
C ARG A 801 10.33 9.05 -6.75
N HIS A 802 11.31 9.47 -7.55
CA HIS A 802 11.36 10.77 -8.23
C HIS A 802 10.08 11.07 -9.04
N PRO A 803 9.40 12.19 -8.78
CA PRO A 803 8.50 12.82 -9.73
C PRO A 803 9.26 13.27 -11.00
N PHE A 804 8.58 13.26 -12.15
CA PHE A 804 9.15 13.49 -13.48
C PHE A 804 8.25 14.40 -14.33
N LEU A 805 8.88 15.26 -15.12
CA LEU A 805 8.26 16.03 -16.20
C LEU A 805 8.98 15.71 -17.51
N GLY A 806 8.25 15.17 -18.48
CA GLY A 806 8.75 14.92 -19.84
C GLY A 806 8.15 15.94 -20.81
N LYS A 807 8.98 16.83 -21.36
CA LYS A 807 8.60 17.76 -22.45
C LYS A 807 9.11 17.19 -23.77
N TYR A 808 8.27 17.15 -24.81
CA TYR A 808 8.63 16.50 -26.06
C TYR A 808 8.17 17.28 -27.30
N LYS A 809 9.00 17.23 -28.35
CA LYS A 809 8.69 17.66 -29.72
C LYS A 809 8.84 16.45 -30.64
N VAL A 810 7.81 16.12 -31.41
CA VAL A 810 7.73 14.87 -32.18
C VAL A 810 7.28 15.16 -33.60
N GLY A 811 8.00 14.63 -34.58
CA GLY A 811 7.73 14.75 -36.01
C GLY A 811 7.27 13.41 -36.57
N TYR A 812 6.10 13.39 -37.18
CA TYR A 812 5.42 12.18 -37.64
C TYR A 812 4.70 12.38 -38.97
N ASN A 813 4.45 11.27 -39.65
CA ASN A 813 3.71 11.22 -40.90
C ASN A 813 2.24 10.90 -40.63
N ASN A 814 1.35 11.19 -41.59
CA ASN A 814 -0.10 11.01 -41.45
C ASN A 814 -0.53 9.54 -41.20
N ASP A 815 0.33 8.56 -41.52
CA ASP A 815 0.12 7.13 -41.22
C ASP A 815 0.45 6.73 -39.77
N GLY A 816 0.97 7.67 -38.96
CA GLY A 816 1.42 7.44 -37.59
C GLY A 816 2.89 7.02 -37.46
N THR A 817 3.66 6.96 -38.55
CA THR A 817 5.11 6.71 -38.48
C THR A 817 5.83 7.90 -37.87
N ILE A 818 6.61 7.69 -36.80
CA ILE A 818 7.37 8.74 -36.11
C ILE A 818 8.81 8.77 -36.63
N MET A 819 9.18 9.87 -37.28
CA MET A 819 10.50 10.05 -37.90
C MET A 819 11.50 10.79 -37.00
N ALA A 820 11.00 11.65 -36.12
CA ALA A 820 11.79 12.50 -35.22
C ALA A 820 11.18 12.58 -33.82
N ALA A 821 11.98 12.50 -32.78
CA ALA A 821 11.57 12.87 -31.42
C ALA A 821 12.72 13.55 -30.66
N ASP A 822 12.43 14.71 -30.05
CA ASP A 822 13.31 15.44 -29.16
C ASP A 822 12.64 15.56 -27.79
N ILE A 823 13.18 14.85 -26.79
CA ILE A 823 12.56 14.68 -25.47
C ILE A 823 13.51 15.23 -24.41
N THR A 824 12.98 16.07 -23.51
CA THR A 824 13.69 16.54 -22.32
C THR A 824 12.99 16.04 -21.06
N TYR A 825 13.71 15.21 -20.31
CA TYR A 825 13.32 14.66 -19.03
C TYR A 825 13.88 15.52 -17.90
N TYR A 826 12.99 15.98 -17.03
CA TYR A 826 13.32 16.59 -15.75
C TYR A 826 12.86 15.67 -14.63
N SER A 827 13.69 15.45 -13.61
CA SER A 827 13.30 14.76 -12.40
C SER A 827 13.49 15.64 -11.17
N ASN A 828 12.57 15.55 -10.21
CA ASN A 828 12.75 16.19 -8.91
C ASN A 828 13.68 15.32 -8.06
N GLY A 829 14.92 15.77 -7.83
CA GLY A 829 15.92 15.06 -7.04
C GLY A 829 15.81 15.29 -5.53
N GLY A 830 15.11 16.35 -5.11
CA GLY A 830 15.14 16.82 -3.71
C GLY A 830 16.45 17.56 -3.39
N CYS A 831 16.81 17.56 -2.11
CA CYS A 831 17.88 18.40 -1.56
C CYS A 831 19.31 17.92 -1.82
N THR A 832 19.53 16.61 -2.02
CA THR A 832 20.84 15.99 -2.33
C THR A 832 20.74 15.08 -3.54
N LEU A 833 21.86 14.91 -4.27
CA LEU A 833 21.86 14.18 -5.55
C LEU A 833 21.51 12.70 -5.38
N ASN A 834 22.09 12.05 -4.36
CA ASN A 834 21.83 10.65 -4.04
C ASN A 834 21.92 9.74 -5.29
N GLU A 835 20.94 8.85 -5.54
CA GLU A 835 20.90 7.96 -6.72
C GLU A 835 20.32 8.62 -7.98
N SER A 836 19.91 9.89 -7.92
CA SER A 836 19.07 10.56 -8.94
C SER A 836 19.70 10.60 -10.33
N LEU A 837 21.03 10.75 -10.42
CA LEU A 837 21.74 10.73 -11.70
C LEU A 837 21.57 9.37 -12.40
N ALA A 838 21.82 8.27 -11.69
CA ALA A 838 21.70 6.92 -12.24
C ALA A 838 20.24 6.58 -12.63
N ILE A 839 19.26 7.17 -11.95
CA ILE A 839 17.83 7.05 -12.26
C ILE A 839 17.48 7.81 -13.54
N MET A 840 18.03 9.01 -13.75
CA MET A 840 17.89 9.76 -15.01
C MET A 840 18.61 9.05 -16.16
N GLU A 841 19.82 8.52 -15.93
CA GLU A 841 20.56 7.69 -16.88
C GLU A 841 19.73 6.45 -17.32
N LYS A 842 19.10 5.74 -16.37
CA LYS A 842 18.22 4.60 -16.67
C LYS A 842 16.99 5.02 -17.48
N ALA A 843 16.37 6.17 -17.16
CA ALA A 843 15.23 6.70 -17.90
C ALA A 843 15.59 7.01 -19.37
N LEU A 844 16.72 7.67 -19.60
CA LEU A 844 17.25 7.94 -20.95
C LEU A 844 17.53 6.65 -21.73
N LEU A 845 18.22 5.68 -21.12
CA LEU A 845 18.53 4.38 -21.76
C LEU A 845 17.28 3.51 -22.05
N HIS A 846 16.10 3.90 -21.57
CA HIS A 846 14.81 3.24 -21.84
C HIS A 846 13.85 4.10 -22.67
N MET A 847 14.25 5.30 -23.10
CA MET A 847 13.33 6.25 -23.74
C MET A 847 12.71 5.75 -25.05
N ASP A 848 13.29 4.73 -25.70
CA ASP A 848 12.73 4.16 -26.92
C ASP A 848 11.64 3.08 -26.69
N ASN A 849 11.42 2.63 -25.45
CA ASN A 849 10.64 1.42 -25.15
C ASN A 849 10.90 0.30 -26.17
N GLY A 850 9.90 -0.09 -26.97
CA GLY A 850 9.99 -1.11 -28.03
C GLY A 850 10.04 -0.53 -29.45
N TYR A 851 10.35 0.76 -29.62
CA TYR A 851 10.10 1.52 -30.85
C TYR A 851 11.37 2.01 -31.58
N LYS A 852 11.39 1.85 -32.91
CA LYS A 852 12.49 2.26 -33.80
C LYS A 852 12.28 3.69 -34.31
N ILE A 853 12.44 4.68 -33.43
CA ILE A 853 12.42 6.10 -33.83
C ILE A 853 13.73 6.45 -34.56
N PRO A 854 13.74 6.75 -35.87
CA PRO A 854 14.99 6.86 -36.64
C PRO A 854 15.90 8.00 -36.15
N ASN A 855 15.31 9.15 -35.84
CA ASN A 855 16.01 10.30 -35.28
C ASN A 855 15.47 10.59 -33.88
N LEU A 856 16.27 10.37 -32.84
CA LEU A 856 15.84 10.42 -31.44
C LEU A 856 16.90 11.12 -30.59
N ARG A 857 16.51 12.21 -29.91
CA ARG A 857 17.34 12.94 -28.94
C ARG A 857 16.65 12.92 -27.57
N GLY A 858 17.39 12.47 -26.56
CA GLY A 858 16.98 12.53 -25.16
C GLY A 858 17.93 13.42 -24.36
N ARG A 859 17.38 14.31 -23.53
CA ARG A 859 18.11 15.15 -22.58
C ARG A 859 17.59 14.90 -21.17
N GLY A 860 18.47 14.76 -20.19
CA GLY A 860 18.12 14.45 -18.81
C GLY A 860 18.73 15.45 -17.82
N LEU A 861 17.88 16.05 -16.99
CA LEU A 861 18.26 17.04 -15.97
C LEU A 861 17.66 16.65 -14.61
N VAL A 862 18.48 16.59 -13.57
CA VAL A 862 18.02 16.38 -12.19
C VAL A 862 17.88 17.74 -11.52
N CYS A 863 16.66 18.11 -11.14
CA CYS A 863 16.35 19.35 -10.45
C CYS A 863 16.67 19.23 -8.96
N LYS A 864 17.39 20.22 -8.39
CA LYS A 864 17.58 20.35 -6.94
C LYS A 864 16.43 21.18 -6.36
N THR A 865 15.76 20.68 -5.34
CA THR A 865 14.61 21.34 -4.67
C THR A 865 14.73 21.22 -3.15
N TYR A 866 13.89 21.93 -2.40
CA TYR A 866 13.92 21.93 -0.93
C TYR A 866 13.04 20.84 -0.30
N LEU A 867 13.09 19.64 -0.89
CA LEU A 867 12.35 18.43 -0.48
C LEU A 867 13.29 17.28 -0.09
N PRO A 868 12.83 16.29 0.68
CA PRO A 868 13.61 15.08 0.98
C PRO A 868 14.15 14.40 -0.28
N SER A 869 15.47 14.17 -0.32
CA SER A 869 16.14 13.53 -1.46
C SER A 869 15.50 12.21 -1.86
N TYR A 870 15.07 12.12 -3.11
CA TYR A 870 14.46 10.92 -3.68
C TYR A 870 15.53 9.84 -3.96
N THR A 871 15.12 8.57 -4.05
CA THR A 871 16.05 7.42 -4.08
C THR A 871 15.54 6.31 -5.02
N ALA A 872 16.28 5.22 -5.15
CA ALA A 872 15.87 4.04 -5.91
C ALA A 872 14.44 3.59 -5.58
N PHE A 873 13.65 3.30 -6.61
CA PHE A 873 12.38 2.58 -6.51
C PHE A 873 12.38 1.47 -7.56
N ARG A 874 11.62 0.38 -7.37
CA ARG A 874 11.35 -0.65 -8.40
C ARG A 874 11.07 -0.04 -9.79
N GLY A 875 11.91 -0.40 -10.75
CA GLY A 875 11.95 0.15 -12.12
C GLY A 875 13.00 1.26 -12.36
N PHE A 876 13.45 1.93 -11.30
CA PHE A 876 14.63 2.81 -11.26
C PHE A 876 14.66 3.91 -12.34
N GLY A 877 13.56 4.65 -12.52
CA GLY A 877 13.44 5.67 -13.58
C GLY A 877 12.89 5.14 -14.91
N GLY A 878 13.02 3.82 -15.17
CA GLY A 878 12.44 3.16 -16.34
C GLY A 878 10.93 3.42 -16.52
N PRO A 879 10.06 3.21 -15.50
CA PRO A 879 8.64 3.50 -15.61
C PRO A 879 8.34 4.94 -16.05
N GLN A 880 9.10 5.91 -15.54
CA GLN A 880 8.95 7.32 -15.92
C GLN A 880 9.45 7.58 -17.35
N GLY A 881 10.61 7.05 -17.73
CA GLY A 881 11.17 7.17 -19.08
C GLY A 881 10.26 6.60 -20.18
N LEU A 882 9.76 5.37 -19.93
CA LEU A 882 8.87 4.62 -20.83
C LEU A 882 7.50 5.30 -20.97
N MET A 883 6.93 5.84 -19.88
CA MET A 883 5.62 6.50 -19.90
C MET A 883 5.59 7.75 -20.79
N VAL A 884 6.68 8.51 -20.86
CA VAL A 884 6.77 9.67 -21.77
C VAL A 884 6.68 9.21 -23.24
N MET A 885 7.36 8.13 -23.61
CA MET A 885 7.29 7.58 -24.97
C MET A 885 5.90 6.99 -25.29
N GLU A 886 5.25 6.29 -24.36
CA GLU A 886 3.85 5.87 -24.59
C GLU A 886 2.89 7.04 -24.77
N SER A 887 3.14 8.15 -24.08
CA SER A 887 2.34 9.37 -24.21
C SER A 887 2.53 10.01 -25.59
N VAL A 888 3.78 10.04 -26.08
CA VAL A 888 4.11 10.41 -27.47
C VAL A 888 3.32 9.55 -28.47
N LEU A 889 3.40 8.23 -28.38
CA LEU A 889 2.68 7.36 -29.33
C LEU A 889 1.15 7.48 -29.21
N HIS A 890 0.63 7.72 -28.02
CA HIS A 890 -0.81 7.93 -27.81
C HIS A 890 -1.30 9.25 -28.40
N GLU A 891 -0.63 10.38 -28.15
CA GLU A 891 -1.05 11.66 -28.75
C GLU A 891 -0.86 11.67 -30.27
N VAL A 892 0.21 11.07 -30.81
CA VAL A 892 0.35 10.89 -32.27
C VAL A 892 -0.83 10.09 -32.85
N ALA A 893 -1.27 9.02 -32.19
CA ALA A 893 -2.45 8.27 -32.60
C ALA A 893 -3.73 9.12 -32.58
N VAL A 894 -3.93 9.94 -31.53
CA VAL A 894 -5.04 10.88 -31.44
C VAL A 894 -5.00 11.93 -32.56
N LYS A 895 -3.84 12.52 -32.86
CA LYS A 895 -3.70 13.52 -33.96
C LYS A 895 -3.91 12.92 -35.35
N CYS A 896 -3.46 11.68 -35.59
CA CYS A 896 -3.71 10.97 -36.85
C CYS A 896 -5.13 10.39 -36.97
N GLY A 897 -5.93 10.38 -35.90
CA GLY A 897 -7.22 9.69 -35.87
C GLY A 897 -7.11 8.16 -35.98
N LEU A 898 -5.97 7.60 -35.57
CA LEU A 898 -5.65 6.18 -35.70
C LEU A 898 -5.82 5.44 -34.37
N PRO A 899 -6.17 4.14 -34.39
CA PRO A 899 -6.18 3.32 -33.17
C PRO A 899 -4.77 3.25 -32.55
N PRO A 900 -4.59 3.54 -31.24
CA PRO A 900 -3.25 3.62 -30.62
C PRO A 900 -2.39 2.36 -30.78
N GLN A 901 -3.00 1.17 -30.80
CA GLN A 901 -2.30 -0.09 -31.05
C GLN A 901 -1.67 -0.15 -32.45
N LYS A 902 -2.27 0.50 -33.47
CA LYS A 902 -1.71 0.54 -34.83
C LYS A 902 -0.49 1.45 -34.91
N VAL A 903 -0.52 2.61 -34.28
CA VAL A 903 0.65 3.50 -34.19
C VAL A 903 1.80 2.81 -33.43
N ARG A 904 1.50 2.05 -32.37
CA ARG A 904 2.50 1.18 -31.71
C ARG A 904 3.08 0.15 -32.68
N GLU A 905 2.24 -0.64 -33.34
CA GLU A 905 2.67 -1.70 -34.27
C GLU A 905 3.55 -1.18 -35.43
N ILE A 906 3.24 -0.01 -35.99
CA ILE A 906 4.00 0.61 -37.08
C ILE A 906 5.41 0.98 -36.61
N ASN A 907 5.54 1.55 -35.41
CA ASN A 907 6.81 2.06 -34.89
C ASN A 907 7.67 1.00 -34.16
N MET A 908 7.20 -0.24 -33.96
CA MET A 908 7.97 -1.29 -33.26
C MET A 908 9.23 -1.74 -34.03
N TYR A 909 10.28 -2.13 -33.30
CA TYR A 909 11.43 -2.83 -33.89
C TYR A 909 11.01 -4.17 -34.52
N ARG A 910 11.44 -4.43 -35.77
CA ARG A 910 11.00 -5.58 -36.58
C ARG A 910 12.11 -6.40 -37.26
N GLU A 911 13.33 -5.87 -37.37
CA GLU A 911 14.48 -6.60 -37.95
C GLU A 911 14.96 -7.69 -36.99
N GLU A 912 15.48 -8.81 -37.51
CA GLU A 912 15.93 -9.95 -36.68
C GLU A 912 17.08 -9.57 -35.74
N GLU A 913 17.90 -8.60 -36.13
CA GLU A 913 18.92 -7.96 -35.30
C GLU A 913 18.69 -6.45 -35.32
N CYS A 914 18.53 -5.83 -34.15
CA CYS A 914 18.25 -4.40 -33.99
C CYS A 914 19.30 -3.73 -33.09
N TYR A 915 19.52 -2.43 -33.30
CA TYR A 915 20.35 -1.60 -32.44
C TYR A 915 19.49 -0.60 -31.66
N THR A 916 19.70 -0.51 -30.34
CA THR A 916 19.09 0.54 -29.52
C THR A 916 19.61 1.92 -29.91
N HIS A 917 18.99 2.97 -29.38
CA HIS A 917 19.47 4.36 -29.53
C HIS A 917 20.85 4.62 -28.88
N HIS A 918 21.34 3.71 -28.03
CA HIS A 918 22.69 3.70 -27.47
C HIS A 918 23.59 2.60 -28.09
N LYS A 919 23.26 2.17 -29.32
CA LYS A 919 24.02 1.23 -30.16
C LYS A 919 24.23 -0.18 -29.56
N GLN A 920 23.41 -0.61 -28.61
CA GLN A 920 23.42 -2.00 -28.13
C GLN A 920 22.62 -2.89 -29.09
N LEU A 921 23.23 -3.99 -29.54
CA LEU A 921 22.60 -5.05 -30.34
C LEU A 921 21.58 -5.85 -29.50
N PHE A 922 20.39 -6.14 -30.06
CA PHE A 922 19.38 -6.99 -29.43
C PHE A 922 18.38 -7.63 -30.42
N SER A 923 17.73 -8.71 -29.94
CA SER A 923 16.58 -9.44 -30.50
C SER A 923 15.18 -8.84 -30.27
N PRO A 924 14.39 -8.25 -31.21
CA PRO A 924 12.99 -7.91 -30.91
C PRO A 924 12.01 -9.10 -31.04
N ARG A 925 12.47 -10.28 -31.45
CA ARG A 925 11.61 -11.44 -31.76
C ARG A 925 10.65 -11.81 -30.63
N ASP A 926 11.15 -11.93 -29.40
CA ASP A 926 10.33 -12.30 -28.24
C ASP A 926 9.40 -11.15 -27.79
N MET A 927 9.77 -9.89 -28.04
CA MET A 927 8.91 -8.72 -27.83
C MET A 927 7.67 -8.74 -28.73
N LEU A 928 7.86 -9.03 -30.02
CA LEU A 928 6.78 -9.17 -30.99
C LEU A 928 5.86 -10.34 -30.61
N ARG A 929 6.43 -11.50 -30.23
CA ARG A 929 5.63 -12.63 -29.73
C ARG A 929 4.82 -12.28 -28.48
N CYS A 930 5.40 -11.54 -27.52
CA CYS A 930 4.66 -11.08 -26.34
C CYS A 930 3.47 -10.20 -26.70
N TRP A 931 3.65 -9.28 -27.65
CA TRP A 931 2.60 -8.40 -28.14
C TRP A 931 1.46 -9.17 -28.80
N ASP A 932 1.78 -10.01 -29.80
CA ASP A 932 0.80 -10.78 -30.55
C ASP A 932 0.01 -11.74 -29.65
N GLU A 933 0.70 -12.50 -28.78
CA GLU A 933 0.06 -13.38 -27.80
C GLU A 933 -0.79 -12.62 -26.77
N CYS A 934 -0.42 -11.38 -26.41
CA CYS A 934 -1.19 -10.57 -25.47
C CYS A 934 -2.51 -10.13 -26.09
N LEU A 935 -2.49 -9.61 -27.32
CA LEU A 935 -3.71 -9.18 -28.02
C LEU A 935 -4.68 -10.34 -28.27
N ASP A 936 -4.16 -11.50 -28.69
CA ASP A 936 -4.93 -12.73 -28.90
C ASP A 936 -5.58 -13.23 -27.60
N LYS A 937 -4.77 -13.50 -26.56
CA LYS A 937 -5.27 -14.05 -25.28
C LYS A 937 -6.16 -13.07 -24.52
N ALA A 938 -5.97 -11.77 -24.71
CA ALA A 938 -6.85 -10.74 -24.20
C ALA A 938 -8.23 -10.76 -24.89
N GLY A 939 -8.34 -11.24 -26.13
CA GLY A 939 -9.52 -11.03 -26.99
C GLY A 939 -9.69 -9.55 -27.33
N TYR A 940 -8.59 -8.86 -27.64
CA TYR A 940 -8.54 -7.39 -27.67
C TYR A 940 -9.57 -6.77 -28.64
N HIS A 941 -9.68 -7.30 -29.87
CA HIS A 941 -10.58 -6.74 -30.89
C HIS A 941 -12.06 -6.92 -30.54
N ASP A 942 -12.47 -8.10 -30.06
CA ASP A 942 -13.85 -8.37 -29.65
C ASP A 942 -14.27 -7.48 -28.47
N ARG A 943 -13.36 -7.29 -27.49
CA ARG A 943 -13.58 -6.40 -26.35
C ARG A 943 -13.65 -4.94 -26.75
N LEU A 944 -12.83 -4.50 -27.71
CA LEU A 944 -12.89 -3.14 -28.24
C LEU A 944 -14.27 -2.85 -28.87
N GLN A 945 -14.82 -3.79 -29.64
CA GLN A 945 -16.18 -3.67 -30.20
C GLN A 945 -17.26 -3.64 -29.09
N ALA A 946 -17.17 -4.55 -28.11
CA ALA A 946 -18.10 -4.57 -26.97
C ALA A 946 -18.04 -3.28 -26.13
N ILE A 947 -16.85 -2.67 -26.00
CA ILE A 947 -16.64 -1.38 -25.33
C ILE A 947 -17.24 -0.22 -26.11
N GLN A 948 -17.14 -0.22 -27.45
CA GLN A 948 -17.82 0.78 -28.29
C GLN A 948 -19.35 0.69 -28.14
N GLN A 949 -19.92 -0.52 -28.13
CA GLN A 949 -21.35 -0.75 -27.87
C GLN A 949 -21.77 -0.33 -26.45
N PHE A 950 -20.93 -0.61 -25.44
CA PHE A 950 -21.16 -0.13 -24.08
C PHE A 950 -21.16 1.40 -24.02
N ASN A 951 -20.18 2.05 -24.66
CA ASN A 951 -19.99 3.50 -24.63
C ASN A 951 -21.09 4.26 -25.38
N THR A 952 -21.67 3.70 -26.44
CA THR A 952 -22.85 4.27 -27.12
C THR A 952 -24.14 4.09 -26.32
N SER A 953 -24.19 3.10 -25.43
CA SER A 953 -25.38 2.79 -24.61
C SER A 953 -25.37 3.42 -23.20
N ASN A 954 -24.24 4.00 -22.77
CA ASN A 954 -24.05 4.51 -21.40
C ASN A 954 -23.44 5.92 -21.40
N ARG A 955 -24.22 6.97 -21.11
CA ARG A 955 -23.75 8.36 -21.06
C ARG A 955 -22.82 8.67 -19.88
N TRP A 956 -23.17 8.15 -18.70
CA TRP A 956 -22.53 8.50 -17.42
C TRP A 956 -21.51 7.48 -16.92
N LYS A 957 -21.28 6.42 -17.71
CA LYS A 957 -20.26 5.42 -17.49
C LYS A 957 -19.60 5.11 -18.83
N LYS A 958 -18.28 5.13 -18.87
CA LYS A 958 -17.53 4.71 -20.07
C LYS A 958 -16.56 3.61 -19.73
N ARG A 959 -16.24 2.80 -20.73
CA ARG A 959 -15.15 1.83 -20.69
C ARG A 959 -14.06 2.22 -21.67
N GLY A 960 -12.86 1.79 -21.36
CA GLY A 960 -11.70 1.92 -22.23
C GLY A 960 -10.81 0.69 -22.08
N ILE A 961 -10.02 0.43 -23.12
CA ILE A 961 -9.08 -0.68 -23.21
C ILE A 961 -7.80 -0.17 -23.84
N SER A 962 -6.65 -0.56 -23.28
CA SER A 962 -5.35 -0.20 -23.84
C SER A 962 -4.38 -1.37 -23.72
N ALA A 963 -3.49 -1.48 -24.70
CA ALA A 963 -2.40 -2.43 -24.72
C ALA A 963 -1.07 -1.72 -25.00
N VAL A 964 -0.02 -2.10 -24.26
CA VAL A 964 1.35 -1.58 -24.43
C VAL A 964 2.37 -2.74 -24.47
N PRO A 965 3.39 -2.69 -25.35
CA PRO A 965 4.57 -3.55 -25.28
C PRO A 965 5.58 -2.98 -24.28
N MET A 966 6.60 -3.78 -23.94
CA MET A 966 7.71 -3.36 -23.10
C MET A 966 9.02 -4.04 -23.53
N LYS A 967 10.09 -3.24 -23.63
CA LYS A 967 11.49 -3.70 -23.59
C LYS A 967 12.18 -3.06 -22.39
N PHE A 968 12.81 -3.86 -21.53
CA PHE A 968 13.48 -3.38 -20.33
C PHE A 968 14.83 -4.04 -20.12
N GLY A 969 15.89 -3.24 -20.01
CA GLY A 969 17.26 -3.72 -19.82
C GLY A 969 17.55 -4.13 -18.38
N VAL A 970 18.15 -5.32 -18.20
CA VAL A 970 18.42 -5.92 -16.88
C VAL A 970 19.91 -5.81 -16.53
N GLY A 971 20.20 -5.57 -15.24
CA GLY A 971 21.54 -5.30 -14.73
C GLY A 971 21.87 -3.82 -14.57
N PHE A 972 23.03 -3.57 -13.98
CA PHE A 972 23.64 -2.24 -13.84
C PHE A 972 24.41 -1.85 -15.11
N SER A 973 24.37 -0.57 -15.47
CA SER A 973 25.13 0.00 -16.59
C SER A 973 26.64 0.01 -16.35
N LYS A 974 27.08 -0.04 -15.09
CA LYS A 974 28.49 -0.21 -14.71
C LYS A 974 28.76 -1.64 -14.26
N GLY A 975 29.52 -2.39 -15.04
CA GLY A 975 29.70 -3.84 -14.91
C GLY A 975 30.18 -4.34 -13.54
N PHE A 976 30.94 -3.54 -12.79
CA PHE A 976 31.43 -3.95 -11.46
C PHE A 976 30.32 -4.14 -10.41
N PHE A 977 29.14 -3.53 -10.60
CA PHE A 977 27.97 -3.79 -9.75
C PHE A 977 27.23 -5.09 -10.11
N ASN A 978 27.52 -5.70 -11.27
CA ASN A 978 26.95 -6.99 -11.67
C ASN A 978 27.71 -8.21 -11.10
N GLN A 979 28.65 -8.00 -10.16
CA GLN A 979 29.40 -9.08 -9.52
C GLN A 979 28.55 -9.88 -8.51
N GLY A 980 28.90 -11.15 -8.32
CA GLY A 980 28.23 -12.04 -7.35
C GLY A 980 29.24 -12.88 -6.57
N ALA A 981 28.98 -13.12 -5.29
CA ALA A 981 29.86 -13.93 -4.44
C ALA A 981 29.08 -14.87 -3.53
N ALA A 982 29.64 -16.06 -3.32
CA ALA A 982 29.05 -17.11 -2.50
C ALA A 982 30.10 -17.97 -1.77
N LEU A 983 29.70 -18.49 -0.61
CA LEU A 983 30.43 -19.44 0.20
C LEU A 983 29.55 -20.67 0.41
N VAL A 984 30.04 -21.84 -0.01
CA VAL A 984 29.32 -23.12 0.11
C VAL A 984 30.19 -24.09 0.92
N ASN A 985 29.65 -24.56 2.04
CA ASN A 985 30.29 -25.53 2.93
C ASN A 985 29.52 -26.85 2.87
N ILE A 986 30.23 -27.98 2.79
CA ILE A 986 29.66 -29.33 2.95
C ILE A 986 30.23 -29.89 4.26
N TYR A 987 29.35 -30.21 5.22
CA TYR A 987 29.72 -30.78 6.51
C TYR A 987 29.88 -32.30 6.43
N LYS A 988 30.50 -32.89 7.45
CA LYS A 988 30.81 -34.34 7.47
C LYS A 988 29.57 -35.23 7.45
N ASP A 989 28.43 -34.75 7.93
CA ASP A 989 27.13 -35.43 7.86
C ASP A 989 26.49 -35.36 6.46
N GLY A 990 27.12 -34.67 5.51
CA GLY A 990 26.59 -34.40 4.17
C GLY A 990 25.65 -33.19 4.10
N SER A 991 25.37 -32.50 5.20
CA SER A 991 24.58 -31.26 5.14
C SER A 991 25.36 -30.15 4.44
N VAL A 992 24.64 -29.26 3.73
CA VAL A 992 25.23 -28.18 2.93
C VAL A 992 24.76 -26.83 3.46
N LEU A 993 25.69 -25.90 3.68
CA LEU A 993 25.37 -24.53 4.09
C LEU A 993 25.87 -23.56 3.02
N VAL A 994 24.95 -22.74 2.51
CA VAL A 994 25.21 -21.70 1.51
C VAL A 994 25.06 -20.33 2.16
N ALA A 995 26.01 -19.43 1.92
CA ALA A 995 25.91 -18.00 2.19
C ALA A 995 26.23 -17.23 0.90
N HIS A 996 25.57 -16.11 0.65
CA HIS A 996 25.77 -15.30 -0.55
C HIS A 996 25.55 -13.81 -0.28
N GLY A 997 26.04 -12.95 -1.17
CA GLY A 997 25.94 -11.50 -1.03
C GLY A 997 24.55 -10.88 -1.20
N GLY A 998 23.63 -11.57 -1.88
CA GLY A 998 22.26 -11.06 -2.07
C GLY A 998 21.38 -11.17 -0.83
N THR A 999 20.38 -10.29 -0.70
CA THR A 999 19.46 -10.15 0.44
C THR A 999 18.05 -10.60 0.08
N GLU A 1000 17.43 -11.41 0.95
CA GLU A 1000 16.02 -11.81 0.84
C GLU A 1000 15.09 -10.70 1.32
N MET A 1001 14.20 -10.24 0.43
CA MET A 1001 13.18 -9.21 0.70
C MET A 1001 11.78 -9.63 0.24
N GLY A 1002 11.59 -10.92 -0.07
CA GLY A 1002 10.33 -11.53 -0.50
C GLY A 1002 10.32 -12.03 -1.94
N GLN A 1003 11.37 -11.73 -2.71
CA GLN A 1003 11.54 -12.21 -4.08
C GLN A 1003 12.00 -13.67 -4.17
N GLY A 1004 12.32 -14.29 -3.03
CA GLY A 1004 12.71 -15.69 -2.94
C GLY A 1004 14.08 -15.99 -3.53
N ILE A 1005 15.00 -15.02 -3.48
CA ILE A 1005 16.39 -15.19 -3.93
C ILE A 1005 17.07 -16.37 -3.25
N ASN A 1006 16.81 -16.56 -1.95
CA ASN A 1006 17.34 -17.68 -1.18
C ASN A 1006 16.74 -19.01 -1.66
N THR A 1007 15.44 -19.01 -2.00
CA THR A 1007 14.74 -20.22 -2.48
C THR A 1007 15.30 -20.65 -3.85
N LYS A 1008 15.53 -19.69 -4.76
CA LYS A 1008 16.17 -19.94 -6.06
C LYS A 1008 17.62 -20.42 -5.90
N ALA A 1009 18.37 -19.87 -4.94
CA ALA A 1009 19.72 -20.33 -4.62
C ALA A 1009 19.74 -21.79 -4.12
N LEU A 1010 18.78 -22.22 -3.29
CA LEU A 1010 18.60 -23.62 -2.89
C LEU A 1010 18.30 -24.53 -4.10
N GLN A 1011 17.42 -24.11 -5.01
CA GLN A 1011 17.09 -24.89 -6.21
C GLN A 1011 18.33 -25.10 -7.10
N ILE A 1012 19.13 -24.04 -7.32
CA ILE A 1012 20.39 -24.11 -8.08
C ILE A 1012 21.40 -25.05 -7.40
N ALA A 1013 21.64 -24.89 -6.09
CA ALA A 1013 22.57 -25.74 -5.35
C ALA A 1013 22.14 -27.21 -5.37
N SER A 1014 20.84 -27.48 -5.21
CA SER A 1014 20.23 -28.82 -5.28
C SER A 1014 20.47 -29.49 -6.64
N ARG A 1015 20.20 -28.78 -7.75
CA ARG A 1015 20.46 -29.26 -9.11
C ARG A 1015 21.93 -29.62 -9.35
N ILE A 1016 22.86 -28.74 -8.95
CA ILE A 1016 24.30 -28.93 -9.23
C ILE A 1016 24.91 -30.04 -8.35
N LEU A 1017 24.59 -30.06 -7.05
CA LEU A 1017 25.10 -31.05 -6.11
C LEU A 1017 24.38 -32.41 -6.21
N LYS A 1018 23.21 -32.46 -6.86
CA LYS A 1018 22.34 -33.65 -6.99
C LYS A 1018 21.89 -34.20 -5.62
N VAL A 1019 21.54 -33.29 -4.71
CA VAL A 1019 20.98 -33.59 -3.39
C VAL A 1019 19.65 -32.87 -3.21
N PRO A 1020 18.69 -33.38 -2.42
CA PRO A 1020 17.42 -32.71 -2.20
C PRO A 1020 17.62 -31.36 -1.49
N MET A 1021 16.73 -30.39 -1.74
CA MET A 1021 16.78 -29.06 -1.11
C MET A 1021 16.78 -29.13 0.44
N SER A 1022 16.18 -30.17 1.03
CA SER A 1022 16.17 -30.40 2.48
C SER A 1022 17.54 -30.68 3.10
N SER A 1023 18.54 -31.09 2.29
CA SER A 1023 19.94 -31.24 2.73
C SER A 1023 20.73 -29.93 2.68
N ILE A 1024 20.12 -28.82 2.24
CA ILE A 1024 20.78 -27.54 2.01
C ILE A 1024 20.12 -26.44 2.85
N HIS A 1025 20.91 -25.65 3.58
CA HIS A 1025 20.47 -24.50 4.36
C HIS A 1025 21.07 -23.20 3.84
N ILE A 1026 20.29 -22.11 3.81
CA ILE A 1026 20.77 -20.76 3.53
C ILE A 1026 21.09 -20.04 4.84
N LYS A 1027 22.37 -19.71 5.07
CA LYS A 1027 22.78 -18.74 6.11
C LYS A 1027 22.31 -17.34 5.71
N GLU A 1028 22.17 -16.45 6.68
CA GLU A 1028 21.93 -15.03 6.41
C GLU A 1028 23.01 -14.38 5.52
N THR A 1029 22.64 -13.26 4.90
CA THR A 1029 23.55 -12.35 4.23
C THR A 1029 24.36 -11.62 5.30
N CYS A 1030 25.68 -11.78 5.31
CA CYS A 1030 26.53 -11.18 6.33
C CYS A 1030 27.93 -10.90 5.79
N THR A 1031 28.45 -9.68 6.05
CA THR A 1031 29.72 -9.18 5.48
C THR A 1031 30.93 -9.99 5.93
N GLY A 1032 30.87 -10.59 7.12
CA GLY A 1032 31.89 -11.52 7.63
C GLY A 1032 31.91 -12.90 6.93
N ASN A 1033 30.85 -13.28 6.20
CA ASN A 1033 30.86 -14.51 5.37
C ASN A 1033 31.15 -14.19 3.89
N VAL A 1034 30.59 -13.09 3.38
CA VAL A 1034 30.71 -12.65 1.98
C VAL A 1034 30.92 -11.13 1.97
N PRO A 1035 32.17 -10.65 1.87
CA PRO A 1035 32.49 -9.22 1.83
C PRO A 1035 32.19 -8.61 0.47
N ASN A 1036 32.16 -7.27 0.41
CA ASN A 1036 32.11 -6.47 -0.82
C ASN A 1036 30.93 -6.81 -1.77
N ALA A 1037 29.83 -7.31 -1.21
CA ALA A 1037 28.65 -7.69 -1.98
C ALA A 1037 27.96 -6.45 -2.59
N ALA A 1038 27.69 -6.51 -3.90
CA ALA A 1038 26.90 -5.53 -4.62
C ALA A 1038 25.46 -5.39 -4.06
N PRO A 1039 24.77 -4.24 -4.26
CA PRO A 1039 23.42 -4.04 -3.78
C PRO A 1039 22.44 -5.03 -4.41
N SER A 1040 21.50 -5.54 -3.60
CA SER A 1040 20.42 -6.41 -4.07
C SER A 1040 19.36 -5.60 -4.81
N ALA A 1041 19.64 -5.26 -6.08
CA ALA A 1041 18.82 -4.40 -6.93
C ALA A 1041 18.97 -4.74 -8.44
N ALA A 1042 18.56 -3.82 -9.32
CA ALA A 1042 18.62 -3.89 -10.79
C ALA A 1042 17.98 -5.13 -11.46
N SER A 1043 17.10 -5.84 -10.73
CA SER A 1043 16.55 -7.17 -11.09
C SER A 1043 17.61 -8.23 -11.44
N PHE A 1044 18.86 -8.02 -11.02
CA PHE A 1044 20.01 -8.88 -11.32
C PHE A 1044 20.49 -9.72 -10.12
N GLY A 1045 19.85 -9.56 -8.95
CA GLY A 1045 20.26 -10.23 -7.72
C GLY A 1045 20.22 -11.76 -7.81
N THR A 1046 19.19 -12.34 -8.44
CA THR A 1046 19.12 -13.80 -8.66
C THR A 1046 20.21 -14.29 -9.60
N ASP A 1047 20.51 -13.57 -10.66
CA ASP A 1047 21.51 -13.94 -11.67
C ASP A 1047 22.92 -13.93 -11.04
N ALA A 1048 23.28 -12.83 -10.38
CA ALA A 1048 24.57 -12.68 -9.70
C ALA A 1048 24.77 -13.73 -8.58
N VAL A 1049 23.78 -13.91 -7.70
CA VAL A 1049 23.86 -14.92 -6.62
C VAL A 1049 23.82 -16.34 -7.18
N GLY A 1050 22.91 -16.62 -8.09
CA GLY A 1050 22.68 -17.95 -8.65
C GLY A 1050 23.91 -18.49 -9.39
N MET A 1051 24.57 -17.63 -10.18
CA MET A 1051 25.80 -18.00 -10.86
C MET A 1051 27.00 -18.15 -9.90
N ALA A 1052 27.11 -17.33 -8.85
CA ALA A 1052 28.14 -17.50 -7.82
C ALA A 1052 27.96 -18.81 -7.01
N VAL A 1053 26.70 -19.16 -6.68
CA VAL A 1053 26.37 -20.45 -6.04
C VAL A 1053 26.66 -21.62 -6.97
N LYS A 1054 26.27 -21.52 -8.26
CA LYS A 1054 26.58 -22.52 -9.29
C LYS A 1054 28.08 -22.79 -9.39
N ASP A 1055 28.92 -21.77 -9.53
CA ASP A 1055 30.38 -21.92 -9.62
C ASP A 1055 30.97 -22.59 -8.37
N ALA A 1056 30.54 -22.17 -7.17
CA ALA A 1056 30.96 -22.77 -5.91
C ALA A 1056 30.60 -24.27 -5.84
N CYS A 1057 29.37 -24.63 -6.21
CA CYS A 1057 28.91 -26.02 -6.26
C CYS A 1057 29.63 -26.84 -7.35
N GLU A 1058 29.85 -26.30 -8.55
CA GLU A 1058 30.58 -26.99 -9.64
C GLU A 1058 32.06 -27.23 -9.29
N LYS A 1059 32.69 -26.30 -8.56
CA LYS A 1059 34.05 -26.50 -8.00
C LYS A 1059 34.08 -27.63 -6.98
N LEU A 1060 33.07 -27.74 -6.11
CA LEU A 1060 32.95 -28.84 -5.14
C LEU A 1060 32.69 -30.19 -5.85
N MET A 1061 31.78 -30.23 -6.82
CA MET A 1061 31.49 -31.44 -7.60
C MET A 1061 32.70 -31.92 -8.41
N ARG A 1062 33.47 -31.02 -9.04
CA ARG A 1062 34.74 -31.38 -9.70
C ARG A 1062 35.75 -32.04 -8.75
N ARG A 1063 35.80 -31.61 -7.48
CA ARG A 1063 36.66 -32.23 -6.47
C ARG A 1063 36.13 -33.57 -6.00
N LEU A 1064 34.82 -33.75 -5.87
CA LEU A 1064 34.21 -35.03 -5.47
C LEU A 1064 34.27 -36.08 -6.59
N LYS A 1065 34.06 -35.67 -7.85
CA LYS A 1065 33.89 -36.53 -9.04
C LYS A 1065 34.82 -37.75 -9.11
N PRO A 1066 36.17 -37.64 -9.02
CA PRO A 1066 37.04 -38.82 -9.12
C PRO A 1066 36.81 -39.87 -8.02
N PHE A 1067 36.31 -39.47 -6.85
CA PHE A 1067 35.96 -40.40 -5.77
C PHE A 1067 34.56 -41.00 -5.96
N MET A 1068 33.63 -40.23 -6.53
CA MET A 1068 32.31 -40.72 -6.90
C MET A 1068 32.41 -41.79 -8.00
N GLU A 1069 33.29 -41.58 -8.98
CA GLU A 1069 33.55 -42.53 -10.09
C GLU A 1069 34.20 -43.83 -9.58
N ASN A 1070 35.09 -43.76 -8.58
CA ASN A 1070 35.68 -44.94 -7.94
C ASN A 1070 34.69 -45.68 -7.01
N HIS A 1071 33.66 -44.99 -6.49
CA HIS A 1071 32.69 -45.55 -5.54
C HIS A 1071 31.24 -45.20 -5.94
N PRO A 1072 30.74 -45.63 -7.11
CA PRO A 1072 29.48 -45.15 -7.67
C PRO A 1072 28.22 -45.62 -6.92
N LYS A 1073 28.35 -46.57 -5.99
CA LYS A 1073 27.26 -47.08 -5.14
C LYS A 1073 27.15 -46.40 -3.77
N TYR A 1074 28.07 -45.50 -3.42
CA TYR A 1074 28.02 -44.79 -2.14
C TYR A 1074 26.92 -43.73 -2.13
N THR A 1075 26.37 -43.45 -0.95
CA THR A 1075 25.47 -42.31 -0.76
C THR A 1075 26.26 -40.99 -0.73
N TRP A 1076 25.54 -39.87 -0.82
CA TRP A 1076 26.13 -38.53 -0.65
C TRP A 1076 26.96 -38.41 0.65
N GLN A 1077 26.42 -38.87 1.78
CA GLN A 1077 27.14 -38.84 3.05
C GLN A 1077 28.42 -39.70 2.99
N GLN A 1078 28.37 -40.88 2.38
CA GLN A 1078 29.53 -41.76 2.24
C GLN A 1078 30.61 -41.17 1.32
N TRP A 1079 30.25 -40.46 0.24
CA TRP A 1079 31.22 -39.73 -0.58
C TRP A 1079 31.92 -38.60 0.18
N VAL A 1080 31.21 -37.93 1.10
CA VAL A 1080 31.73 -36.81 1.89
C VAL A 1080 32.59 -37.29 3.06
N ILE A 1081 32.17 -38.33 3.78
CA ILE A 1081 32.89 -38.88 4.94
C ILE A 1081 34.17 -39.60 4.49
N ASN A 1082 34.07 -40.48 3.49
CA ASN A 1082 35.19 -41.35 3.12
C ASN A 1082 36.28 -40.63 2.30
N LYS A 1083 36.04 -39.36 1.94
CA LYS A 1083 37.04 -38.48 1.30
C LYS A 1083 37.52 -37.42 2.29
N HIS A 1084 38.49 -37.77 3.13
CA HIS A 1084 39.16 -36.84 4.05
C HIS A 1084 40.66 -36.65 3.75
N PRO A 1085 41.02 -35.75 2.82
CA PRO A 1085 42.27 -34.99 2.88
C PRO A 1085 42.08 -33.66 3.65
N PRO A 1086 43.14 -33.03 4.17
CA PRO A 1086 43.04 -31.91 5.10
C PRO A 1086 42.67 -30.56 4.44
N GLY A 1087 41.91 -29.74 5.16
CA GLY A 1087 41.93 -28.27 5.06
C GLY A 1087 41.43 -27.64 3.76
N TYR A 1088 40.10 -27.61 3.52
CA TYR A 1088 39.51 -26.93 2.35
C TYR A 1088 38.47 -25.86 2.72
N LYS A 1089 38.92 -24.60 2.84
CA LYS A 1089 38.07 -23.40 2.90
C LYS A 1089 38.46 -22.45 1.77
N LYS A 1090 37.54 -22.09 0.85
CA LYS A 1090 37.67 -20.93 -0.07
C LYS A 1090 36.31 -20.34 -0.42
N VAL A 1091 36.20 -19.02 -0.30
CA VAL A 1091 35.11 -18.20 -0.87
C VAL A 1091 35.26 -18.16 -2.40
N ASN A 1092 34.15 -18.07 -3.14
CA ASN A 1092 34.19 -17.89 -4.59
C ASN A 1092 33.53 -16.57 -4.99
N ILE A 1093 34.17 -15.88 -5.93
CA ILE A 1093 33.73 -14.61 -6.52
C ILE A 1093 33.53 -14.86 -8.01
N MET A 1094 32.40 -14.42 -8.54
CA MET A 1094 32.11 -14.35 -9.96
C MET A 1094 32.18 -12.89 -10.40
N MET A 1095 33.02 -12.62 -11.41
CA MET A 1095 32.99 -11.35 -12.14
C MET A 1095 31.69 -11.27 -12.94
N GLY A 1096 30.97 -10.15 -12.83
CA GLY A 1096 29.78 -9.89 -13.62
C GLY A 1096 30.08 -9.75 -15.13
N PRO A 1097 29.04 -9.78 -15.98
CA PRO A 1097 29.19 -9.45 -17.40
C PRO A 1097 29.74 -8.02 -17.59
N HIS A 1098 30.52 -7.84 -18.66
CA HIS A 1098 31.04 -6.52 -19.04
C HIS A 1098 29.92 -5.65 -19.62
N THR A 1099 29.32 -4.82 -18.78
CA THR A 1099 28.49 -3.68 -19.19
C THR A 1099 29.24 -2.38 -18.92
N ASP A 1100 29.21 -1.48 -19.89
CA ASP A 1100 29.68 -0.10 -19.75
C ASP A 1100 28.92 0.80 -20.71
N MET A 1101 28.87 2.10 -20.41
CA MET A 1101 28.14 3.10 -21.19
C MET A 1101 28.96 4.37 -21.32
N ASP A 1102 29.40 4.68 -22.54
CA ASP A 1102 30.06 5.93 -22.87
C ASP A 1102 29.01 7.01 -23.11
N TRP A 1103 28.90 7.93 -22.16
CA TRP A 1103 27.98 9.07 -22.20
C TRP A 1103 28.47 10.24 -23.06
N GLU A 1104 29.76 10.28 -23.43
CA GLU A 1104 30.30 11.29 -24.34
C GLU A 1104 30.03 10.89 -25.79
N ASN A 1105 30.32 9.63 -26.15
CA ASN A 1105 30.06 9.08 -27.49
C ASN A 1105 28.63 8.53 -27.69
N SER A 1106 27.81 8.51 -26.62
CA SER A 1106 26.42 8.01 -26.61
C SER A 1106 26.28 6.55 -27.07
N GLU A 1107 27.21 5.68 -26.67
CA GLU A 1107 27.23 4.27 -27.07
C GLU A 1107 27.69 3.33 -25.96
N GLY A 1108 27.16 2.10 -25.96
CA GLY A 1108 27.69 1.03 -25.11
C GLY A 1108 26.70 -0.10 -24.79
N PRO A 1109 27.20 -1.29 -24.43
CA PRO A 1109 26.40 -2.39 -23.92
C PRO A 1109 25.96 -2.11 -22.47
N ALA A 1110 24.95 -1.26 -22.32
CA ALA A 1110 24.45 -0.82 -21.01
C ALA A 1110 23.78 -1.95 -20.18
N TYR A 1111 23.29 -3.03 -20.82
CA TYR A 1111 22.59 -4.13 -20.14
C TYR A 1111 23.09 -5.50 -20.58
N TYR A 1112 22.94 -6.50 -19.70
CA TYR A 1112 23.36 -7.87 -20.03
C TYR A 1112 22.34 -8.58 -20.93
N TYR A 1113 21.05 -8.35 -20.70
CA TYR A 1113 19.95 -8.75 -21.58
C TYR A 1113 18.77 -7.79 -21.41
N PHE A 1114 17.75 -7.98 -22.25
CA PHE A 1114 16.46 -7.33 -22.13
C PHE A 1114 15.40 -8.35 -21.74
N THR A 1115 14.53 -7.99 -20.80
CA THR A 1115 13.23 -8.65 -20.60
C THR A 1115 12.19 -7.93 -21.45
N PHE A 1116 11.31 -8.70 -22.06
CA PHE A 1116 10.19 -8.19 -22.84
C PHE A 1116 8.86 -8.42 -22.11
N GLY A 1117 7.80 -7.84 -22.66
CA GLY A 1117 6.43 -8.14 -22.27
C GLY A 1117 5.42 -7.32 -23.03
N ALA A 1118 4.15 -7.62 -22.81
CA ALA A 1118 3.02 -6.82 -23.22
C ALA A 1118 1.88 -7.00 -22.22
N CYS A 1119 1.07 -5.96 -22.06
CA CYS A 1119 -0.10 -5.99 -21.20
C CYS A 1119 -1.30 -5.37 -21.91
N CYS A 1120 -2.49 -5.88 -21.63
CA CYS A 1120 -3.77 -5.33 -22.03
C CYS A 1120 -4.67 -5.18 -20.80
N SER A 1121 -5.19 -3.98 -20.55
CA SER A 1121 -6.10 -3.70 -19.42
C SER A 1121 -7.37 -3.00 -19.87
N GLU A 1122 -8.48 -3.32 -19.19
CA GLU A 1122 -9.80 -2.72 -19.40
C GLU A 1122 -10.34 -2.14 -18.09
N VAL A 1123 -10.95 -0.97 -18.20
CA VAL A 1123 -11.54 -0.24 -17.06
C VAL A 1123 -12.97 0.19 -17.36
N GLU A 1124 -13.77 0.39 -16.31
CA GLU A 1124 -15.01 1.17 -16.33
C GLU A 1124 -14.85 2.38 -15.41
N ILE A 1125 -15.14 3.59 -15.90
CA ILE A 1125 -15.14 4.84 -15.12
C ILE A 1125 -16.57 5.31 -14.85
N ASP A 1126 -16.81 5.87 -13.67
CA ASP A 1126 -18.00 6.64 -13.33
C ASP A 1126 -17.76 8.11 -13.69
N CYS A 1127 -18.40 8.61 -14.75
CA CYS A 1127 -18.13 9.97 -15.25
C CYS A 1127 -18.66 11.07 -14.30
N LEU A 1128 -19.51 10.71 -13.33
CA LEU A 1128 -20.10 11.65 -12.36
C LEU A 1128 -19.28 11.75 -11.07
N THR A 1129 -18.43 10.77 -10.76
CA THR A 1129 -17.61 10.79 -9.53
C THR A 1129 -16.12 10.59 -9.75
N GLY A 1130 -15.71 10.15 -10.95
CA GLY A 1130 -14.32 9.81 -11.25
C GLY A 1130 -13.83 8.48 -10.66
N ASP A 1131 -14.70 7.71 -9.98
CA ASP A 1131 -14.35 6.34 -9.57
C ASP A 1131 -14.03 5.47 -10.78
N HIS A 1132 -13.16 4.47 -10.61
CA HIS A 1132 -12.86 3.49 -11.64
C HIS A 1132 -12.79 2.06 -11.11
N LYS A 1133 -13.08 1.13 -12.00
CA LYS A 1133 -12.98 -0.31 -11.77
C LYS A 1133 -12.07 -0.92 -12.81
N ASN A 1134 -10.97 -1.50 -12.36
CA ASN A 1134 -10.11 -2.35 -13.17
C ASN A 1134 -10.89 -3.65 -13.43
N LEU A 1135 -11.38 -3.87 -14.66
CA LEU A 1135 -12.30 -4.97 -14.96
C LEU A 1135 -11.56 -6.28 -15.22
N ARG A 1136 -10.51 -6.22 -16.05
CA ARG A 1136 -9.67 -7.36 -16.46
C ARG A 1136 -8.28 -6.87 -16.83
N THR A 1137 -7.27 -7.73 -16.64
CA THR A 1137 -5.92 -7.49 -17.19
C THR A 1137 -5.24 -8.78 -17.63
N ASP A 1138 -4.66 -8.73 -18.81
CA ASP A 1138 -3.93 -9.83 -19.45
C ASP A 1138 -2.46 -9.39 -19.60
N ILE A 1139 -1.50 -10.24 -19.20
CA ILE A 1139 -0.06 -9.97 -19.20
C ILE A 1139 0.68 -11.15 -19.86
N VAL A 1140 1.60 -10.83 -20.77
CA VAL A 1140 2.61 -11.73 -21.34
C VAL A 1140 3.98 -11.07 -21.13
N MET A 1141 5.06 -11.82 -20.87
CA MET A 1141 6.31 -11.27 -20.32
C MET A 1141 7.56 -11.98 -20.92
N ASP A 1142 8.81 -11.85 -20.43
CA ASP A 1142 9.93 -12.77 -20.76
C ASP A 1142 11.12 -12.79 -19.74
N VAL A 1143 11.38 -13.92 -19.05
CA VAL A 1143 12.61 -14.28 -18.23
C VAL A 1143 13.36 -15.45 -18.89
N GLY A 1144 13.08 -15.79 -20.15
CA GLY A 1144 13.52 -17.05 -20.74
C GLY A 1144 12.96 -18.27 -19.98
N ARG A 1145 13.82 -19.04 -19.31
CA ARG A 1145 13.42 -20.25 -18.55
C ARG A 1145 13.41 -19.96 -17.05
N SER A 1146 12.21 -19.77 -16.49
CA SER A 1146 12.02 -19.51 -15.06
C SER A 1146 12.69 -20.57 -14.16
N LEU A 1147 13.41 -20.12 -13.14
CA LEU A 1147 13.92 -20.99 -12.08
C LEU A 1147 12.80 -21.45 -11.14
N ASN A 1148 11.76 -20.63 -10.97
CA ASN A 1148 10.63 -20.88 -10.10
C ASN A 1148 9.40 -20.07 -10.56
N PRO A 1149 8.46 -20.67 -11.30
CA PRO A 1149 7.33 -19.95 -11.89
C PRO A 1149 6.40 -19.33 -10.83
N ALA A 1150 6.25 -19.93 -9.65
CA ALA A 1150 5.39 -19.37 -8.61
C ALA A 1150 5.94 -18.04 -8.05
N LEU A 1151 7.26 -17.97 -7.84
CA LEU A 1151 7.92 -16.75 -7.37
C LEU A 1151 7.92 -15.66 -8.45
N ASP A 1152 8.17 -16.03 -9.71
CA ASP A 1152 8.22 -15.08 -10.83
C ASP A 1152 6.83 -14.50 -11.15
N ILE A 1153 5.76 -15.32 -11.16
CA ILE A 1153 4.38 -14.82 -11.20
C ILE A 1153 4.12 -13.86 -10.03
N GLY A 1154 4.53 -14.23 -8.81
CA GLY A 1154 4.38 -13.35 -7.65
C GLY A 1154 5.06 -11.99 -7.82
N GLN A 1155 6.22 -11.93 -8.49
CA GLN A 1155 6.87 -10.67 -8.85
C GLN A 1155 6.11 -9.90 -9.93
N ILE A 1156 5.53 -10.60 -10.92
CA ILE A 1156 4.68 -10.00 -11.95
C ILE A 1156 3.46 -9.32 -11.33
N GLU A 1157 2.70 -10.04 -10.50
CA GLU A 1157 1.51 -9.53 -9.82
C GLU A 1157 1.84 -8.38 -8.87
N GLY A 1158 2.90 -8.52 -8.06
CA GLY A 1158 3.36 -7.49 -7.14
C GLY A 1158 3.82 -6.21 -7.83
N GLY A 1159 4.61 -6.35 -8.89
CA GLY A 1159 5.10 -5.23 -9.70
C GLY A 1159 3.96 -4.49 -10.39
N PHE A 1160 3.06 -5.23 -11.04
CA PHE A 1160 1.88 -4.67 -11.71
C PHE A 1160 0.99 -3.90 -10.71
N VAL A 1161 0.63 -4.50 -9.57
CA VAL A 1161 -0.21 -3.82 -8.57
C VAL A 1161 0.50 -2.59 -7.97
N GLN A 1162 1.82 -2.64 -7.74
CA GLN A 1162 2.59 -1.45 -7.33
C GLN A 1162 2.58 -0.34 -8.41
N GLY A 1163 2.44 -0.72 -9.69
CA GLY A 1163 2.20 0.20 -10.81
C GLY A 1163 0.78 0.77 -10.86
N ILE A 1164 -0.27 0.00 -10.52
CA ILE A 1164 -1.65 0.54 -10.40
C ILE A 1164 -1.63 1.74 -9.45
N GLY A 1165 -0.95 1.58 -8.31
CA GLY A 1165 -0.73 2.64 -7.34
C GLY A 1165 -0.16 3.91 -7.98
N LEU A 1166 1.03 3.80 -8.59
CA LEU A 1166 1.75 4.89 -9.26
C LEU A 1166 0.90 5.64 -10.29
N TYR A 1167 0.09 4.91 -11.06
CA TYR A 1167 -0.61 5.46 -12.21
C TYR A 1167 -2.05 5.90 -11.94
N THR A 1168 -2.68 5.53 -10.80
CA THR A 1168 -4.08 5.89 -10.54
C THR A 1168 -4.43 6.43 -9.15
N ILE A 1169 -3.77 6.02 -8.06
CA ILE A 1169 -4.26 6.35 -6.70
C ILE A 1169 -3.22 6.85 -5.69
N GLU A 1170 -1.93 6.55 -5.87
CA GLU A 1170 -0.87 6.96 -4.94
C GLU A 1170 -0.44 8.40 -5.21
N GLU A 1171 -0.83 9.31 -4.32
CA GLU A 1171 -0.56 10.74 -4.45
C GLU A 1171 0.18 11.26 -3.20
N LEU A 1172 1.32 11.92 -3.41
CA LEU A 1172 2.04 12.66 -2.38
C LEU A 1172 1.60 14.12 -2.43
N GLN A 1173 1.26 14.71 -1.29
CA GLN A 1173 0.90 16.13 -1.20
C GLN A 1173 1.76 16.83 -0.15
N PHE A 1174 2.24 18.03 -0.47
CA PHE A 1174 3.11 18.85 0.40
C PHE A 1174 2.42 20.17 0.75
N SER A 1175 2.75 20.76 1.90
CA SER A 1175 2.29 22.12 2.26
C SER A 1175 3.07 23.19 1.49
N LEU A 1176 2.66 24.45 1.63
CA LEU A 1176 3.38 25.61 1.05
C LEU A 1176 4.76 25.84 1.69
N GLU A 1177 5.04 25.16 2.80
CA GLU A 1177 6.29 25.19 3.56
C GLU A 1177 7.13 23.91 3.35
N GLY A 1178 6.77 23.06 2.37
CA GLY A 1178 7.49 21.83 2.04
C GLY A 1178 7.20 20.65 2.97
N VAL A 1179 6.21 20.75 3.85
CA VAL A 1179 5.88 19.68 4.80
C VAL A 1179 5.08 18.59 4.09
N LEU A 1180 5.57 17.34 4.06
CA LEU A 1180 4.80 16.20 3.56
C LEU A 1180 3.50 16.04 4.37
N MET A 1181 2.34 16.19 3.73
CA MET A 1181 1.01 16.18 4.35
C MET A 1181 0.35 14.81 4.35
N THR A 1182 0.72 13.93 3.42
CA THR A 1182 0.16 12.58 3.26
C THR A 1182 0.97 11.53 4.02
N ARG A 1183 0.96 11.56 5.36
CA ARG A 1183 1.76 10.66 6.20
C ARG A 1183 0.95 9.45 6.68
N GLY A 1184 1.43 8.26 6.35
CA GLY A 1184 0.82 6.98 6.75
C GLY A 1184 -0.46 6.61 5.99
N PRO A 1185 -0.99 5.39 6.23
CA PRO A 1185 -2.03 4.76 5.40
C PRO A 1185 -3.43 5.38 5.52
N SER A 1186 -3.63 6.31 6.47
CA SER A 1186 -4.87 7.08 6.59
C SER A 1186 -5.01 8.07 5.44
N GLN A 1187 -3.91 8.68 5.01
CA GLN A 1187 -3.82 9.72 3.99
C GLN A 1187 -3.23 9.20 2.67
N TYR A 1188 -2.07 8.53 2.72
CA TYR A 1188 -1.46 7.90 1.54
C TYR A 1188 -2.10 6.54 1.25
N LYS A 1189 -2.47 6.28 -0.01
CA LYS A 1189 -3.26 5.10 -0.40
C LYS A 1189 -2.55 4.24 -1.44
N ILE A 1190 -1.81 3.24 -0.96
CA ILE A 1190 -1.43 2.09 -1.79
C ILE A 1190 -2.68 1.27 -2.18
N PRO A 1191 -2.64 0.48 -3.27
CA PRO A 1191 -3.71 -0.43 -3.64
C PRO A 1191 -4.12 -1.38 -2.51
N ALA A 1192 -5.44 -1.55 -2.35
CA ALA A 1192 -6.07 -2.57 -1.53
C ALA A 1192 -6.72 -3.66 -2.40
N LEU A 1193 -7.33 -4.65 -1.75
CA LEU A 1193 -8.02 -5.77 -2.42
C LEU A 1193 -9.11 -5.31 -3.40
N CYS A 1194 -9.77 -4.17 -3.15
CA CYS A 1194 -10.82 -3.61 -4.00
C CYS A 1194 -10.31 -2.93 -5.29
N ASP A 1195 -8.99 -2.66 -5.37
CA ASP A 1195 -8.34 -1.96 -6.48
C ASP A 1195 -7.72 -2.92 -7.51
N VAL A 1196 -7.52 -4.19 -7.12
CA VAL A 1196 -7.06 -5.28 -8.00
C VAL A 1196 -8.22 -5.78 -8.89
N PRO A 1197 -7.99 -6.14 -10.17
CA PRO A 1197 -9.03 -6.72 -11.02
C PRO A 1197 -9.77 -7.90 -10.34
N PRO A 1198 -11.10 -7.85 -10.20
CA PRO A 1198 -11.85 -8.84 -9.41
C PRO A 1198 -12.00 -10.19 -10.13
N GLN A 1199 -11.77 -10.21 -11.44
CA GLN A 1199 -11.69 -11.39 -12.28
C GLN A 1199 -10.52 -11.23 -13.25
N PHE A 1200 -9.73 -12.28 -13.43
CA PHE A 1200 -8.71 -12.38 -14.49
C PHE A 1200 -7.63 -11.28 -14.46
N LEU A 1201 -6.66 -11.45 -13.54
CA LEU A 1201 -5.26 -11.15 -13.84
C LEU A 1201 -4.67 -12.40 -14.49
N ARG A 1202 -4.60 -12.43 -15.83
CA ARG A 1202 -4.08 -13.59 -16.58
C ARG A 1202 -2.62 -13.35 -16.92
N ILE A 1203 -1.72 -14.09 -16.28
CA ILE A 1203 -0.30 -14.07 -16.61
C ILE A 1203 0.01 -15.31 -17.44
N HIS A 1204 0.51 -15.09 -18.65
CA HIS A 1204 0.97 -16.16 -19.53
C HIS A 1204 2.48 -16.12 -19.59
N PHE A 1205 3.11 -17.26 -19.25
CA PHE A 1205 4.54 -17.40 -19.41
C PHE A 1205 4.92 -17.43 -20.89
N LEU A 1206 5.31 -16.26 -21.32
CA LEU A 1206 6.73 -16.05 -21.44
C LEU A 1206 7.07 -15.26 -20.14
N SER A 1207 7.66 -15.97 -19.19
CA SER A 1207 8.52 -15.67 -18.02
C SER A 1207 8.72 -14.33 -17.16
N GLY A 1208 8.82 -13.05 -17.62
CA GLY A 1208 9.68 -11.90 -17.09
C GLY A 1208 9.53 -11.09 -15.72
N GLU A 1209 10.55 -10.28 -15.30
CA GLU A 1209 10.49 -9.09 -14.37
C GLU A 1209 10.90 -7.79 -15.11
N PRO A 1210 10.03 -6.77 -15.32
CA PRO A 1210 10.01 -5.54 -14.48
C PRO A 1210 8.62 -4.84 -14.57
N PRO A 1211 7.57 -5.44 -13.99
CA PRO A 1211 6.18 -5.30 -14.49
C PRO A 1211 5.46 -4.03 -14.03
N VAL A 1212 6.14 -3.15 -13.29
CA VAL A 1212 5.58 -1.88 -12.77
C VAL A 1212 5.08 -1.00 -13.91
N PHE A 1213 5.84 -0.92 -15.01
CA PHE A 1213 5.47 -0.09 -16.16
C PHE A 1213 4.21 -0.59 -16.88
N LEU A 1214 3.97 -1.91 -16.91
CA LEU A 1214 2.81 -2.48 -17.61
C LEU A 1214 1.47 -2.00 -17.06
N ALA A 1215 1.39 -1.52 -15.81
CA ALA A 1215 0.18 -0.92 -15.27
C ALA A 1215 -0.18 0.45 -15.90
N SER A 1216 0.69 1.03 -16.73
CA SER A 1216 0.35 2.21 -17.55
C SER A 1216 -0.81 1.92 -18.52
N THR A 1217 -1.07 0.65 -18.87
CA THR A 1217 -2.27 0.25 -19.61
C THR A 1217 -3.56 0.70 -18.94
N ILE A 1218 -3.63 0.70 -17.61
CA ILE A 1218 -4.80 1.17 -16.85
C ILE A 1218 -4.94 2.69 -17.00
N PHE A 1219 -3.85 3.45 -16.94
CA PHE A 1219 -3.86 4.89 -17.20
C PHE A 1219 -4.37 5.20 -18.61
N PHE A 1220 -3.85 4.52 -19.64
CA PHE A 1220 -4.30 4.73 -21.02
C PHE A 1220 -5.72 4.23 -21.25
N ALA A 1221 -6.15 3.13 -20.61
CA ALA A 1221 -7.53 2.66 -20.66
C ALA A 1221 -8.50 3.65 -19.98
N ILE A 1222 -8.08 4.31 -18.89
CA ILE A 1222 -8.81 5.44 -18.30
C ILE A 1222 -8.88 6.61 -19.29
N LYS A 1223 -7.75 6.95 -19.94
CA LYS A 1223 -7.70 8.04 -20.93
C LYS A 1223 -8.62 7.78 -22.13
N GLU A 1224 -8.67 6.56 -22.65
CA GLU A 1224 -9.64 6.13 -23.69
C GLU A 1224 -11.11 6.21 -23.22
N ALA A 1225 -11.39 5.83 -21.97
CA ALA A 1225 -12.74 5.93 -21.40
C ALA A 1225 -13.19 7.39 -21.25
N VAL A 1226 -12.28 8.29 -20.84
CA VAL A 1226 -12.53 9.73 -20.78
C VAL A 1226 -12.69 10.31 -22.18
N ALA A 1227 -11.84 9.95 -23.16
CA ALA A 1227 -11.99 10.37 -24.56
C ALA A 1227 -13.36 9.96 -25.14
N ALA A 1228 -13.85 8.75 -24.82
CA ALA A 1228 -15.19 8.31 -25.18
C ALA A 1228 -16.32 9.14 -24.53
N ALA A 1229 -16.14 9.66 -23.31
CA ALA A 1229 -17.07 10.62 -22.70
C ALA A 1229 -17.02 11.99 -23.39
N ARG A 1230 -15.81 12.47 -23.73
CA ARG A 1230 -15.58 13.76 -24.41
C ARG A 1230 -16.19 13.79 -25.82
N ARG A 1231 -15.94 12.76 -26.64
CA ARG A 1231 -16.53 12.61 -27.99
C ARG A 1231 -18.05 12.69 -28.01
N GLU A 1232 -18.72 11.96 -27.10
CA GLU A 1232 -20.18 11.97 -26.98
C GLU A 1232 -20.74 13.37 -26.63
N ARG A 1233 -19.91 14.22 -26.02
CA ARG A 1233 -20.25 15.58 -25.58
C ARG A 1233 -19.78 16.67 -26.56
N GLY A 1234 -19.19 16.30 -27.69
CA GLY A 1234 -18.66 17.25 -28.68
C GLY A 1234 -17.32 17.88 -28.30
N LEU A 1235 -16.61 17.32 -27.31
CA LEU A 1235 -15.30 17.76 -26.86
C LEU A 1235 -14.19 16.93 -27.52
N GLY A 1236 -13.01 17.53 -27.71
CA GLY A 1236 -11.87 16.89 -28.37
C GLY A 1236 -11.20 15.77 -27.57
N ASP A 1237 -10.65 14.80 -28.30
CA ASP A 1237 -9.96 13.59 -27.81
C ASP A 1237 -8.60 13.88 -27.15
N SER A 1238 -7.97 14.99 -27.52
CA SER A 1238 -6.68 15.43 -26.97
C SER A 1238 -6.96 16.34 -25.77
N PHE A 1239 -6.53 15.89 -24.58
CA PHE A 1239 -6.69 16.60 -23.30
C PHE A 1239 -5.56 16.23 -22.34
N PRO A 1240 -5.14 17.15 -21.46
CA PRO A 1240 -4.09 16.88 -20.49
C PRO A 1240 -4.58 15.88 -19.44
N LEU A 1241 -3.82 14.80 -19.24
CA LEU A 1241 -3.98 13.87 -18.13
C LEU A 1241 -2.59 13.51 -17.61
N SER A 1242 -2.38 13.66 -16.30
CA SER A 1242 -1.08 13.45 -15.65
C SER A 1242 -1.16 12.34 -14.61
N SER A 1243 -0.07 11.60 -14.41
CA SER A 1243 0.01 10.51 -13.44
C SER A 1243 0.14 11.05 -12.00
N PRO A 1244 -0.52 10.45 -10.99
CA PRO A 1244 -1.59 9.45 -11.08
C PRO A 1244 -2.89 10.00 -11.66
N ALA A 1245 -3.61 9.20 -12.46
CA ALA A 1245 -4.98 9.49 -12.91
C ALA A 1245 -5.99 9.25 -11.77
N THR A 1246 -5.98 10.15 -10.78
CA THR A 1246 -6.87 10.11 -9.61
C THR A 1246 -8.33 10.36 -9.99
N ALA A 1247 -9.26 9.98 -9.11
CA ALA A 1247 -10.69 10.23 -9.33
C ALA A 1247 -11.02 11.73 -9.53
N GLU A 1248 -10.25 12.63 -8.92
CA GLU A 1248 -10.31 14.07 -9.23
C GLU A 1248 -10.01 14.33 -10.71
N ARG A 1249 -8.84 13.90 -11.21
CA ARG A 1249 -8.42 14.16 -12.59
C ARG A 1249 -9.34 13.50 -13.62
N ILE A 1250 -9.86 12.30 -13.31
CA ILE A 1250 -10.86 11.62 -14.14
C ILE A 1250 -12.16 12.42 -14.19
N ARG A 1251 -12.70 12.86 -13.05
CA ARG A 1251 -13.98 13.58 -13.00
C ARG A 1251 -13.92 14.92 -13.74
N MET A 1252 -12.82 15.65 -13.60
CA MET A 1252 -12.64 16.97 -14.21
C MET A 1252 -12.34 16.88 -15.72
N ALA A 1253 -11.71 15.80 -16.19
CA ALA A 1253 -11.56 15.55 -17.64
C ALA A 1253 -12.86 15.06 -18.32
N CYS A 1254 -13.82 14.52 -17.55
CA CYS A 1254 -15.19 14.27 -17.99
C CYS A 1254 -16.07 15.53 -17.86
N GLU A 1255 -15.71 16.60 -18.55
CA GLU A 1255 -16.44 17.89 -18.56
C GLU A 1255 -17.93 17.72 -18.91
N ASP A 1256 -18.81 18.34 -18.14
CA ASP A 1256 -20.27 18.41 -18.34
C ASP A 1256 -20.87 19.63 -17.62
N GLN A 1257 -22.19 19.82 -17.75
CA GLN A 1257 -22.96 20.85 -17.06
C GLN A 1257 -22.66 21.01 -15.55
N PHE A 1258 -22.21 19.95 -14.86
CA PHE A 1258 -21.89 20.01 -13.42
C PHE A 1258 -20.44 20.45 -13.15
N THR A 1259 -19.52 20.33 -14.12
CA THR A 1259 -18.18 20.92 -14.04
C THR A 1259 -18.22 22.40 -14.39
N GLU A 1260 -19.07 22.80 -15.35
CA GLU A 1260 -19.29 24.21 -15.71
C GLU A 1260 -19.83 25.04 -14.53
N MET A 1261 -20.69 24.45 -13.69
CA MET A 1261 -21.19 25.01 -12.41
C MET A 1261 -20.14 25.05 -11.28
N ALA A 1262 -18.91 24.61 -11.52
CA ALA A 1262 -17.83 24.61 -10.54
C ALA A 1262 -16.59 25.30 -11.13
N PRO A 1263 -16.61 26.63 -11.31
CA PRO A 1263 -15.53 27.34 -11.99
C PRO A 1263 -14.20 27.22 -11.22
N SER A 1264 -13.12 26.97 -11.96
CA SER A 1264 -11.76 26.89 -11.40
C SER A 1264 -11.36 28.20 -10.72
N PRO A 1265 -10.68 28.15 -9.56
CA PRO A 1265 -10.10 29.32 -8.91
C PRO A 1265 -9.16 30.10 -9.82
N LYS A 1266 -9.20 31.44 -9.76
CA LYS A 1266 -8.24 32.28 -10.50
C LYS A 1266 -6.82 32.04 -9.96
N LYS A 1267 -5.89 31.65 -10.84
CA LYS A 1267 -4.48 31.44 -10.46
C LYS A 1267 -3.92 32.71 -9.81
N GLY A 1268 -3.30 32.56 -8.64
CA GLY A 1268 -2.68 33.65 -7.88
C GLY A 1268 -3.61 34.44 -6.94
N THR A 1269 -4.94 34.21 -6.93
CA THR A 1269 -5.85 34.95 -6.03
C THR A 1269 -6.07 34.27 -4.66
N PHE A 1270 -5.47 33.09 -4.44
CA PHE A 1270 -5.64 32.30 -3.22
C PHE A 1270 -4.36 31.52 -2.88
N LYS A 1271 -4.27 30.99 -1.66
CA LYS A 1271 -3.20 30.07 -1.24
C LYS A 1271 -3.72 28.63 -1.28
N PRO A 1272 -3.24 27.75 -2.17
CA PRO A 1272 -3.73 26.38 -2.23
C PRO A 1272 -3.37 25.61 -0.95
N TRP A 1273 -4.24 24.69 -0.54
CA TRP A 1273 -4.03 23.87 0.66
C TRP A 1273 -2.77 22.98 0.56
N SER A 1274 -2.39 22.57 -0.64
CA SER A 1274 -1.23 21.72 -0.90
C SER A 1274 -0.65 21.99 -2.28
N ILE A 1275 0.67 21.80 -2.42
CA ILE A 1275 1.36 21.73 -3.69
C ILE A 1275 1.30 20.28 -4.20
N ASN A 1276 1.00 20.12 -5.49
CA ASN A 1276 1.21 18.87 -6.21
C ASN A 1276 2.66 18.90 -6.73
N ILE A 1277 3.47 17.94 -6.26
CA ILE A 1277 4.94 17.87 -6.48
C ILE A 1277 5.29 16.77 -7.46
#